data_AF-Q571H0-F1
#
_entry.id   AF-Q571H0-F1
#
_cell.length_a   1.000
_cell.length_b   1.000
_cell.length_c   1.000
_cell.angle_alpha   90.00
_cell.angle_beta   90.00
_cell.angle_gamma   90.00
#
_symmetry.space_group_name_H-M   'P 1'
#
loop_
_entity.id
_entity.type
_entity.pdbx_description
1 polymer ?
#
loop_
_entity_poly.entity_id
_entity_poly.type
_entity_poly.pdbx_seq_one_letter_code
_entity_poly.pdbx_strand_id
1 'polypeptide(L)'
;MGVPKRKASEGPSSAASPAGTVKRTRAEEFTGVRFKTLLKDAQGPGPALEAFVSAAKKLPQEDMCDVVEGYIKISMECAEIFQLLSGEKRPESEMLLIFQAFEAILLRTASDLTHFHVVGANIVKKLLYNHMKLLCESLYASGYRMARACLDLMTAMVTQGPEAARDVCSSLDLNKKALFALVTKRDSKGVHDVRLAYIQFALSFLIAGDDNTIGQVLEIKEFIPCIFSSGIKEDKISTINILLSTLKTKVIHNKNITKTQKVRFFTGQFLNHIAALYNWNGITDVTPEKPEISAEEAGKAMVRDLVHNFLMDLCCSRKHGISFYDASLGTSGRGGNLTLLHFLLSLKTAAGDDLVASLVVSILKVCPDLLTKYFKEVTFSFLPRVKSTWLNNVKLLNKIYEAQPEISPAFWTREFIPLPRLLAMVMVTTVPLVCNKIMFTQALNLDSIPVKHSALSLISDILKRALKTVDHCLDKETWQDSDVYTAEMMEEFVQLFREALGKILPDLNTVIWVWQSFKKQEIKEDHEKGKKSSSKTPAVSKAAQHDVAETILLKSVLLQVICLYQQVVPHVIMQYNFDFSKLLKGIISEQGPSQEVPPILQHHMLKVALELPANKFLWLKAQEGPEAEIIGGERSVFYLLMKMFVNSNHLQLKSSTKLLIMKILRDTGVFEHTWRELELWLEHLDSTAEERKEAVIQFLERILLTLVMNPYSYTDKASEFVQEASTLQASMGKQDADDVSIPISHIDDVLDMVDVLVEGSEGLDEDIGFLLNEDMILLTFPFSALVPAALEARNKLLLGTDCEAGESIMAYMTAVLTDLLHTQRDPLALCLLLQSYDKFEPVSLLCGQQLAQFHRYYSLWIPAQAQEALPLQVSSSSGPCTLPPSSCFSTLLQTAYESQTLGDKSVQAQLLAAVPSLALQHMLRSAKQVLLYLKSTVENFSQLGRSVGPALLQSLLGLLKQLVIHAERLDAQNQQKLEAARAESDLFLDMESVASLELATDKTIEELLLAILKHPTLETWFLALEQKALPPHTLSPILVKLLAAHFSAGVLQLLVASSPILHKLGQLGLLAKYSEAITQSVLIELRTRTLNSTSTPKTLPQLEALRELHPYMEGVQIREVTLALLALPEAHLLTQQGTQSLGKERHLSSLGKTLVQLLASSHQDQLQSSELLWCAEYVRGLGALLPTLAEHELDTVFLQTLQKDPVLAPVVPEGVLEYCLARRTQTALGIASLLLQYSGTHLVKFELWCGQPGVGPTLQEHLDDFFPLIHVYLQHRAQGSFMRPTGVSSAVTPVLKALWRQVRDRFFHITGPSKDALHLEALAQLIPFARTKDLHVLMDHLPNTLRTLSNHKSWTLADSVSAALAESAEELGSWRKTLLRSCIQWLAVSFSGREPEDENTQEHEKAMLVRLSELLHAVKEVDPGDWQQFVKTGLKFRYHDLTFLKTLLSATKLLYGPESSGRTKLVQLSVVHMMLTQHSLFLPTMLSSEEEETPDSGVKETLLDLMSTVVRLCPSVCQSSHFAVLLGTYSATLSVLDQKILLLLRAYEQNNLSLISFRVLLWGPAAVEHHKTCRSLGKSLWQQPSVGDILRLLDPDRMMQTILHFPQYRKLLPTEDTGEPLVFKDKTARVDLDSLYDPCFLLHLFGELTRPEFVVDCRKFLDSNALGLTVAALSSYDPQMRAAAYYVLAAYYSHLEGARFREQSQVLYLLDVVRNGIRTPNLRLPFTVALFIAKAAVQILKPEEHMYWKISKFLLSHENLNMDKLPGFYQFFYSSDFQQKTEQEWVLEILRQGIRDKHCYELCSRRGVFHIILSFFNSPLCDEVAQNWILEILQNVAHITRSAYEVIRDYSLLTWVLHILESRFVETQLLSNVISLLHTLWVTNLGNKAPEERSQPPGQVGSQESEKMLALHMVSEFLYVLIALTKHLRPTLASAQLMNFFWTLESVLSYRATIIKLFKDMGRFTVNKVALSTKDVLILLHKWSLIERDTKLQGELKAVIEQHQAKDLMKMLKDKSRPVVAAQARGPRGRKRRHGGLEETAEPQLEASCLEKCKDLLRATLTHWGPGDPLPGPTQGSVGQTIPKSKTLSSAHAAVSLVASWVLRSLAERPVSRAEVTRLLDWLKSHILPQPMVVADLLGDSAVKTGIFKLYNHHCSAQGLVGPAQDVACKFSTVMLQLLVAQGRKESPFHSVAEALCLDSLNEKEEAKRAPAAFLVSLYVKDMWLGAQQPDTFLAHIRMVCEAAKDVPLDEPEAIVVLCRNVDSSAQCLTRSR
;
A
#
# COMPACT_ATOMS: atom_id res chain seq x y z
N MET A 1 22.82 40.06 -4.38
CA MET A 1 21.76 40.74 -5.15
C MET A 1 22.20 42.18 -5.40
N GLY A 2 22.56 42.51 -6.65
CA GLY A 2 22.87 43.88 -7.03
C GLY A 2 21.61 44.72 -6.95
N VAL A 3 21.54 45.64 -5.98
CA VAL A 3 20.49 46.65 -5.91
C VAL A 3 21.09 47.96 -6.40
N PRO A 4 20.50 48.61 -7.42
CA PRO A 4 21.20 49.55 -8.27
C PRO A 4 21.24 50.95 -7.67
N LYS A 5 22.39 51.61 -7.86
CA LYS A 5 22.63 53.04 -7.61
C LYS A 5 21.60 53.89 -8.39
N ARG A 6 20.50 54.28 -7.75
CA ARG A 6 19.58 55.29 -8.28
C ARG A 6 20.18 56.67 -8.05
N LYS A 7 20.62 57.30 -9.14
CA LYS A 7 20.94 58.72 -9.23
C LYS A 7 19.73 59.54 -8.79
N ALA A 8 19.96 60.48 -7.88
CA ALA A 8 19.01 61.49 -7.47
C ALA A 8 18.71 62.45 -8.64
N SER A 9 17.42 62.62 -8.91
CA SER A 9 16.87 63.60 -9.83
C SER A 9 16.74 64.93 -9.12
N GLU A 10 17.34 65.97 -9.69
CA GLU A 10 17.12 67.38 -9.36
C GLU A 10 15.63 67.74 -9.49
N GLY A 11 15.18 68.66 -8.63
CA GLY A 11 13.88 69.34 -8.73
C GLY A 11 13.82 70.52 -7.74
N PRO A 12 13.22 71.67 -8.10
CA PRO A 12 13.81 72.97 -7.78
C PRO A 12 12.97 73.88 -6.85
N SER A 13 13.69 74.83 -6.24
CA SER A 13 13.28 76.22 -5.91
C SER A 13 11.93 76.48 -5.23
N SER A 14 11.95 77.06 -4.01
CA SER A 14 11.13 78.25 -3.74
C SER A 14 11.63 79.08 -2.54
N ALA A 15 11.74 80.38 -2.83
CA ALA A 15 11.45 81.53 -1.98
C ALA A 15 12.25 81.78 -0.68
N ALA A 16 13.17 82.74 -0.84
CA ALA A 16 13.78 83.57 0.16
C ALA A 16 12.79 84.25 1.14
N SER A 17 13.27 84.56 2.35
CA SER A 17 13.07 85.90 2.93
C SER A 17 14.17 86.25 3.95
N PRO A 18 14.55 87.54 4.05
CA PRO A 18 15.77 88.00 4.71
C PRO A 18 15.50 88.67 6.07
N ALA A 19 16.53 88.76 6.92
CA ALA A 19 16.98 89.98 7.62
C ALA A 19 17.67 89.65 8.96
N GLY A 20 18.76 90.35 9.24
CA GLY A 20 19.24 90.55 10.61
C GLY A 20 20.53 89.83 10.97
N THR A 21 21.63 90.28 10.38
CA THR A 21 23.02 90.05 10.82
C THR A 21 23.24 90.51 12.27
N VAL A 22 22.89 89.67 13.23
CA VAL A 22 23.54 89.64 14.54
C VAL A 22 24.64 88.60 14.42
N LYS A 23 25.88 88.96 14.75
CA LYS A 23 27.03 88.06 14.84
C LYS A 23 26.71 86.91 15.81
N ARG A 24 25.98 85.89 15.35
CA ARG A 24 25.84 84.60 16.01
C ARG A 24 27.22 83.99 15.97
N THR A 25 27.91 84.03 17.11
CA THR A 25 28.90 83.03 17.48
C THR A 25 28.42 81.68 16.93
N ARG A 26 29.18 81.08 16.00
CA ARG A 26 28.92 79.71 15.53
C ARG A 26 28.59 78.90 16.76
N ALA A 27 27.36 78.40 16.87
CA ALA A 27 27.03 77.41 17.88
C ALA A 27 27.89 76.21 17.51
N GLU A 28 29.05 76.10 18.17
CA GLU A 28 30.04 75.08 17.90
C GLU A 28 29.35 73.72 17.94
N GLU A 29 29.48 72.93 16.88
CA GLU A 29 28.84 71.62 16.76
C GLU A 29 29.30 70.70 17.91
N PHE A 30 28.36 70.02 18.55
CA PHE A 30 28.65 69.07 19.62
C PHE A 30 29.12 67.75 19.00
N THR A 31 30.43 67.63 18.78
CA THR A 31 31.06 66.43 18.18
C THR A 31 31.52 65.43 19.23
N GLY A 32 31.80 64.18 18.83
CA GLY A 32 32.34 63.15 19.74
C GLY A 32 33.67 63.56 20.42
N VAL A 33 34.52 64.34 19.73
CA VAL A 33 35.75 64.93 20.30
C VAL A 33 35.39 65.87 21.45
N ARG A 34 34.41 66.76 21.23
CA ARG A 34 33.97 67.74 22.22
C ARG A 34 33.33 67.07 23.43
N PHE A 35 32.52 66.04 23.22
CA PHE A 35 31.98 65.26 24.32
C PHE A 35 33.10 64.67 25.19
N LYS A 36 34.11 64.03 24.57
CA LYS A 36 35.28 63.50 25.29
C LYS A 36 36.06 64.58 26.06
N THR A 37 36.17 65.80 25.55
CA THR A 37 36.80 66.91 26.29
C THR A 37 35.95 67.40 27.45
N LEU A 38 34.63 67.53 27.25
CA LEU A 38 33.69 68.02 28.27
C LEU A 38 33.54 67.02 29.43
N LEU A 39 33.76 65.73 29.20
CA LEU A 39 33.79 64.74 30.29
C LEU A 39 34.94 64.97 31.29
N LYS A 40 35.97 65.74 30.92
CA LYS A 40 37.09 66.11 31.79
C LYS A 40 36.95 67.49 32.43
N ASP A 41 35.90 68.24 32.11
CA ASP A 41 35.74 69.62 32.57
C ASP A 41 35.42 69.71 34.07
N ALA A 42 35.97 70.74 34.73
CA ALA A 42 35.85 70.94 36.18
C ALA A 42 34.41 71.20 36.67
N GLN A 43 33.48 71.55 35.77
CA GLN A 43 32.07 71.77 36.10
C GLN A 43 31.29 70.48 36.38
N GLY A 44 31.95 69.31 36.27
CA GLY A 44 31.34 68.01 36.47
C GLY A 44 30.77 67.44 35.15
N PRO A 45 30.68 66.10 35.02
CA PRO A 45 30.32 65.44 33.77
C PRO A 45 28.82 65.54 33.41
N GLY A 46 27.97 65.99 34.34
CA GLY A 46 26.51 66.02 34.19
C GLY A 46 26.00 66.70 32.91
N PRO A 47 26.32 67.98 32.65
CA PRO A 47 25.85 68.70 31.45
C PRO A 47 26.33 68.06 30.15
N ALA A 48 27.55 67.49 30.13
CA ALA A 48 28.11 66.84 28.97
C ALA A 48 27.37 65.54 28.64
N LEU A 49 27.06 64.73 29.67
CA LEU A 49 26.28 63.51 29.52
C LEU A 49 24.84 63.81 29.10
N GLU A 50 24.21 64.85 29.66
CA GLU A 50 22.87 65.26 29.28
C GLU A 50 22.82 65.72 27.82
N ALA A 51 23.79 66.53 27.38
CA ALA A 51 23.94 66.93 25.99
C ALA A 51 24.13 65.70 25.07
N PHE A 52 24.99 64.74 25.45
CA PHE A 52 25.21 63.51 24.69
C PHE A 52 23.95 62.65 24.59
N VAL A 53 23.26 62.39 25.69
CA VAL A 53 22.02 61.60 25.69
C VAL A 53 20.93 62.29 24.86
N SER A 54 20.80 63.62 24.96
CA SER A 54 19.83 64.39 24.19
C SER A 54 20.11 64.37 22.68
N ALA A 55 21.39 64.37 22.30
CA ALA A 55 21.82 64.23 20.91
C ALA A 55 21.62 62.80 20.40
N ALA A 56 22.03 61.81 21.19
CA ALA A 56 21.92 60.39 20.83
C ALA A 56 20.46 59.94 20.63
N LYS A 57 19.52 60.44 21.44
CA LYS A 57 18.08 60.17 21.28
C LYS A 57 17.47 60.71 19.99
N LYS A 58 18.11 61.66 19.30
CA LYS A 58 17.63 62.23 18.02
C LYS A 58 18.22 61.52 16.80
N LEU A 59 19.16 60.59 16.98
CA LEU A 59 19.85 59.88 15.90
C LEU A 59 19.19 58.52 15.61
N PRO A 60 19.15 58.05 14.34
CA PRO A 60 19.79 58.66 13.16
C PRO A 60 18.92 59.74 12.48
N GLN A 61 19.50 60.91 12.20
CA GLN A 61 18.93 61.97 11.35
C GLN A 61 20.04 62.48 10.40
N GLU A 62 19.75 62.58 9.09
CA GLU A 62 20.75 62.90 8.06
C GLU A 62 21.40 64.30 8.24
N ASP A 63 20.70 65.26 8.85
CA ASP A 63 21.16 66.65 9.03
C ASP A 63 22.01 66.89 10.30
N MET A 64 22.26 65.85 11.12
CA MET A 64 22.93 65.98 12.42
C MET A 64 24.22 65.17 12.46
N CYS A 65 25.30 65.77 12.98
CA CYS A 65 26.54 65.04 13.24
C CYS A 65 26.30 63.87 14.21
N ASP A 66 26.66 62.65 13.79
CA ASP A 66 26.54 61.45 14.63
C ASP A 66 27.58 61.48 15.75
N VAL A 67 27.16 62.04 16.88
CA VAL A 67 28.00 62.19 18.08
C VAL A 67 28.39 60.83 18.66
N VAL A 68 27.53 59.82 18.51
CA VAL A 68 27.77 58.47 19.04
C VAL A 68 28.87 57.79 18.22
N GLU A 69 28.71 57.75 16.89
CA GLU A 69 29.71 57.19 15.99
C GLU A 69 31.03 57.96 16.10
N GLY A 70 30.97 59.30 16.15
CA GLY A 70 32.13 60.15 16.37
C GLY A 70 32.86 59.83 17.67
N TYR A 71 32.13 59.64 18.78
CA TYR A 71 32.72 59.28 20.06
C TYR A 71 33.35 57.88 20.04
N ILE A 72 32.65 56.88 19.48
CA ILE A 72 33.15 55.50 19.35
C ILE A 72 34.46 55.46 18.54
N LYS A 73 34.54 56.21 17.43
CA LYS A 73 35.75 56.30 16.61
C LYS A 73 36.96 56.85 17.37
N ILE A 74 36.77 57.72 18.35
CA ILE A 74 37.84 58.38 19.12
C ILE A 74 38.14 57.64 20.44
N SER A 75 37.15 56.95 20.99
CA SER A 75 37.27 56.16 22.21
C SER A 75 36.58 54.82 22.04
N MET A 76 37.25 53.91 21.33
CA MET A 76 36.73 52.57 21.07
C MET A 76 36.46 51.76 22.35
N GLU A 77 37.18 52.03 23.44
CA GLU A 77 36.98 51.35 24.73
C GLU A 77 35.99 52.06 25.66
N CYS A 78 35.45 53.22 25.24
CA CYS A 78 34.62 54.11 26.06
C CYS A 78 35.22 54.40 27.45
N ALA A 79 36.56 54.44 27.54
CA ALA A 79 37.28 54.43 28.81
C ALA A 79 36.91 55.62 29.71
N GLU A 80 36.62 56.77 29.12
CA GLU A 80 36.24 57.99 29.82
C GLU A 80 34.91 57.83 30.55
N ILE A 81 33.91 57.20 29.91
CA ILE A 81 32.61 56.92 30.58
C ILE A 81 32.80 55.85 31.65
N PHE A 82 33.61 54.80 31.41
CA PHE A 82 33.89 53.78 32.44
C PHE A 82 34.61 54.36 33.67
N GLN A 83 35.54 55.30 33.48
CA GLN A 83 36.20 56.00 34.60
C GLN A 83 35.19 56.75 35.47
N LEU A 84 34.05 57.17 34.90
CA LEU A 84 32.99 57.78 35.67
C LEU A 84 32.31 56.79 36.64
N LEU A 85 32.26 55.50 36.32
CA LEU A 85 31.67 54.48 37.19
C LEU A 85 32.58 54.08 38.37
N SER A 86 33.89 54.31 38.30
CA SER A 86 34.85 53.90 39.35
C SER A 86 34.95 54.85 40.57
N GLY A 87 34.28 56.01 40.56
CA GLY A 87 34.34 56.98 41.67
C GLY A 87 33.46 56.63 42.88
N GLU A 88 33.87 57.03 44.09
CA GLU A 88 33.07 56.87 45.31
C GLU A 88 31.74 57.65 45.22
N LYS A 89 30.62 56.95 45.50
CA LYS A 89 29.21 57.42 45.65
C LYS A 89 28.84 58.72 44.89
N ARG A 90 28.49 58.58 43.61
CA ARG A 90 27.93 59.68 42.80
C ARG A 90 26.45 59.93 43.08
N PRO A 91 25.93 61.14 42.83
CA PRO A 91 24.49 61.42 42.89
C PRO A 91 23.72 60.59 41.85
N GLU A 92 22.54 60.10 42.22
CA GLU A 92 21.69 59.25 41.34
C GLU A 92 21.39 59.90 39.99
N SER A 93 21.30 61.24 39.93
CA SER A 93 21.07 61.98 38.68
C SER A 93 22.20 61.79 37.66
N GLU A 94 23.46 61.77 38.11
CA GLU A 94 24.60 61.53 37.23
C GLU A 94 24.70 60.06 36.82
N MET A 95 24.47 59.14 37.75
CA MET A 95 24.44 57.70 37.43
C MET A 95 23.40 57.39 36.35
N LEU A 96 22.22 58.02 36.44
CA LEU A 96 21.14 57.83 35.47
C LEU A 96 21.55 58.29 34.07
N LEU A 97 22.26 59.43 33.96
CA LEU A 97 22.79 59.91 32.70
C LEU A 97 23.91 59.01 32.14
N ILE A 98 24.75 58.42 33.00
CA ILE A 98 25.78 57.45 32.58
C ILE A 98 25.13 56.19 32.00
N PHE A 99 24.10 55.64 32.65
CA PHE A 99 23.38 54.47 32.14
C PHE A 99 22.71 54.77 30.80
N GLN A 100 22.07 55.94 30.67
CA GLN A 100 21.48 56.36 29.41
C GLN A 100 22.50 56.57 28.29
N ALA A 101 23.72 57.03 28.62
CA ALA A 101 24.80 57.15 27.64
C ALA A 101 25.26 55.78 27.14
N PHE A 102 25.46 54.80 28.03
CA PHE A 102 25.79 53.43 27.63
C PHE A 102 24.65 52.75 26.87
N GLU A 103 23.41 52.93 27.30
CA GLU A 103 22.21 52.44 26.62
C GLU A 103 22.16 52.96 25.18
N ALA A 104 22.32 54.27 24.98
CA ALA A 104 22.29 54.87 23.66
C ALA A 104 23.41 54.35 22.75
N ILE A 105 24.63 54.18 23.27
CA ILE A 105 25.75 53.60 22.53
C ILE A 105 25.43 52.17 22.11
N LEU A 106 24.97 51.34 23.06
CA LEU A 106 24.66 49.93 22.81
C LEU A 106 23.50 49.78 21.81
N LEU A 107 22.41 50.51 21.96
CA LEU A 107 21.29 50.45 21.01
C LEU A 107 21.74 50.78 19.58
N ARG A 108 22.64 51.77 19.41
CA ARG A 108 23.21 52.13 18.10
C ARG A 108 24.12 51.02 17.55
N THR A 109 24.99 50.41 18.37
CA THR A 109 25.87 49.31 17.92
C THR A 109 25.11 48.02 17.60
N ALA A 110 23.94 47.81 18.21
CA ALA A 110 23.05 46.70 17.89
C ALA A 110 22.18 46.94 16.64
N SER A 111 21.92 48.20 16.26
CA SER A 111 20.96 48.54 15.20
C SER A 111 21.62 48.98 13.90
N ASP A 112 22.09 50.22 13.77
CA ASP A 112 22.59 50.79 12.52
C ASP A 112 24.13 50.89 12.46
N LEU A 113 24.80 50.92 13.60
CA LEU A 113 26.27 50.90 13.71
C LEU A 113 26.83 49.47 13.91
N THR A 114 26.28 48.47 13.23
CA THR A 114 26.63 47.04 13.40
C THR A 114 28.09 46.70 13.09
N HIS A 115 28.75 47.50 12.25
CA HIS A 115 30.20 47.38 12.00
C HIS A 115 31.06 47.66 13.25
N PHE A 116 30.48 48.32 14.28
CA PHE A 116 31.07 48.51 15.60
C PHE A 116 30.57 47.51 16.66
N HIS A 117 29.95 46.38 16.28
CA HIS A 117 29.45 45.39 17.26
C HIS A 117 30.51 44.92 18.28
N VAL A 118 31.79 44.85 17.88
CA VAL A 118 32.92 44.50 18.78
C VAL A 118 33.02 45.48 19.95
N VAL A 119 32.78 46.77 19.69
CA VAL A 119 32.75 47.80 20.74
C VAL A 119 31.59 47.54 21.70
N GLY A 120 30.40 47.27 21.17
CA GLY A 120 29.23 46.91 21.97
C GLY A 120 29.49 45.68 22.85
N ALA A 121 30.03 44.61 22.27
CA ALA A 121 30.39 43.38 22.99
C ALA A 121 31.43 43.62 24.10
N ASN A 122 32.45 44.45 23.83
CA ASN A 122 33.45 44.82 24.83
C ASN A 122 32.86 45.65 25.98
N ILE A 123 31.95 46.58 25.68
CA ILE A 123 31.22 47.35 26.70
C ILE A 123 30.41 46.40 27.59
N VAL A 124 29.66 45.46 27.00
CA VAL A 124 28.87 44.46 27.74
C VAL A 124 29.77 43.64 28.66
N LYS A 125 30.86 43.06 28.13
CA LYS A 125 31.81 42.26 28.92
C LYS A 125 32.40 43.05 30.08
N LYS A 126 32.77 44.32 29.86
CA LYS A 126 33.34 45.19 30.89
C LYS A 126 32.32 45.59 31.95
N LEU A 127 31.07 45.86 31.58
CA LEU A 127 29.98 46.11 32.52
C LEU A 127 29.70 44.87 33.37
N LEU A 128 29.62 43.69 32.75
CA LEU A 128 29.37 42.42 33.46
C LEU A 128 30.51 42.04 34.41
N TYR A 129 31.76 42.17 34.00
CA TYR A 129 32.89 41.75 34.83
C TYR A 129 33.22 42.75 35.95
N ASN A 130 33.20 44.06 35.66
CA ASN A 130 33.67 45.08 36.61
C ASN A 130 32.54 45.79 37.37
N HIS A 131 31.32 45.84 36.83
CA HIS A 131 30.26 46.73 37.34
C HIS A 131 28.93 46.02 37.59
N MET A 132 28.84 44.69 37.47
CA MET A 132 27.58 43.97 37.66
C MET A 132 27.01 44.12 39.08
N LYS A 133 27.87 44.24 40.10
CA LYS A 133 27.44 44.53 41.47
C LYS A 133 26.72 45.88 41.57
N LEU A 134 27.24 46.91 40.91
CA LEU A 134 26.64 48.25 40.84
C LEU A 134 25.30 48.21 40.08
N LEU A 135 25.24 47.47 38.96
CA LEU A 135 23.99 47.27 38.22
C LEU A 135 22.94 46.56 39.10
N CYS A 136 23.32 45.51 39.83
CA CYS A 136 22.43 44.82 40.75
C CYS A 136 21.97 45.71 41.93
N GLU A 137 22.85 46.51 42.52
CA GLU A 137 22.50 47.48 43.57
C GLU A 137 21.53 48.54 43.03
N SER A 138 21.79 49.04 41.82
CA SER A 138 20.89 49.98 41.13
C SER A 138 19.55 49.35 40.78
N LEU A 139 19.52 48.07 40.39
CA LEU A 139 18.28 47.37 40.05
C LEU A 139 17.40 47.08 41.28
N TYR A 140 18.00 46.65 42.40
CA TYR A 140 17.26 46.16 43.56
C TYR A 140 17.10 47.16 44.72
N ALA A 141 18.04 48.08 44.92
CA ALA A 141 18.09 48.95 46.11
C ALA A 141 17.73 50.42 45.83
N SER A 142 17.70 50.86 44.57
CA SER A 142 17.50 52.27 44.21
C SER A 142 16.04 52.61 43.83
N GLY A 143 15.75 53.91 43.61
CA GLY A 143 14.42 54.38 43.24
C GLY A 143 13.94 53.90 41.86
N TYR A 144 12.61 53.91 41.62
CA TYR A 144 12.00 53.37 40.39
C TYR A 144 12.55 53.95 39.08
N ARG A 145 12.98 55.22 39.07
CA ARG A 145 13.61 55.85 37.90
C ARG A 145 14.94 55.19 37.53
N MET A 146 15.72 54.82 38.53
CA MET A 146 17.03 54.19 38.37
C MET A 146 16.89 52.70 38.04
N ALA A 147 15.95 51.99 38.68
CA ALA A 147 15.63 50.61 38.30
C ALA A 147 15.19 50.50 36.82
N ARG A 148 14.36 51.44 36.34
CA ARG A 148 13.96 51.53 34.92
C ARG A 148 15.18 51.74 34.01
N ALA A 149 16.00 52.76 34.28
CA ALA A 149 17.20 53.04 33.48
C ALA A 149 18.19 51.86 33.47
N CYS A 150 18.29 51.13 34.59
CA CYS A 150 19.09 49.92 34.67
C CYS A 150 18.54 48.79 33.77
N LEU A 151 17.21 48.57 33.77
CA LEU A 151 16.57 47.59 32.89
C LEU A 151 16.71 47.98 31.42
N ASP A 152 16.55 49.26 31.07
CA ASP A 152 16.74 49.76 29.70
C ASP A 152 18.19 49.50 29.22
N LEU A 153 19.18 49.81 30.06
CA LEU A 153 20.59 49.50 29.78
C LEU A 153 20.82 48.00 29.60
N MET A 154 20.30 47.15 30.51
CA MET A 154 20.47 45.70 30.40
C MET A 154 19.78 45.12 29.17
N THR A 155 18.65 45.70 28.75
CA THR A 155 17.98 45.38 27.48
C THR A 155 18.92 45.68 26.32
N ALA A 156 19.53 46.87 26.30
CA ALA A 156 20.50 47.25 25.27
C ALA A 156 21.74 46.34 25.24
N MET A 157 22.19 45.85 26.41
CA MET A 157 23.27 44.86 26.52
C MET A 157 22.89 43.54 25.85
N VAL A 158 21.72 42.99 26.16
CA VAL A 158 21.23 41.72 25.57
C VAL A 158 21.04 41.85 24.06
N THR A 159 20.59 43.01 23.57
CA THR A 159 20.39 43.24 22.12
C THR A 159 21.67 43.25 21.29
N GLN A 160 22.87 43.25 21.89
CA GLN A 160 24.13 43.15 21.13
C GLN A 160 24.29 41.82 20.39
N GLY A 161 23.55 40.78 20.79
CA GLY A 161 23.56 39.49 20.10
C GLY A 161 23.52 38.29 21.06
N PRO A 162 23.57 37.06 20.53
CA PRO A 162 23.36 35.84 21.31
C PRO A 162 24.48 35.58 22.33
N GLU A 163 25.71 36.01 22.07
CA GLU A 163 26.80 35.97 23.05
C GLU A 163 26.51 36.86 24.27
N ALA A 164 26.10 38.12 24.03
CA ALA A 164 25.75 39.03 25.11
C ALA A 164 24.53 38.54 25.88
N ALA A 165 23.53 37.97 25.20
CA ALA A 165 22.37 37.36 25.85
C ALA A 165 22.78 36.20 26.79
N ARG A 166 23.69 35.31 26.36
CA ARG A 166 24.26 34.24 27.18
C ARG A 166 25.06 34.79 28.37
N ASP A 167 25.91 35.77 28.13
CA ASP A 167 26.74 36.38 29.17
C ASP A 167 25.88 37.09 30.24
N VAL A 168 24.86 37.84 29.84
CA VAL A 168 23.92 38.49 30.77
C VAL A 168 23.08 37.43 31.51
N CYS A 169 22.58 36.39 30.81
CA CYS A 169 21.79 35.32 31.43
C CYS A 169 22.60 34.49 32.44
N SER A 170 23.90 34.31 32.20
CA SER A 170 24.79 33.56 33.11
C SER A 170 25.24 34.38 34.33
N SER A 171 25.25 35.71 34.22
CA SER A 171 25.73 36.62 35.27
C SER A 171 24.61 37.20 36.14
N LEU A 172 23.40 37.40 35.61
CA LEU A 172 22.23 37.83 36.35
C LEU A 172 21.40 36.63 36.80
N ASP A 173 21.17 36.47 38.10
CA ASP A 173 20.20 35.50 38.61
C ASP A 173 18.76 35.95 38.30
N LEU A 174 18.26 35.49 37.16
CA LEU A 174 16.89 35.72 36.69
C LEU A 174 15.83 35.04 37.58
N ASN A 175 16.19 34.19 38.56
CA ASN A 175 15.25 33.59 39.52
C ASN A 175 14.98 34.47 40.76
N LYS A 176 15.65 35.61 40.89
CA LYS A 176 15.59 36.42 42.11
C LYS A 176 14.22 37.10 42.26
N LYS A 177 13.48 36.77 43.33
CA LYS A 177 12.14 37.32 43.62
C LYS A 177 12.02 38.85 43.57
N ALA A 178 13.09 39.57 43.94
CA ALA A 178 13.13 41.04 43.87
C ALA A 178 12.99 41.57 42.42
N LEU A 179 13.48 40.82 41.43
CA LEU A 179 13.34 41.15 40.01
C LEU A 179 11.86 41.08 39.58
N PHE A 180 11.15 40.03 39.97
CA PHE A 180 9.73 39.84 39.63
C PHE A 180 8.83 40.91 40.25
N ALA A 181 9.19 41.43 41.43
CA ALA A 181 8.45 42.51 42.08
C ALA A 181 8.42 43.80 41.23
N LEU A 182 9.42 44.05 40.39
CA LEU A 182 9.51 45.23 39.52
C LEU A 182 8.38 45.26 38.47
N VAL A 183 7.94 44.09 38.01
CA VAL A 183 6.86 43.95 37.01
C VAL A 183 5.53 44.55 37.47
N THR A 184 5.31 44.60 38.78
CA THR A 184 4.07 45.14 39.38
C THR A 184 4.01 46.67 39.38
N LYS A 185 5.13 47.35 39.09
CA LYS A 185 5.28 48.81 39.17
C LYS A 185 4.91 49.48 37.84
N ARG A 186 3.61 49.71 37.63
CA ARG A 186 3.04 50.31 36.42
C ARG A 186 2.64 51.79 36.60
N ASP A 187 2.65 52.55 35.52
CA ASP A 187 2.10 53.90 35.42
C ASP A 187 0.67 53.88 34.85
N SER A 188 -0.25 54.57 35.53
CA SER A 188 -1.67 54.58 35.16
C SER A 188 -1.98 55.26 33.81
N LYS A 189 -1.08 56.10 33.29
CA LYS A 189 -1.23 56.78 32.00
C LYS A 189 -0.54 56.04 30.86
N GLY A 190 0.09 54.90 31.14
CA GLY A 190 0.86 54.12 30.17
C GLY A 190 2.14 54.83 29.69
N VAL A 191 2.70 55.77 30.45
CA VAL A 191 4.03 56.32 30.12
C VAL A 191 5.11 55.24 30.35
N HIS A 192 6.26 55.30 29.67
CA HIS A 192 7.36 54.32 29.83
C HIS A 192 7.79 54.19 31.30
N ASP A 193 7.42 53.08 31.91
CA ASP A 193 7.53 52.80 33.34
C ASP A 193 8.45 51.59 33.60
N VAL A 194 8.54 51.15 34.86
CA VAL A 194 9.37 50.01 35.24
C VAL A 194 8.82 48.70 34.65
N ARG A 195 7.49 48.56 34.56
CA ARG A 195 6.85 47.37 33.96
C ARG A 195 7.20 47.21 32.49
N LEU A 196 7.11 48.28 31.70
CA LEU A 196 7.42 48.24 30.27
C LEU A 196 8.92 47.97 30.03
N ALA A 197 9.80 48.61 30.80
CA ALA A 197 11.24 48.33 30.74
C ALA A 197 11.56 46.88 31.10
N TYR A 198 10.89 46.30 32.10
CA TYR A 198 11.03 44.88 32.43
C TYR A 198 10.56 43.99 31.28
N ILE A 199 9.41 44.28 30.67
CA ILE A 199 8.87 43.50 29.56
C ILE A 199 9.85 43.51 28.39
N GLN A 200 10.39 44.68 28.04
CA GLN A 200 11.40 44.81 26.99
C GLN A 200 12.68 44.03 27.32
N PHE A 201 13.14 44.09 28.57
CA PHE A 201 14.27 43.31 29.05
C PHE A 201 14.03 41.80 28.90
N ALA A 202 12.90 41.30 29.38
CA ALA A 202 12.56 39.88 29.27
C ALA A 202 12.43 39.41 27.81
N LEU A 203 11.80 40.23 26.95
CA LEU A 203 11.66 39.92 25.53
C LEU A 203 12.96 40.02 24.74
N SER A 204 13.92 40.84 25.18
CA SER A 204 15.21 40.97 24.50
C SER A 204 15.97 39.64 24.43
N PHE A 205 15.86 38.79 25.47
CA PHE A 205 16.42 37.44 25.44
C PHE A 205 15.79 36.55 24.38
N LEU A 206 14.48 36.69 24.12
CA LEU A 206 13.78 35.93 23.09
C LEU A 206 14.10 36.43 21.67
N ILE A 207 14.38 37.73 21.53
CA ILE A 207 14.63 38.36 20.23
C ILE A 207 16.07 38.14 19.78
N ALA A 208 17.04 38.39 20.68
CA ALA A 208 18.47 38.38 20.40
C ALA A 208 19.21 37.09 20.84
N GLY A 209 18.60 36.28 21.72
CA GLY A 209 19.18 35.00 22.17
C GLY A 209 19.17 33.93 21.09
N ASP A 210 20.13 33.00 21.20
CA ASP A 210 20.12 31.76 20.42
C ASP A 210 19.11 30.75 20.99
N ASP A 211 18.84 29.65 20.28
CA ASP A 211 17.82 28.69 20.68
C ASP A 211 18.09 28.04 22.05
N ASN A 212 19.36 27.91 22.42
CA ASN A 212 19.76 27.41 23.74
C ASN A 212 19.44 28.42 24.84
N THR A 213 19.77 29.70 24.64
CA THR A 213 19.45 30.76 25.61
C THR A 213 17.93 30.92 25.74
N ILE A 214 17.21 30.89 24.61
CA ILE A 214 15.74 30.90 24.61
C ILE A 214 15.23 29.70 25.42
N GLY A 215 15.75 28.50 25.18
CA GLY A 215 15.41 27.30 25.95
C GLY A 215 15.63 27.46 27.45
N GLN A 216 16.80 27.96 27.86
CA GLN A 216 17.14 28.20 29.27
C GLN A 216 16.22 29.23 29.92
N VAL A 217 15.95 30.35 29.24
CA VAL A 217 15.07 31.41 29.75
C VAL A 217 13.63 30.93 29.89
N LEU A 218 13.15 30.07 28.99
CA LEU A 218 11.82 29.46 29.08
C LEU A 218 11.69 28.44 30.22
N GLU A 219 12.79 27.88 30.72
CA GLU A 219 12.78 26.97 31.89
C GLU A 219 12.67 27.70 33.23
N ILE A 220 12.85 29.03 33.24
CA ILE A 220 12.76 29.88 34.42
C ILE A 220 11.29 30.10 34.79
N LYS A 221 10.86 29.52 35.92
CA LYS A 221 9.45 29.40 36.31
C LYS A 221 8.68 30.72 36.39
N GLU A 222 9.30 31.83 36.82
CA GLU A 222 8.59 33.08 37.08
C GLU A 222 9.00 34.25 36.18
N PHE A 223 10.14 34.23 35.49
CA PHE A 223 10.70 35.41 34.82
C PHE A 223 9.81 36.02 33.73
N ILE A 224 9.40 35.23 32.72
CA ILE A 224 8.41 35.64 31.71
C ILE A 224 6.97 35.40 32.21
N PRO A 225 6.63 34.28 32.87
CA PRO A 225 5.27 34.03 33.34
C PRO A 225 4.71 35.11 34.27
N CYS A 226 5.54 35.79 35.08
CA CYS A 226 5.07 36.87 35.95
C CYS A 226 4.52 38.09 35.20
N ILE A 227 4.93 38.32 33.95
CA ILE A 227 4.40 39.41 33.10
C ILE A 227 2.89 39.22 32.87
N PHE A 228 2.48 37.97 32.65
CA PHE A 228 1.09 37.61 32.38
C PHE A 228 0.26 37.55 33.66
N SER A 229 0.83 37.08 34.77
CA SER A 229 0.12 36.99 36.05
C SER A 229 -0.08 38.33 36.76
N SER A 230 0.69 39.35 36.39
CA SER A 230 0.67 40.69 37.00
C SER A 230 -0.26 41.69 36.30
N GLY A 231 -1.37 41.23 35.72
CA GLY A 231 -2.45 42.10 35.22
C GLY A 231 -2.26 42.62 33.79
N ILE A 232 -1.96 41.72 32.84
CA ILE A 232 -1.80 42.00 31.40
C ILE A 232 -3.06 42.61 30.72
N LYS A 233 -4.25 42.47 31.32
CA LYS A 233 -5.50 43.03 30.78
C LYS A 233 -5.54 44.56 30.68
N GLU A 234 -4.68 45.22 31.45
CA GLU A 234 -4.61 46.69 31.53
C GLU A 234 -3.51 47.27 30.63
N ASP A 235 -2.66 46.42 30.04
CA ASP A 235 -1.55 46.87 29.19
C ASP A 235 -2.04 47.44 27.86
N LYS A 236 -1.18 48.26 27.22
CA LYS A 236 -1.42 48.83 25.89
C LYS A 236 -1.55 47.77 24.80
N ILE A 237 -2.26 48.10 23.74
CA ILE A 237 -2.40 47.23 22.56
C ILE A 237 -1.03 46.92 21.95
N SER A 238 -0.17 47.93 21.81
CA SER A 238 1.19 47.75 21.28
C SER A 238 2.04 46.76 22.12
N THR A 239 2.00 46.88 23.45
CA THR A 239 2.70 45.99 24.38
C THR A 239 2.21 44.55 24.27
N ILE A 240 0.88 44.35 24.22
CA ILE A 240 0.27 43.02 24.07
C ILE A 240 0.66 42.41 22.72
N ASN A 241 0.62 43.19 21.64
CA ASN A 241 0.99 42.72 20.31
C ASN A 241 2.46 42.29 20.26
N ILE A 242 3.38 43.08 20.82
CA ILE A 242 4.81 42.74 20.87
C ILE A 242 5.02 41.45 21.69
N LEU A 243 4.41 41.33 22.87
CA LEU A 243 4.49 40.11 23.71
C LEU A 243 4.04 38.86 22.96
N LEU A 244 2.82 38.88 22.40
CA LEU A 244 2.23 37.71 21.74
C LEU A 244 2.94 37.39 20.41
N SER A 245 3.30 38.40 19.62
CA SER A 245 4.01 38.20 18.35
C SER A 245 5.43 37.67 18.55
N THR A 246 6.16 38.15 19.57
CA THR A 246 7.49 37.62 19.91
C THR A 246 7.38 36.17 20.40
N LEU A 247 6.46 35.85 21.31
CA LEU A 247 6.25 34.45 21.74
C LEU A 247 5.82 33.55 20.58
N LYS A 248 4.94 34.03 19.69
CA LYS A 248 4.50 33.28 18.52
C LYS A 248 5.66 32.96 17.58
N THR A 249 6.46 33.96 17.22
CA THR A 249 7.55 33.81 16.25
C THR A 249 8.76 33.08 16.82
N LYS A 250 9.21 33.46 18.03
CA LYS A 250 10.46 32.99 18.64
C LYS A 250 10.29 31.73 19.51
N VAL A 251 9.07 31.42 19.97
CA VAL A 251 8.80 30.22 20.79
C VAL A 251 7.89 29.22 20.07
N ILE A 252 6.70 29.62 19.64
CA ILE A 252 5.72 28.68 19.04
C ILE A 252 6.19 28.17 17.68
N HIS A 253 6.57 29.06 16.77
CA HIS A 253 7.02 28.68 15.43
C HIS A 253 8.46 28.19 15.37
N ASN A 254 9.24 28.42 16.42
CA ASN A 254 10.59 27.91 16.54
C ASN A 254 10.58 26.37 16.65
N LYS A 255 11.28 25.70 15.73
CA LYS A 255 11.37 24.24 15.66
C LYS A 255 12.38 23.66 16.65
N ASN A 256 13.35 24.47 17.08
CA ASN A 256 14.45 24.05 17.96
C ASN A 256 14.00 24.01 19.44
N ILE A 257 12.97 24.77 19.79
CA ILE A 257 12.28 24.62 21.09
C ILE A 257 11.36 23.39 21.02
N THR A 258 11.64 22.41 21.87
CA THR A 258 10.90 21.13 21.86
C THR A 258 9.46 21.30 22.33
N LYS A 259 8.57 20.42 21.88
CA LYS A 259 7.17 20.42 22.31
C LYS A 259 7.03 20.25 23.83
N THR A 260 7.91 19.46 24.45
CA THR A 260 7.95 19.27 25.91
C THR A 260 8.31 20.55 26.64
N GLN A 261 9.31 21.31 26.17
CA GLN A 261 9.63 22.63 26.72
C GLN A 261 8.46 23.60 26.59
N LYS A 262 7.78 23.62 25.43
CA LYS A 262 6.58 24.44 25.23
C LYS A 262 5.46 24.05 26.21
N VAL A 263 5.21 22.76 26.42
CA VAL A 263 4.18 22.28 27.37
C VAL A 263 4.52 22.66 28.82
N ARG A 264 5.80 22.64 29.19
CA ARG A 264 6.27 23.06 30.52
C ARG A 264 6.17 24.58 30.72
N PHE A 265 6.46 25.37 29.69
CA PHE A 265 6.38 26.83 29.74
C PHE A 265 4.93 27.34 29.69
N PHE A 266 4.14 26.89 28.71
CA PHE A 266 2.74 27.23 28.53
C PHE A 266 1.83 26.39 29.45
N THR A 267 1.97 26.60 30.75
CA THR A 267 1.14 25.95 31.77
C THR A 267 -0.33 26.36 31.64
N GLY A 268 -1.26 25.57 32.22
CA GLY A 268 -2.67 25.92 32.24
C GLY A 268 -2.93 27.32 32.83
N GLN A 269 -2.22 27.68 33.91
CA GLN A 269 -2.32 29.01 34.50
C GLN A 269 -1.83 30.12 33.55
N PHE A 270 -0.72 29.91 32.83
CA PHE A 270 -0.22 30.87 31.85
C PHE A 270 -1.24 31.10 30.72
N LEU A 271 -1.80 30.01 30.18
CA LEU A 271 -2.85 30.07 29.17
C LEU A 271 -4.11 30.79 29.67
N ASN A 272 -4.49 30.60 30.94
CA ASN A 272 -5.63 31.31 31.54
C ASN A 272 -5.39 32.83 31.56
N HIS A 273 -4.17 33.27 31.86
CA HIS A 273 -3.84 34.70 31.84
C HIS A 273 -3.91 35.28 30.42
N ILE A 274 -3.51 34.52 29.41
CA ILE A 274 -3.67 34.92 28.00
C ILE A 274 -5.15 34.95 27.61
N ALA A 275 -5.92 33.91 27.91
CA ALA A 275 -7.36 33.87 27.64
C ALA A 275 -8.13 34.99 28.37
N ALA A 276 -7.60 35.48 29.49
CA ALA A 276 -8.14 36.62 30.19
C ALA A 276 -8.20 37.89 29.32
N LEU A 277 -7.36 38.00 28.28
CA LEU A 277 -7.34 39.10 27.32
C LEU A 277 -8.54 39.12 26.36
N TYR A 278 -9.35 38.05 26.26
CA TYR A 278 -10.64 38.13 25.55
C TYR A 278 -11.56 39.22 26.13
N ASN A 279 -11.36 39.54 27.41
CA ASN A 279 -12.04 40.60 28.16
C ASN A 279 -11.07 41.75 28.49
N TRP A 280 -10.21 42.14 27.55
CA TRP A 280 -9.24 43.23 27.71
C TRP A 280 -9.95 44.59 27.95
N ASN A 281 -9.37 45.40 28.83
CA ASN A 281 -9.89 46.70 29.26
C ASN A 281 -8.78 47.75 29.47
N GLY A 282 -7.65 47.61 28.76
CA GLY A 282 -6.49 48.49 28.84
C GLY A 282 -6.57 49.74 27.97
N ILE A 283 -5.41 50.35 27.71
CA ILE A 283 -5.27 51.64 27.03
C ILE A 283 -5.11 51.45 25.52
N THR A 284 -5.99 52.08 24.72
CA THR A 284 -5.91 52.11 23.25
C THR A 284 -4.87 53.13 22.80
N ASP A 285 -3.74 52.67 22.25
CA ASP A 285 -2.63 53.52 21.79
C ASP A 285 -2.35 53.44 20.27
N VAL A 286 -3.12 52.65 19.53
CA VAL A 286 -3.00 52.47 18.08
C VAL A 286 -4.23 53.04 17.39
N THR A 287 -4.06 53.92 16.40
CA THR A 287 -5.16 54.44 15.57
C THR A 287 -5.65 53.36 14.60
N PRO A 288 -6.90 52.91 14.68
CA PRO A 288 -7.44 51.92 13.74
C PRO A 288 -7.58 52.53 12.33
N GLU A 289 -7.22 51.76 11.30
CA GLU A 289 -7.26 52.21 9.88
C GLU A 289 -8.68 52.50 9.36
N LYS A 290 -9.73 52.13 10.08
CA LYS A 290 -11.14 52.31 9.68
C LYS A 290 -11.90 53.23 10.64
N PRO A 291 -12.37 54.42 10.21
CA PRO A 291 -12.93 55.46 11.09
C PRO A 291 -14.40 55.26 11.50
N GLU A 292 -15.06 54.16 11.14
CA GLU A 292 -16.50 53.96 11.40
C GLU A 292 -16.84 53.38 12.79
N ILE A 293 -15.84 52.88 13.54
CA ILE A 293 -16.03 52.23 14.85
C ILE A 293 -15.30 53.06 15.91
N SER A 294 -15.88 53.18 17.11
CA SER A 294 -15.21 53.86 18.22
C SER A 294 -13.83 53.24 18.47
N ALA A 295 -12.80 54.07 18.70
CA ALA A 295 -11.43 53.58 18.82
C ALA A 295 -11.27 52.50 19.91
N GLU A 296 -12.08 52.58 20.99
CA GLU A 296 -12.10 51.58 22.05
C GLU A 296 -12.67 50.23 21.62
N GLU A 297 -13.76 50.21 20.84
CA GLU A 297 -14.35 48.96 20.33
C GLU A 297 -13.47 48.31 19.28
N ALA A 298 -12.90 49.10 18.36
CA ALA A 298 -11.93 48.62 17.38
C ALA A 298 -10.69 48.03 18.06
N GLY A 299 -10.20 48.66 19.13
CA GLY A 299 -9.09 48.16 19.94
C GLY A 299 -9.42 46.84 20.64
N LYS A 300 -10.60 46.73 21.26
CA LYS A 300 -11.08 45.47 21.88
C LYS A 300 -11.17 44.33 20.87
N ALA A 301 -11.71 44.59 19.67
CA ALA A 301 -11.76 43.60 18.61
C ALA A 301 -10.36 43.13 18.18
N MET A 302 -9.43 44.07 17.97
CA MET A 302 -8.06 43.77 17.58
C MET A 302 -7.33 42.89 18.62
N VAL A 303 -7.48 43.18 19.92
CA VAL A 303 -6.88 42.35 20.98
C VAL A 303 -7.52 40.96 21.02
N ARG A 304 -8.85 40.87 20.88
CA ARG A 304 -9.57 39.59 20.80
C ARG A 304 -9.05 38.73 19.65
N ASP A 305 -8.85 39.32 18.48
CA ASP A 305 -8.33 38.61 17.30
C ASP A 305 -6.87 38.17 17.49
N LEU A 306 -6.00 39.03 18.04
CA LEU A 306 -4.61 38.68 18.33
C LEU A 306 -4.52 37.49 19.29
N VAL A 307 -5.31 37.50 20.37
CA VAL A 307 -5.35 36.45 21.38
C VAL A 307 -5.94 35.17 20.80
N HIS A 308 -7.01 35.27 20.02
CA HIS A 308 -7.63 34.12 19.37
C HIS A 308 -6.64 33.43 18.42
N ASN A 309 -6.01 34.19 17.52
CA ASN A 309 -5.02 33.67 16.59
C ASN A 309 -3.80 33.05 17.30
N PHE A 310 -3.35 33.66 18.40
CA PHE A 310 -2.25 33.12 19.20
C PHE A 310 -2.62 31.77 19.84
N LEU A 311 -3.80 31.68 20.47
CA LEU A 311 -4.27 30.45 21.12
C LEU A 311 -4.61 29.35 20.12
N MET A 312 -5.13 29.70 18.94
CA MET A 312 -5.35 28.73 17.86
C MET A 312 -4.03 28.09 17.40
N ASP A 313 -3.00 28.89 17.14
CA ASP A 313 -1.68 28.36 16.74
C ASP A 313 -1.02 27.55 17.86
N LEU A 314 -1.17 27.96 19.12
CA LEU A 314 -0.58 27.26 20.26
C LEU A 314 -1.32 25.96 20.61
N CYS A 315 -2.65 26.01 20.72
CA CYS A 315 -3.45 24.93 21.28
C CYS A 315 -4.03 23.97 20.22
N CYS A 316 -4.09 24.37 18.96
CA CYS A 316 -4.66 23.55 17.87
C CYS A 316 -3.61 23.07 16.85
N SER A 317 -2.41 23.66 16.80
CA SER A 317 -1.35 23.17 15.90
C SER A 317 -0.64 21.95 16.49
N ARG A 318 -0.79 20.77 15.86
CA ARG A 318 0.00 19.57 16.22
C ARG A 318 1.50 19.72 15.89
N LYS A 319 1.82 20.55 14.90
CA LYS A 319 3.19 20.74 14.37
C LYS A 319 4.02 21.70 15.22
N HIS A 320 3.48 22.87 15.53
CA HIS A 320 4.20 23.95 16.22
C HIS A 320 3.75 24.17 17.66
N GLY A 321 2.48 23.89 17.96
CA GLY A 321 1.86 24.11 19.25
C GLY A 321 2.05 22.97 20.26
N ILE A 322 1.31 23.05 21.37
CA ILE A 322 1.35 22.11 22.48
C ILE A 322 0.37 20.93 22.33
N SER A 323 -0.40 20.88 21.24
CA SER A 323 -1.48 19.91 21.01
C SER A 323 -0.99 18.50 20.67
N PHE A 324 -1.22 17.52 21.54
CA PHE A 324 -0.98 16.09 21.30
C PHE A 324 -2.11 15.28 21.95
N TYR A 325 -2.41 14.10 21.41
CA TYR A 325 -3.53 13.26 21.86
C TYR A 325 -3.10 11.80 22.01
N ASP A 326 -3.78 11.08 22.88
CA ASP A 326 -3.69 9.62 23.01
C ASP A 326 -4.37 8.93 21.81
N ALA A 327 -3.63 8.10 21.07
CA ALA A 327 -4.15 7.35 19.92
C ALA A 327 -5.29 6.38 20.28
N SER A 328 -5.40 5.98 21.54
CA SER A 328 -6.53 5.21 22.05
C SER A 328 -7.77 6.07 22.37
N LEU A 329 -7.79 7.34 21.95
CA LEU A 329 -8.87 8.30 22.19
C LEU A 329 -9.23 8.43 23.69
N GLY A 330 -8.24 8.29 24.57
CA GLY A 330 -8.40 8.41 26.02
C GLY A 330 -8.92 7.15 26.72
N THR A 331 -9.10 6.04 26.01
CA THR A 331 -9.61 4.77 26.58
C THR A 331 -8.54 3.93 27.29
N SER A 332 -7.24 4.19 27.03
CA SER A 332 -6.14 3.42 27.65
C SER A 332 -5.86 3.76 29.13
N GLY A 333 -6.58 4.73 29.71
CA GLY A 333 -6.30 5.23 31.06
C GLY A 333 -5.10 6.18 31.16
N ARG A 334 -4.42 6.49 30.05
CA ARG A 334 -3.30 7.45 30.04
C ARG A 334 -3.79 8.89 30.33
N GLY A 335 -2.92 9.71 30.90
CA GLY A 335 -3.22 11.08 31.33
C GLY A 335 -3.73 12.00 30.21
N GLY A 336 -3.28 11.78 28.96
CA GLY A 336 -3.51 12.72 27.86
C GLY A 336 -2.77 14.04 28.07
N ASN A 337 -3.14 15.08 27.34
CA ASN A 337 -2.58 16.42 27.53
C ASN A 337 -3.28 17.17 28.67
N LEU A 338 -2.85 16.88 29.91
CA LEU A 338 -3.41 17.48 31.13
C LEU A 338 -3.32 19.00 31.16
N THR A 339 -2.29 19.59 30.54
CA THR A 339 -2.15 21.06 30.45
C THR A 339 -3.28 21.68 29.64
N LEU A 340 -3.59 21.11 28.46
CA LEU A 340 -4.73 21.56 27.66
C LEU A 340 -6.06 21.25 28.35
N LEU A 341 -6.19 20.12 29.05
CA LEU A 341 -7.39 19.81 29.83
C LEU A 341 -7.65 20.86 30.92
N HIS A 342 -6.64 21.18 31.74
CA HIS A 342 -6.75 22.22 32.77
C HIS A 342 -7.06 23.60 32.17
N PHE A 343 -6.49 23.92 31.00
CA PHE A 343 -6.83 25.14 30.28
C PHE A 343 -8.29 25.13 29.80
N LEU A 344 -8.75 24.07 29.15
CA LEU A 344 -10.14 23.92 28.69
C LEU A 344 -11.14 24.07 29.84
N LEU A 345 -10.86 23.47 31.01
CA LEU A 345 -11.72 23.55 32.19
C LEU A 345 -11.79 24.96 32.80
N SER A 346 -10.80 25.81 32.50
CA SER A 346 -10.79 27.21 32.95
C SER A 346 -11.71 28.11 32.10
N LEU A 347 -12.01 27.73 30.85
CA LEU A 347 -12.75 28.54 29.87
C LEU A 347 -14.26 28.47 30.12
N LYS A 348 -14.70 28.89 31.32
CA LYS A 348 -16.09 28.80 31.80
C LYS A 348 -17.09 29.62 30.97
N THR A 349 -16.62 30.59 30.18
CA THR A 349 -17.46 31.45 29.33
C THR A 349 -17.71 30.87 27.93
N ALA A 350 -17.18 29.69 27.60
CA ALA A 350 -17.26 29.10 26.26
C ALA A 350 -18.70 28.90 25.74
N ALA A 351 -19.69 28.73 26.60
CA ALA A 351 -21.09 28.61 26.18
C ALA A 351 -21.68 29.95 25.69
N GLY A 352 -21.12 31.10 26.09
CA GLY A 352 -21.66 32.43 25.80
C GLY A 352 -20.82 33.32 24.89
N ASP A 353 -19.54 33.01 24.67
CA ASP A 353 -18.62 33.78 23.80
C ASP A 353 -18.21 32.93 22.59
N ASP A 354 -18.58 33.35 21.37
CA ASP A 354 -18.37 32.58 20.14
C ASP A 354 -16.88 32.34 19.80
N LEU A 355 -15.96 33.26 20.12
CA LEU A 355 -14.52 33.04 19.89
C LEU A 355 -13.93 32.05 20.89
N VAL A 356 -14.43 32.05 22.13
CA VAL A 356 -14.01 31.07 23.14
C VAL A 356 -14.61 29.71 22.80
N ALA A 357 -15.86 29.67 22.33
CA ALA A 357 -16.50 28.46 21.82
C ALA A 357 -15.70 27.85 20.65
N SER A 358 -15.33 28.67 19.66
CA SER A 358 -14.56 28.20 18.49
C SER A 358 -13.18 27.67 18.89
N LEU A 359 -12.52 28.28 19.88
CA LEU A 359 -11.27 27.77 20.45
C LEU A 359 -11.47 26.41 21.12
N VAL A 360 -12.47 26.26 21.99
CA VAL A 360 -12.77 24.98 22.67
C VAL A 360 -13.06 23.87 21.66
N VAL A 361 -13.90 24.16 20.66
CA VAL A 361 -14.25 23.24 19.58
C VAL A 361 -13.00 22.84 18.80
N SER A 362 -12.14 23.80 18.45
CA SER A 362 -10.92 23.52 17.69
C SER A 362 -9.91 22.69 18.47
N ILE A 363 -9.75 22.94 19.78
CA ILE A 363 -8.86 22.14 20.63
C ILE A 363 -9.38 20.70 20.72
N LEU A 364 -10.68 20.50 21.00
CA LEU A 364 -11.28 19.17 21.13
C LEU A 364 -11.36 18.43 19.79
N LYS A 365 -11.45 19.13 18.66
CA LYS A 365 -11.31 18.55 17.31
C LYS A 365 -9.91 17.95 17.10
N VAL A 366 -8.87 18.64 17.55
CA VAL A 366 -7.48 18.19 17.37
C VAL A 366 -7.07 17.16 18.44
N CYS A 367 -7.64 17.23 19.64
CA CYS A 367 -7.42 16.34 20.78
C CYS A 367 -8.72 15.64 21.22
N PRO A 368 -9.26 14.69 20.43
CA PRO A 368 -10.50 13.99 20.75
C PRO A 368 -10.40 13.11 22.01
N ASP A 369 -9.18 12.71 22.41
CA ASP A 369 -8.91 11.95 23.64
C ASP A 369 -9.31 12.68 24.92
N LEU A 370 -9.37 14.02 24.87
CA LEU A 370 -9.76 14.85 26.00
C LEU A 370 -11.28 14.94 26.17
N LEU A 371 -12.10 14.58 25.17
CA LEU A 371 -13.57 14.72 25.20
C LEU A 371 -14.18 14.11 26.47
N THR A 372 -13.86 12.84 26.73
CA THR A 372 -14.42 12.09 27.86
C THR A 372 -14.05 12.72 29.20
N LYS A 373 -12.79 13.13 29.40
CA LYS A 373 -12.35 13.78 30.65
C LYS A 373 -12.90 15.19 30.80
N TYR A 374 -12.92 15.95 29.70
CA TYR A 374 -13.47 17.29 29.66
C TYR A 374 -14.93 17.29 30.13
N PHE A 375 -15.78 16.44 29.55
CA PHE A 375 -17.18 16.36 29.94
C PHE A 375 -17.41 15.76 31.34
N LYS A 376 -16.46 15.00 31.90
CA LYS A 376 -16.51 14.55 33.30
C LYS A 376 -16.19 15.65 34.30
N GLU A 377 -15.23 16.52 33.98
CA GLU A 377 -14.69 17.52 34.92
C GLU A 377 -15.28 18.92 34.73
N VAL A 378 -15.95 19.19 33.61
CA VAL A 378 -16.54 20.49 33.33
C VAL A 378 -17.71 20.79 34.28
N THR A 379 -17.82 22.06 34.67
CA THR A 379 -18.86 22.55 35.60
C THR A 379 -20.18 22.93 34.91
N PHE A 380 -20.32 22.65 33.61
CA PHE A 380 -21.55 22.91 32.88
C PHE A 380 -22.67 21.97 33.33
N SER A 381 -23.84 22.54 33.62
CA SER A 381 -25.02 21.74 33.91
C SER A 381 -25.71 21.34 32.61
N PHE A 382 -25.69 20.04 32.30
CA PHE A 382 -26.43 19.44 31.19
C PHE A 382 -27.79 18.87 31.61
N LEU A 383 -28.12 18.98 32.90
CA LEU A 383 -29.44 18.65 33.44
C LEU A 383 -30.50 19.55 32.80
N PRO A 384 -31.52 18.99 32.13
CA PRO A 384 -32.51 19.76 31.39
C PRO A 384 -33.22 20.81 32.26
N ARG A 385 -33.18 22.08 31.82
CA ARG A 385 -33.82 23.23 32.49
C ARG A 385 -34.27 24.26 31.46
N VAL A 386 -35.40 24.92 31.73
CA VAL A 386 -35.94 26.02 30.91
C VAL A 386 -35.16 27.32 31.17
N LYS A 387 -33.85 27.33 30.87
CA LYS A 387 -32.97 28.49 30.99
C LYS A 387 -32.06 28.58 29.76
N SER A 388 -31.78 29.80 29.30
CA SER A 388 -30.86 30.07 28.17
C SER A 388 -29.45 29.48 28.40
N THR A 389 -29.01 29.39 29.65
CA THR A 389 -27.73 28.76 30.01
C THR A 389 -27.65 27.29 29.60
N TRP A 390 -28.75 26.53 29.74
CA TRP A 390 -28.78 25.12 29.34
C TRP A 390 -28.77 25.01 27.80
N LEU A 391 -29.58 25.82 27.11
CA LEU A 391 -29.59 25.87 25.64
C LEU A 391 -28.21 26.22 25.07
N ASN A 392 -27.50 27.19 25.68
CA ASN A 392 -26.14 27.55 25.29
C ASN A 392 -25.14 26.40 25.53
N ASN A 393 -25.28 25.66 26.64
CA ASN A 393 -24.44 24.49 26.91
C ASN A 393 -24.67 23.38 25.88
N VAL A 394 -25.93 23.13 25.50
CA VAL A 394 -26.29 22.14 24.46
C VAL A 394 -25.82 22.60 23.08
N LYS A 395 -25.94 23.90 22.76
CA LYS A 395 -25.40 24.46 21.50
C LYS A 395 -23.89 24.28 21.40
N LEU A 396 -23.16 24.49 22.50
CA LEU A 396 -21.72 24.21 22.55
C LEU A 396 -21.42 22.71 22.39
N LEU A 397 -22.21 21.84 23.04
CA LEU A 397 -22.10 20.39 22.90
C LEU A 397 -22.23 19.95 21.44
N ASN A 398 -23.25 20.46 20.73
CA ASN A 398 -23.48 20.15 19.31
C ASN A 398 -22.32 20.64 18.45
N LYS A 399 -21.87 21.90 18.61
CA LYS A 399 -20.70 22.42 17.88
C LYS A 399 -19.45 21.56 18.09
N ILE A 400 -19.23 21.02 19.31
CA ILE A 400 -18.08 20.15 19.60
C ILE A 400 -18.17 18.84 18.83
N TYR A 401 -19.34 18.20 18.80
CA TYR A 401 -19.52 16.90 18.14
C TYR A 401 -19.66 17.02 16.62
N GLU A 402 -20.27 18.08 16.09
CA GLU A 402 -20.25 18.41 14.65
C GLU A 402 -18.83 18.56 14.11
N ALA A 403 -17.93 19.14 14.90
CA ALA A 403 -16.52 19.29 14.53
C ALA A 403 -15.72 17.98 14.55
N GLN A 404 -16.22 16.93 15.21
CA GLN A 404 -15.61 15.60 15.21
C GLN A 404 -15.87 14.89 13.87
N PRO A 405 -14.91 14.08 13.38
CA PRO A 405 -15.09 13.31 12.15
C PRO A 405 -16.30 12.37 12.26
N GLU A 406 -17.12 12.31 11.21
CA GLU A 406 -18.38 11.54 11.20
C GLU A 406 -18.14 10.05 11.45
N ILE A 407 -17.11 9.49 10.81
CA ILE A 407 -16.58 8.16 11.08
C ILE A 407 -15.42 8.30 12.07
N SER A 408 -15.41 7.45 13.10
CA SER A 408 -14.42 7.55 14.17
C SER A 408 -13.00 7.25 13.67
N PRO A 409 -11.97 8.00 14.12
CA PRO A 409 -10.57 7.70 13.81
C PRO A 409 -10.08 6.34 14.27
N ALA A 410 -10.83 5.69 15.16
CA ALA A 410 -10.54 4.36 15.67
C ALA A 410 -10.52 3.28 14.58
N PHE A 411 -11.30 3.44 13.50
CA PHE A 411 -11.32 2.46 12.40
C PHE A 411 -10.05 2.48 11.53
N TRP A 412 -9.31 3.60 11.51
CA TRP A 412 -8.09 3.74 10.70
C TRP A 412 -6.81 3.40 11.47
N THR A 413 -6.91 2.80 12.66
CA THR A 413 -5.73 2.33 13.39
C THR A 413 -5.15 1.10 12.70
N ARG A 414 -3.83 1.12 12.43
CA ARG A 414 -3.12 0.00 11.80
C ARG A 414 -2.88 -1.21 12.71
N GLU A 415 -3.24 -1.07 13.99
CA GLU A 415 -3.09 -2.11 15.00
C GLU A 415 -4.45 -2.76 15.26
N PHE A 416 -4.49 -4.08 15.42
CA PHE A 416 -5.72 -4.80 15.76
C PHE A 416 -6.16 -4.47 17.19
N ILE A 417 -7.33 -3.85 17.33
CA ILE A 417 -7.95 -3.51 18.62
C ILE A 417 -9.15 -4.44 18.84
N PRO A 418 -9.19 -5.21 19.95
CA PRO A 418 -10.33 -6.07 20.27
C PRO A 418 -11.66 -5.31 20.30
N LEU A 419 -12.74 -5.92 19.78
CA LEU A 419 -14.04 -5.26 19.56
C LEU A 419 -14.60 -4.49 20.77
N PRO A 420 -14.53 -5.00 22.03
CA PRO A 420 -15.03 -4.23 23.18
C PRO A 420 -14.27 -2.93 23.42
N ARG A 421 -12.96 -2.92 23.13
CA ARG A 421 -12.12 -1.73 23.25
C ARG A 421 -12.28 -0.80 22.04
N LEU A 422 -12.41 -1.36 20.84
CA LEU A 422 -12.75 -0.59 19.64
C LEU A 422 -14.09 0.13 19.83
N LEU A 423 -15.09 -0.55 20.39
CA LEU A 423 -16.39 0.03 20.75
C LEU A 423 -16.22 1.21 21.70
N ALA A 424 -15.45 1.02 22.78
CA ALA A 424 -15.16 2.11 23.72
C ALA A 424 -14.50 3.32 23.04
N MET A 425 -13.62 3.11 22.05
CA MET A 425 -12.96 4.16 21.29
C MET A 425 -13.91 4.89 20.34
N VAL A 426 -14.72 4.14 19.59
CA VAL A 426 -15.71 4.70 18.65
C VAL A 426 -16.75 5.54 19.39
N MET A 427 -17.21 5.06 20.55
CA MET A 427 -18.19 5.77 21.38
C MET A 427 -17.73 7.16 21.84
N VAL A 428 -16.41 7.42 21.99
CA VAL A 428 -15.89 8.73 22.41
C VAL A 428 -16.27 9.85 21.42
N THR A 429 -16.20 9.55 20.12
CA THR A 429 -16.49 10.52 19.05
C THR A 429 -17.95 10.47 18.58
N THR A 430 -18.66 9.37 18.84
CA THR A 430 -20.03 9.19 18.36
C THR A 430 -21.08 9.70 19.35
N VAL A 431 -20.87 9.48 20.65
CA VAL A 431 -21.86 9.81 21.68
C VAL A 431 -21.26 10.68 22.79
N PRO A 432 -21.83 11.87 23.07
CA PRO A 432 -21.42 12.66 24.22
C PRO A 432 -21.68 11.94 25.54
N LEU A 433 -20.66 11.87 26.40
CA LEU A 433 -20.75 11.17 27.69
C LEU A 433 -21.87 11.71 28.60
N VAL A 434 -22.18 12.99 28.48
CA VAL A 434 -23.26 13.66 29.25
C VAL A 434 -24.65 13.25 28.78
N CYS A 435 -24.78 12.70 27.58
CA CYS A 435 -26.03 12.20 27.03
C CYS A 435 -26.28 10.79 27.56
N ASN A 436 -27.36 10.63 28.32
CA ASN A 436 -27.80 9.34 28.82
C ASN A 436 -29.33 9.28 28.83
N LYS A 437 -29.85 8.08 29.04
CA LYS A 437 -31.29 7.80 29.04
C LYS A 437 -32.07 8.70 30.02
N ILE A 438 -31.48 8.99 31.18
CA ILE A 438 -32.09 9.83 32.22
C ILE A 438 -32.17 11.30 31.75
N MET A 439 -31.11 11.82 31.15
CA MET A 439 -31.07 13.20 30.64
C MET A 439 -32.13 13.40 29.56
N PHE A 440 -32.19 12.49 28.57
CA PHE A 440 -33.17 12.58 27.50
C PHE A 440 -34.61 12.45 28.02
N THR A 441 -34.89 11.47 28.87
CA THR A 441 -36.24 11.29 29.44
C THR A 441 -36.69 12.51 30.27
N GLN A 442 -35.80 13.09 31.08
CA GLN A 442 -36.10 14.34 31.81
C GLN A 442 -36.36 15.51 30.87
N ALA A 443 -35.57 15.67 29.80
CA ALA A 443 -35.75 16.75 28.84
C ALA A 443 -37.10 16.67 28.11
N LEU A 444 -37.48 15.45 27.70
CA LEU A 444 -38.74 15.17 27.01
C LEU A 444 -39.97 15.36 27.91
N ASN A 445 -39.82 15.17 29.21
CA ASN A 445 -40.89 15.34 30.21
C ASN A 445 -41.12 16.80 30.63
N LEU A 446 -40.25 17.75 30.27
CA LEU A 446 -40.44 19.18 30.58
C LEU A 446 -41.40 19.84 29.58
N ASP A 447 -42.32 20.68 30.05
CA ASP A 447 -43.35 21.33 29.21
C ASP A 447 -42.83 22.40 28.22
N SER A 448 -41.51 22.56 28.06
CA SER A 448 -40.91 23.57 27.18
C SER A 448 -40.61 23.02 25.79
N ILE A 449 -41.27 23.56 24.76
CA ILE A 449 -41.07 23.23 23.33
C ILE A 449 -39.60 23.32 22.91
N PRO A 450 -38.85 24.42 23.14
CA PRO A 450 -37.45 24.51 22.72
C PRO A 450 -36.52 23.51 23.42
N VAL A 451 -36.86 23.11 24.66
CA VAL A 451 -36.11 22.07 25.39
C VAL A 451 -36.35 20.70 24.76
N LYS A 452 -37.61 20.33 24.48
CA LYS A 452 -37.95 19.09 23.77
C LYS A 452 -37.30 19.05 22.38
N HIS A 453 -37.37 20.16 21.64
CA HIS A 453 -36.77 20.28 20.31
C HIS A 453 -35.26 20.09 20.35
N SER A 454 -34.56 20.76 21.27
CA SER A 454 -33.10 20.64 21.41
C SER A 454 -32.70 19.22 21.81
N ALA A 455 -33.45 18.56 22.70
CA ALA A 455 -33.20 17.18 23.10
C ALA A 455 -33.41 16.19 21.95
N LEU A 456 -34.51 16.31 21.20
CA LEU A 456 -34.78 15.46 20.04
C LEU A 456 -33.80 15.72 18.88
N SER A 457 -33.39 16.97 18.67
CA SER A 457 -32.36 17.31 17.67
C SER A 457 -31.03 16.65 18.03
N LEU A 458 -30.61 16.72 19.29
CA LEU A 458 -29.41 16.04 19.77
C LEU A 458 -29.50 14.52 19.62
N ILE A 459 -30.67 13.91 19.87
CA ILE A 459 -30.89 12.48 19.59
C ILE A 459 -30.76 12.20 18.09
N SER A 460 -31.35 13.05 17.25
CA SER A 460 -31.25 12.91 15.79
C SER A 460 -29.80 12.99 15.30
N ASP A 461 -29.01 13.94 15.81
CA ASP A 461 -27.61 14.12 15.44
C ASP A 461 -26.75 12.91 15.84
N ILE A 462 -26.97 12.38 17.05
CA ILE A 462 -26.32 11.15 17.54
C ILE A 462 -26.69 9.97 16.64
N LEU A 463 -27.98 9.80 16.33
CA LEU A 463 -28.43 8.68 15.52
C LEU A 463 -27.98 8.78 14.07
N LYS A 464 -27.96 9.98 13.45
CA LYS A 464 -27.42 10.17 12.10
C LYS A 464 -25.93 9.81 12.04
N ARG A 465 -25.15 10.20 13.04
CA ARG A 465 -23.73 9.84 13.15
C ARG A 465 -23.53 8.35 13.39
N ALA A 466 -24.39 7.74 14.22
CA ALA A 466 -24.40 6.29 14.43
C ALA A 466 -24.78 5.55 13.14
N LEU A 467 -25.76 6.03 12.37
CA LEU A 467 -26.16 5.45 11.09
C LEU A 467 -24.99 5.44 10.11
N LYS A 468 -24.31 6.57 9.91
CA LYS A 468 -23.10 6.63 9.07
C LYS A 468 -22.01 5.65 9.53
N THR A 469 -21.88 5.44 10.84
CA THR A 469 -20.93 4.45 11.39
C THR A 469 -21.40 3.02 11.09
N VAL A 470 -22.69 2.73 11.23
CA VAL A 470 -23.29 1.43 10.91
C VAL A 470 -23.16 1.14 9.41
N ASP A 471 -23.50 2.10 8.55
CA ASP A 471 -23.38 1.98 7.09
C ASP A 471 -21.93 1.72 6.69
N HIS A 472 -20.98 2.48 7.25
CA HIS A 472 -19.56 2.23 7.02
C HIS A 472 -19.11 0.84 7.48
N CYS A 473 -19.62 0.33 8.61
CA CYS A 473 -19.29 -1.01 9.10
C CYS A 473 -19.96 -2.14 8.29
N LEU A 474 -21.13 -1.89 7.69
CA LEU A 474 -21.89 -2.87 6.90
C LEU A 474 -21.55 -2.83 5.40
N ASP A 475 -20.86 -1.80 4.94
CA ASP A 475 -20.37 -1.70 3.56
C ASP A 475 -19.31 -2.78 3.31
N LYS A 476 -19.75 -3.89 2.69
CA LYS A 476 -18.92 -5.04 2.39
C LYS A 476 -17.73 -4.68 1.49
N GLU A 477 -17.81 -3.63 0.68
CA GLU A 477 -16.72 -3.20 -0.21
C GLU A 477 -15.57 -2.58 0.60
N THR A 478 -15.88 -1.73 1.59
CA THR A 478 -14.83 -1.09 2.42
C THR A 478 -13.99 -2.07 3.23
N TRP A 479 -14.58 -3.18 3.70
CA TRP A 479 -13.88 -4.18 4.53
C TRP A 479 -13.27 -5.34 3.75
N GLN A 480 -13.64 -5.49 2.47
CA GLN A 480 -13.00 -6.43 1.56
C GLN A 480 -11.51 -6.12 1.35
N ASP A 481 -11.14 -4.84 1.41
CA ASP A 481 -9.75 -4.35 1.23
C ASP A 481 -8.96 -4.18 2.56
N SER A 482 -9.59 -4.39 3.72
CA SER A 482 -8.99 -4.10 5.03
C SER A 482 -8.16 -5.27 5.57
N ASP A 483 -6.89 -5.03 5.93
CA ASP A 483 -5.99 -6.05 6.48
C ASP A 483 -6.29 -6.44 7.95
N VAL A 484 -7.06 -5.62 8.69
CA VAL A 484 -7.18 -5.73 10.17
C VAL A 484 -8.50 -6.34 10.62
N TYR A 485 -9.62 -6.00 9.96
CA TYR A 485 -10.97 -6.41 10.36
C TYR A 485 -11.71 -7.07 9.18
N THR A 486 -12.42 -8.17 9.45
CA THR A 486 -13.29 -8.83 8.45
C THR A 486 -14.71 -8.30 8.52
N ALA A 487 -15.48 -8.46 7.43
CA ALA A 487 -16.86 -7.98 7.37
C ALA A 487 -17.74 -8.54 8.51
N GLU A 488 -17.66 -9.83 8.90
CA GLU A 488 -18.46 -10.28 10.05
C GLU A 488 -17.91 -9.87 11.41
N MET A 489 -16.60 -9.60 11.56
CA MET A 489 -16.15 -8.93 12.80
C MET A 489 -16.77 -7.54 12.91
N MET A 490 -17.00 -6.87 11.77
CA MET A 490 -17.69 -5.59 11.73
C MET A 490 -19.21 -5.74 11.91
N GLU A 491 -19.84 -6.83 11.46
CA GLU A 491 -21.23 -7.15 11.81
C GLU A 491 -21.39 -7.44 13.31
N GLU A 492 -20.48 -8.20 13.93
CA GLU A 492 -20.44 -8.43 15.37
C GLU A 492 -20.23 -7.11 16.13
N PHE A 493 -19.34 -6.25 15.62
CA PHE A 493 -19.16 -4.90 16.15
C PHE A 493 -20.43 -4.05 16.05
N VAL A 494 -21.14 -4.09 14.91
CA VAL A 494 -22.41 -3.38 14.72
C VAL A 494 -23.44 -3.86 15.75
N GLN A 495 -23.53 -5.16 16.01
CA GLN A 495 -24.43 -5.68 17.04
C GLN A 495 -24.08 -5.13 18.44
N LEU A 496 -22.81 -5.19 18.84
CA LEU A 496 -22.34 -4.63 20.11
C LEU A 496 -22.56 -3.10 20.19
N PHE A 497 -22.40 -2.39 19.08
CA PHE A 497 -22.62 -0.96 18.96
C PHE A 497 -24.10 -0.59 19.09
N ARG A 498 -24.99 -1.34 18.43
CA ARG A 498 -26.45 -1.20 18.56
C ARG A 498 -26.91 -1.40 20.00
N GLU A 499 -26.42 -2.43 20.67
CA GLU A 499 -26.75 -2.70 22.08
C GLU A 499 -26.24 -1.59 23.02
N ALA A 500 -25.05 -1.04 22.76
CA ALA A 500 -24.50 0.07 23.53
C ALA A 500 -25.33 1.35 23.35
N LEU A 501 -25.77 1.65 22.11
CA LEU A 501 -26.64 2.79 21.81
C LEU A 501 -28.03 2.63 22.43
N GLY A 502 -28.62 1.43 22.40
CA GLY A 502 -29.91 1.13 23.01
C GLY A 502 -29.96 1.42 24.51
N LYS A 503 -28.82 1.30 25.22
CA LYS A 503 -28.72 1.64 26.66
C LYS A 503 -28.69 3.14 26.94
N ILE A 504 -28.31 3.96 25.96
CA ILE A 504 -28.13 5.42 26.10
C ILE A 504 -29.38 6.19 25.69
N LEU A 505 -30.08 5.71 24.67
CA LEU A 505 -31.25 6.36 24.10
C LEU A 505 -32.48 6.27 25.04
N PRO A 506 -33.39 7.26 25.03
CA PRO A 506 -34.64 7.17 25.79
C PRO A 506 -35.52 6.03 25.27
N ASP A 507 -36.35 5.47 26.16
CA ASP A 507 -37.35 4.49 25.77
C ASP A 507 -38.30 5.11 24.74
N LEU A 508 -38.63 4.35 23.69
CA LEU A 508 -39.52 4.79 22.63
C LEU A 508 -40.90 5.23 23.17
N ASN A 509 -41.34 4.65 24.30
CA ASN A 509 -42.48 5.10 25.10
C ASN A 509 -42.47 6.61 25.39
N THR A 510 -41.32 7.15 25.79
CA THR A 510 -41.17 8.56 26.17
C THR A 510 -41.25 9.47 24.95
N VAL A 511 -40.63 9.05 23.84
CA VAL A 511 -40.67 9.76 22.56
C VAL A 511 -42.11 9.80 22.02
N ILE A 512 -42.82 8.67 22.07
CA ILE A 512 -44.22 8.59 21.63
C ILE A 512 -45.16 9.34 22.58
N TRP A 513 -44.89 9.36 23.88
CA TRP A 513 -45.64 10.16 24.85
C TRP A 513 -45.58 11.66 24.51
N VAL A 514 -44.41 12.16 24.08
CA VAL A 514 -44.28 13.56 23.61
C VAL A 514 -45.21 13.81 22.42
N TRP A 515 -45.27 12.91 21.45
CA TRP A 515 -46.23 13.01 20.35
C TRP A 515 -47.69 13.04 20.84
N GLN A 516 -48.08 12.11 21.72
CA GLN A 516 -49.43 12.03 22.26
C GLN A 516 -49.82 13.26 23.11
N SER A 517 -48.84 13.92 23.75
CA SER A 517 -49.08 15.10 24.57
C SER A 517 -49.60 16.30 23.76
N PHE A 518 -49.17 16.46 22.50
CA PHE A 518 -49.69 17.48 21.59
C PHE A 518 -51.17 17.25 21.24
N LYS A 519 -51.56 15.99 21.01
CA LYS A 519 -52.96 15.63 20.73
C LYS A 519 -53.88 15.94 21.92
N LYS A 520 -53.40 15.81 23.16
CA LYS A 520 -54.16 16.20 24.37
C LYS A 520 -54.29 17.72 24.56
N GLN A 521 -53.33 18.52 24.07
CA GLN A 521 -53.41 19.98 24.10
C GLN A 521 -54.38 20.52 23.05
N GLU A 522 -54.35 19.99 21.82
CA GLU A 522 -55.33 20.31 20.76
C GLU A 522 -56.78 20.05 21.23
N ILE A 523 -57.05 18.92 21.91
CA ILE A 523 -58.39 18.59 22.45
C ILE A 523 -58.82 19.53 23.60
N LYS A 524 -57.89 20.08 24.39
CA LYS A 524 -58.23 21.00 25.51
C LYS A 524 -58.58 22.40 25.04
N GLU A 525 -57.95 22.91 23.98
CA GLU A 525 -58.28 24.23 23.43
C GLU A 525 -59.67 24.27 22.80
N ASP A 526 -60.15 23.16 22.24
CA ASP A 526 -61.51 23.06 21.71
C ASP A 526 -62.59 22.99 22.80
N HIS A 527 -62.27 22.46 23.99
CA HIS A 527 -63.23 22.40 25.09
C HIS A 527 -63.35 23.70 25.91
N GLU A 528 -62.32 24.55 25.97
CA GLU A 528 -62.41 25.83 26.71
C GLU A 528 -63.18 26.93 25.99
N LYS A 529 -63.44 26.81 24.68
CA LYS A 529 -64.33 27.74 23.95
C LYS A 529 -65.82 27.61 24.30
N GLY A 530 -66.19 26.70 25.21
CA GLY A 530 -67.58 26.42 25.55
C GLY A 530 -68.17 27.05 26.81
N LYS A 531 -67.45 27.83 27.65
CA LYS A 531 -68.03 28.34 28.92
C LYS A 531 -67.67 29.78 29.30
N LYS A 532 -68.75 30.59 29.29
CA LYS A 532 -69.06 31.82 30.05
C LYS A 532 -68.71 33.18 29.43
N SER A 533 -69.80 33.87 29.18
CA SER A 533 -70.02 35.24 28.73
C SER A 533 -69.53 36.34 29.69
N SER A 534 -69.28 37.50 29.07
CA SER A 534 -69.31 38.87 29.60
C SER A 534 -68.12 39.37 30.44
N SER A 535 -67.22 40.13 29.81
CA SER A 535 -67.06 41.57 30.06
C SER A 535 -66.08 42.18 29.05
N LYS A 536 -66.40 43.41 28.63
CA LYS A 536 -65.78 44.18 27.55
C LYS A 536 -64.49 44.86 28.03
N THR A 537 -63.40 44.80 27.25
CA THR A 537 -62.72 45.95 26.62
C THR A 537 -61.58 45.48 25.68
N PRO A 538 -61.36 46.13 24.52
CA PRO A 538 -60.43 45.67 23.47
C PRO A 538 -59.06 46.39 23.46
N ALA A 539 -58.14 45.87 22.61
CA ALA A 539 -56.75 46.27 22.31
C ALA A 539 -55.69 45.63 23.23
N VAL A 540 -54.76 44.78 22.77
CA VAL A 540 -53.83 44.92 21.63
C VAL A 540 -53.57 43.55 20.96
N SER A 541 -53.52 43.55 19.63
CA SER A 541 -53.36 42.40 18.75
C SER A 541 -51.89 41.99 18.49
N LYS A 542 -51.67 40.68 18.31
CA LYS A 542 -50.56 39.96 17.63
C LYS A 542 -49.37 39.46 18.48
N ALA A 543 -49.48 38.20 18.96
CA ALA A 543 -48.33 37.33 19.28
C ALA A 543 -48.63 35.81 19.14
N ALA A 544 -49.68 35.38 18.41
CA ALA A 544 -50.12 33.97 18.37
C ALA A 544 -49.57 33.13 17.18
N GLN A 545 -48.74 33.70 16.28
CA GLN A 545 -48.25 32.96 15.08
C GLN A 545 -46.89 32.26 15.27
N HIS A 546 -46.12 32.51 16.34
CA HIS A 546 -44.80 31.88 16.52
C HIS A 546 -44.87 30.42 17.04
N ASP A 547 -45.85 30.05 17.87
CA ASP A 547 -45.94 28.69 18.43
C ASP A 547 -46.22 27.59 17.40
N VAL A 548 -46.88 27.92 16.28
CA VAL A 548 -47.25 26.94 15.24
C VAL A 548 -46.02 26.39 14.52
N ALA A 549 -45.06 27.26 14.16
CA ALA A 549 -43.85 26.86 13.45
C ALA A 549 -42.92 25.99 14.30
N GLU A 550 -42.72 26.35 15.58
CA GLU A 550 -41.91 25.55 16.51
C GLU A 550 -42.51 24.16 16.75
N THR A 551 -43.85 24.08 16.85
CA THR A 551 -44.57 22.81 17.02
C THR A 551 -44.45 21.92 15.78
N ILE A 552 -44.48 22.49 14.57
CA ILE A 552 -44.27 21.75 13.31
C ILE A 552 -42.85 21.19 13.24
N LEU A 553 -41.83 22.01 13.53
CA LEU A 553 -40.42 21.59 13.60
C LEU A 553 -40.21 20.48 14.64
N LEU A 554 -40.87 20.59 15.80
CA LEU A 554 -40.78 19.55 16.83
C LEU A 554 -41.44 18.24 16.37
N LYS A 555 -42.61 18.30 15.73
CA LYS A 555 -43.29 17.13 15.13
C LYS A 555 -42.41 16.49 14.04
N SER A 556 -41.75 17.27 13.19
CA SER A 556 -40.89 16.75 12.11
C SER A 556 -39.64 16.05 12.66
N VAL A 557 -38.94 16.66 13.63
CA VAL A 557 -37.77 16.04 14.26
C VAL A 557 -38.15 14.77 15.01
N LEU A 558 -39.31 14.74 15.67
CA LEU A 558 -39.79 13.53 16.38
C LEU A 558 -40.00 12.35 15.43
N LEU A 559 -40.61 12.59 14.27
CA LEU A 559 -40.79 11.57 13.23
C LEU A 559 -39.45 11.11 12.66
N GLN A 560 -38.54 12.04 12.39
CA GLN A 560 -37.18 11.71 11.95
C GLN A 560 -36.45 10.83 12.97
N VAL A 561 -36.59 11.12 14.27
CA VAL A 561 -36.01 10.29 15.33
C VAL A 561 -36.61 8.87 15.30
N ILE A 562 -37.91 8.70 15.08
CA ILE A 562 -38.52 7.36 14.98
C ILE A 562 -37.94 6.57 13.80
N CYS A 563 -37.79 7.18 12.61
CA CYS A 563 -37.11 6.54 11.47
C CYS A 563 -35.69 6.10 11.85
N LEU A 564 -34.92 7.00 12.45
CA LEU A 564 -33.54 6.74 12.82
C LEU A 564 -33.38 5.66 13.89
N TYR A 565 -34.36 5.51 14.80
CA TYR A 565 -34.40 4.37 15.72
C TYR A 565 -34.51 3.04 14.95
N GLN A 566 -35.31 2.97 13.89
CA GLN A 566 -35.46 1.75 13.09
C GLN A 566 -34.18 1.41 12.34
N GLN A 567 -33.53 2.41 11.76
CA GLN A 567 -32.32 2.21 10.97
C GLN A 567 -31.10 1.84 11.84
N VAL A 568 -30.99 2.46 13.02
CA VAL A 568 -29.81 2.29 13.89
C VAL A 568 -30.02 1.21 14.94
N VAL A 569 -31.16 1.19 15.65
CA VAL A 569 -31.45 0.29 16.79
C VAL A 569 -32.81 -0.42 16.62
N PRO A 570 -32.97 -1.25 15.57
CA PRO A 570 -34.26 -1.87 15.22
C PRO A 570 -34.87 -2.72 16.34
N HIS A 571 -34.02 -3.39 17.14
CA HIS A 571 -34.46 -4.24 18.26
C HIS A 571 -35.29 -3.48 19.31
N VAL A 572 -35.05 -2.16 19.49
CA VAL A 572 -35.81 -1.33 20.44
C VAL A 572 -37.24 -1.12 19.96
N ILE A 573 -37.47 -1.02 18.65
CA ILE A 573 -38.81 -0.89 18.06
C ILE A 573 -39.54 -2.22 18.06
N MET A 574 -38.84 -3.32 17.74
CA MET A 574 -39.42 -4.67 17.72
C MET A 574 -40.02 -5.07 19.07
N GLN A 575 -39.40 -4.68 20.18
CA GLN A 575 -39.89 -4.97 21.54
C GLN A 575 -41.15 -4.18 21.93
N TYR A 576 -41.57 -3.19 21.14
CA TYR A 576 -42.62 -2.24 21.53
C TYR A 576 -43.97 -2.53 20.85
N ASN A 577 -45.04 -2.69 21.65
CA ASN A 577 -46.37 -3.10 21.19
C ASN A 577 -47.32 -1.93 20.85
N PHE A 578 -46.79 -0.75 20.54
CA PHE A 578 -47.63 0.38 20.12
C PHE A 578 -48.05 0.24 18.66
N ASP A 579 -49.33 0.48 18.42
CA ASP A 579 -49.89 0.59 17.09
C ASP A 579 -49.62 1.98 16.51
N PHE A 580 -48.66 2.04 15.58
CA PHE A 580 -48.23 3.28 14.94
C PHE A 580 -49.28 3.84 13.96
N SER A 581 -50.35 3.09 13.64
CA SER A 581 -51.47 3.57 12.84
C SER A 581 -52.17 4.79 13.49
N LYS A 582 -52.11 4.90 14.82
CA LYS A 582 -52.62 6.04 15.59
C LYS A 582 -51.89 7.36 15.31
N LEU A 583 -50.69 7.32 14.74
CA LEU A 583 -49.97 8.51 14.29
C LEU A 583 -50.60 9.11 13.02
N LEU A 584 -51.19 8.26 12.16
CA LEU A 584 -51.83 8.67 10.91
C LEU A 584 -53.27 9.19 11.13
N LYS A 585 -53.97 8.72 12.18
CA LYS A 585 -55.32 9.20 12.57
C LYS A 585 -55.29 10.69 12.98
N GLY A 586 -55.60 11.57 12.02
CA GLY A 586 -55.70 13.03 12.17
C GLY A 586 -55.28 13.85 10.94
N ILE A 587 -54.63 13.22 9.96
CA ILE A 587 -54.08 13.90 8.76
C ILE A 587 -54.96 13.68 7.53
N ILE A 588 -55.55 12.49 7.44
CA ILE A 588 -56.44 12.09 6.35
C ILE A 588 -57.85 12.00 6.96
N SER A 589 -58.59 13.11 6.93
CA SER A 589 -60.02 13.09 7.25
C SER A 589 -60.81 12.62 6.03
N GLU A 590 -61.95 11.96 6.23
CA GLU A 590 -62.80 11.51 5.12
C GLU A 590 -63.23 12.65 4.18
N GLN A 591 -63.31 13.88 4.69
CA GLN A 591 -63.78 15.09 3.98
C GLN A 591 -62.67 15.90 3.28
N GLY A 592 -61.50 15.30 3.01
CA GLY A 592 -60.38 16.02 2.39
C GLY A 592 -59.60 16.84 3.42
N PRO A 593 -58.58 17.62 2.99
CA PRO A 593 -57.63 18.26 3.90
C PRO A 593 -58.28 19.43 4.65
N SER A 594 -59.01 19.11 5.72
CA SER A 594 -59.47 20.06 6.72
C SER A 594 -58.25 20.54 7.51
N GLN A 595 -57.89 21.82 7.33
CA GLN A 595 -56.72 22.51 7.90
C GLN A 595 -55.36 21.88 7.49
N GLU A 596 -54.70 22.54 6.54
CA GLU A 596 -53.40 22.20 5.93
C GLU A 596 -52.37 21.64 6.93
N VAL A 597 -52.28 20.31 7.05
CA VAL A 597 -51.11 19.67 7.64
C VAL A 597 -49.95 19.88 6.66
N PRO A 598 -48.83 20.50 7.06
CA PRO A 598 -47.72 20.80 6.15
C PRO A 598 -47.24 19.53 5.40
N PRO A 599 -47.02 19.60 4.08
CA PRO A 599 -46.56 18.46 3.26
C PRO A 599 -45.30 17.76 3.81
N ILE A 600 -44.43 18.53 4.48
CA ILE A 600 -43.21 18.04 5.15
C ILE A 600 -43.54 17.00 6.24
N LEU A 601 -44.60 17.21 7.04
CA LEU A 601 -45.01 16.26 8.07
C LEU A 601 -45.62 15.00 7.43
N GLN A 602 -46.43 15.15 6.38
CA GLN A 602 -47.02 14.03 5.64
C GLN A 602 -45.92 13.12 5.05
N HIS A 603 -44.89 13.73 4.44
CA HIS A 603 -43.75 13.00 3.89
C HIS A 603 -42.95 12.26 4.98
N HIS A 604 -42.62 12.92 6.10
CA HIS A 604 -41.91 12.26 7.19
C HIS A 604 -42.71 11.09 7.80
N MET A 605 -44.04 11.17 7.84
CA MET A 605 -44.88 10.08 8.35
C MET A 605 -44.96 8.90 7.38
N LEU A 606 -45.05 9.17 6.08
CA LEU A 606 -44.94 8.14 5.05
C LEU A 606 -43.56 7.44 5.12
N LYS A 607 -42.49 8.22 5.32
CA LYS A 607 -41.15 7.66 5.53
C LYS A 607 -41.07 6.79 6.78
N VAL A 608 -41.65 7.21 7.90
CA VAL A 608 -41.75 6.39 9.12
C VAL A 608 -42.47 5.08 8.84
N ALA A 609 -43.58 5.11 8.08
CA ALA A 609 -44.34 3.93 7.72
C ALA A 609 -43.58 2.98 6.76
N LEU A 610 -42.81 3.53 5.82
CA LEU A 610 -41.96 2.77 4.91
C LEU A 610 -40.78 2.09 5.60
N GLU A 611 -40.23 2.70 6.65
CA GLU A 611 -39.07 2.15 7.38
C GLU A 611 -39.49 1.12 8.44
N LEU A 612 -40.57 1.39 9.18
CA LEU A 612 -41.02 0.51 10.27
C LEU A 612 -41.63 -0.80 9.74
N PRO A 613 -41.49 -1.94 10.45
CA PRO A 613 -42.09 -3.21 10.07
C PRO A 613 -43.63 -3.11 9.99
N ALA A 614 -44.28 -3.70 8.98
CA ALA A 614 -45.72 -3.53 8.79
C ALA A 614 -46.56 -4.05 9.97
N ASN A 615 -46.09 -5.08 10.69
CA ASN A 615 -46.78 -5.64 11.86
C ASN A 615 -46.91 -4.65 13.04
N LYS A 616 -46.20 -3.51 13.02
CA LYS A 616 -46.34 -2.42 14.01
C LYS A 616 -47.55 -1.52 13.75
N PHE A 617 -48.28 -1.74 12.67
CA PHE A 617 -49.44 -0.97 12.29
C PHE A 617 -50.65 -1.89 12.10
N LEU A 618 -51.79 -1.50 12.67
CA LEU A 618 -53.07 -2.15 12.37
C LEU A 618 -53.70 -1.55 11.11
N TRP A 619 -53.06 -1.74 9.95
CA TRP A 619 -53.49 -1.14 8.67
C TRP A 619 -54.94 -1.47 8.29
N LEU A 620 -55.35 -2.71 8.57
CA LEU A 620 -56.58 -3.33 8.05
C LEU A 620 -57.71 -3.41 9.10
N LYS A 621 -57.51 -2.99 10.36
CA LYS A 621 -58.52 -3.12 11.42
C LYS A 621 -59.50 -1.94 11.41
N ALA A 622 -60.76 -2.17 11.03
CA ALA A 622 -61.86 -1.25 11.30
C ALA A 622 -62.20 -1.26 12.81
N GLN A 623 -62.40 -0.10 13.44
CA GLN A 623 -62.67 -0.06 14.89
C GLN A 623 -64.13 -0.42 15.19
N GLU A 624 -64.36 -1.66 15.64
CA GLU A 624 -65.61 -2.09 16.26
C GLU A 624 -65.81 -1.38 17.60
N GLY A 625 -66.74 -0.45 17.66
CA GLY A 625 -67.19 0.19 18.89
C GLY A 625 -68.69 0.52 18.81
N PRO A 626 -69.47 0.48 19.91
CA PRO A 626 -70.93 0.62 19.87
C PRO A 626 -71.44 1.98 19.36
N GLU A 627 -70.58 2.99 19.22
CA GLU A 627 -70.95 4.28 18.61
C GLU A 627 -70.77 4.32 17.08
N ALA A 628 -70.19 3.28 16.46
CA ALA A 628 -69.99 3.18 15.01
C ALA A 628 -71.29 3.02 14.20
N GLU A 629 -72.43 2.71 14.84
CA GLU A 629 -73.73 2.61 14.16
C GLU A 629 -74.48 3.96 14.07
N ILE A 630 -74.09 5.00 14.83
CA ILE A 630 -74.87 6.25 14.90
C ILE A 630 -74.19 7.42 14.17
N ILE A 631 -72.90 7.35 13.88
CA ILE A 631 -72.19 8.25 12.96
C ILE A 631 -71.29 7.34 12.09
N GLY A 632 -71.47 7.37 10.77
CA GLY A 632 -70.91 6.42 9.80
C GLY A 632 -69.54 5.83 10.17
N GLY A 633 -69.51 4.50 10.36
CA GLY A 633 -68.38 3.77 10.93
C GLY A 633 -67.01 4.11 10.29
N GLU A 634 -66.04 4.43 11.15
CA GLU A 634 -64.69 4.85 10.74
C GLU A 634 -64.00 3.78 9.86
N ARG A 635 -63.67 4.15 8.62
CA ARG A 635 -62.98 3.32 7.61
C ARG A 635 -61.55 2.93 8.02
N SER A 636 -61.00 1.89 7.37
CA SER A 636 -59.64 1.39 7.65
C SER A 636 -58.55 2.41 7.30
N VAL A 637 -57.38 2.30 7.93
CA VAL A 637 -56.22 3.16 7.59
C VAL A 637 -55.73 2.87 6.17
N PHE A 638 -55.86 1.62 5.72
CA PHE A 638 -55.56 1.21 4.35
C PHE A 638 -56.43 1.95 3.30
N TYR A 639 -57.72 2.13 3.56
CA TYR A 639 -58.60 2.96 2.72
C TYR A 639 -58.13 4.41 2.63
N LEU A 640 -57.72 5.00 3.76
CA LEU A 640 -57.18 6.37 3.79
C LEU A 640 -55.89 6.50 2.97
N LEU A 641 -55.02 5.47 2.97
CA LEU A 641 -53.82 5.44 2.14
C LEU A 641 -54.14 5.38 0.65
N MET A 642 -55.09 4.54 0.23
CA MET A 642 -55.53 4.48 -1.17
C MET A 642 -56.12 5.83 -1.61
N LYS A 643 -56.92 6.48 -0.75
CA LYS A 643 -57.46 7.81 -1.01
C LYS A 643 -56.36 8.88 -1.11
N MET A 644 -55.31 8.79 -0.30
CA MET A 644 -54.15 9.69 -0.38
C MET A 644 -53.32 9.46 -1.64
N PHE A 645 -53.13 8.21 -2.06
CA PHE A 645 -52.46 7.89 -3.33
C PHE A 645 -53.20 8.52 -4.53
N VAL A 646 -54.53 8.44 -4.53
CA VAL A 646 -55.35 8.97 -5.63
C VAL A 646 -55.46 10.50 -5.61
N ASN A 647 -55.65 11.11 -4.43
CA ASN A 647 -55.92 12.55 -4.31
C ASN A 647 -54.67 13.43 -4.19
N SER A 648 -53.48 12.84 -4.00
CA SER A 648 -52.25 13.62 -3.82
C SER A 648 -51.74 14.20 -5.13
N ASN A 649 -51.78 15.53 -5.25
CA ASN A 649 -51.15 16.27 -6.36
C ASN A 649 -49.62 16.27 -6.28
N HIS A 650 -49.03 15.94 -5.13
CA HIS A 650 -47.58 15.93 -4.94
C HIS A 650 -47.00 14.57 -5.37
N LEU A 651 -46.23 14.54 -6.46
CA LEU A 651 -45.66 13.30 -7.03
C LEU A 651 -44.94 12.44 -5.99
N GLN A 652 -44.18 13.06 -5.07
CA GLN A 652 -43.42 12.36 -4.02
C GLN A 652 -44.29 11.70 -2.95
N LEU A 653 -45.37 12.36 -2.52
CA LEU A 653 -46.32 11.76 -1.59
C LEU A 653 -47.00 10.59 -2.27
N LYS A 654 -47.35 10.73 -3.55
CA LYS A 654 -47.97 9.69 -4.36
C LYS A 654 -47.06 8.46 -4.51
N SER A 655 -45.79 8.63 -4.88
CA SER A 655 -44.83 7.53 -5.00
C SER A 655 -44.57 6.83 -3.65
N SER A 656 -44.36 7.61 -2.59
CA SER A 656 -44.16 7.08 -1.23
C SER A 656 -45.39 6.29 -0.75
N THR A 657 -46.59 6.75 -1.09
CA THR A 657 -47.85 6.05 -0.75
C THR A 657 -48.00 4.77 -1.57
N LYS A 658 -47.64 4.78 -2.86
CA LYS A 658 -47.62 3.56 -3.70
C LYS A 658 -46.70 2.49 -3.09
N LEU A 659 -45.46 2.86 -2.76
CA LEU A 659 -44.49 1.96 -2.14
C LEU A 659 -45.00 1.43 -0.80
N LEU A 660 -45.65 2.28 0.00
CA LEU A 660 -46.21 1.87 1.28
C LEU A 660 -47.35 0.87 1.10
N ILE A 661 -48.27 1.10 0.18
CA ILE A 661 -49.37 0.16 -0.13
C ILE A 661 -48.79 -1.19 -0.57
N MET A 662 -47.81 -1.18 -1.47
CA MET A 662 -47.14 -2.41 -1.93
C MET A 662 -46.44 -3.14 -0.79
N LYS A 663 -45.73 -2.42 0.09
CA LYS A 663 -45.10 -2.99 1.28
C LYS A 663 -46.13 -3.65 2.19
N ILE A 664 -47.23 -2.95 2.50
CA ILE A 664 -48.29 -3.46 3.38
C ILE A 664 -48.85 -4.78 2.84
N LEU A 665 -49.11 -4.85 1.53
CA LEU A 665 -49.69 -6.04 0.91
C LEU A 665 -48.67 -7.17 0.78
N ARG A 666 -47.40 -6.87 0.44
CA ARG A 666 -46.33 -7.88 0.39
C ARG A 666 -46.10 -8.54 1.74
N ASP A 667 -46.12 -7.75 2.82
CA ASP A 667 -45.93 -8.22 4.20
C ASP A 667 -47.09 -9.11 4.71
N THR A 668 -48.20 -9.25 3.96
CA THR A 668 -49.27 -10.21 4.29
C THR A 668 -48.95 -11.66 3.92
N GLY A 669 -47.85 -11.91 3.20
CA GLY A 669 -47.47 -13.23 2.68
C GLY A 669 -48.22 -13.65 1.41
N VAL A 670 -49.47 -13.23 1.24
CA VAL A 670 -50.33 -13.62 0.09
C VAL A 670 -49.74 -13.20 -1.27
N PHE A 671 -48.96 -12.12 -1.30
CA PHE A 671 -48.37 -11.55 -2.52
C PHE A 671 -46.86 -11.79 -2.65
N GLU A 672 -46.25 -12.65 -1.83
CA GLU A 672 -44.78 -12.79 -1.77
C GLU A 672 -44.14 -13.01 -3.15
N HIS A 673 -44.76 -13.87 -3.97
CA HIS A 673 -44.30 -14.20 -5.32
C HIS A 673 -45.06 -13.48 -6.45
N THR A 674 -46.14 -12.76 -6.12
CA THR A 674 -47.04 -12.11 -7.10
C THR A 674 -47.13 -10.59 -6.92
N TRP A 675 -46.31 -9.97 -6.06
CA TRP A 675 -46.40 -8.55 -5.70
C TRP A 675 -46.30 -7.58 -6.89
N ARG A 676 -45.63 -7.94 -7.98
CA ARG A 676 -45.55 -7.11 -9.21
C ARG A 676 -46.93 -6.87 -9.82
N GLU A 677 -47.87 -7.79 -9.59
CA GLU A 677 -49.27 -7.63 -9.98
C GLU A 677 -49.91 -6.39 -9.35
N LEU A 678 -49.55 -6.06 -8.09
CA LEU A 678 -50.10 -4.91 -7.36
C LEU A 678 -49.81 -3.58 -8.05
N GLU A 679 -48.72 -3.50 -8.83
CA GLU A 679 -48.43 -2.31 -9.63
C GLU A 679 -49.51 -2.05 -10.67
N LEU A 680 -50.03 -3.11 -11.32
CA LEU A 680 -51.10 -3.02 -12.31
C LEU A 680 -52.39 -2.53 -11.66
N TRP A 681 -52.76 -3.11 -10.50
CA TRP A 681 -53.95 -2.70 -9.77
C TRP A 681 -53.90 -1.22 -9.38
N LEU A 682 -52.75 -0.75 -8.87
CA LEU A 682 -52.59 0.66 -8.45
C LEU A 682 -52.48 1.63 -9.63
N GLU A 683 -51.83 1.24 -10.73
CA GLU A 683 -51.73 2.07 -11.93
C GLU A 683 -53.10 2.30 -12.58
N HIS A 684 -53.90 1.24 -12.73
CA HIS A 684 -55.27 1.38 -13.24
C HIS A 684 -56.14 2.20 -12.30
N LEU A 685 -55.92 2.12 -10.98
CA LEU A 685 -56.65 2.91 -9.99
C LEU A 685 -56.35 4.40 -10.16
N ASP A 686 -55.10 4.74 -10.43
CA ASP A 686 -54.69 6.12 -10.67
C ASP A 686 -55.25 6.69 -11.98
N SER A 687 -55.28 5.87 -13.04
CA SER A 687 -55.80 6.23 -14.37
C SER A 687 -57.34 6.26 -14.46
N THR A 688 -58.04 5.74 -13.45
CA THR A 688 -59.51 5.71 -13.40
C THR A 688 -60.07 7.14 -13.30
N ALA A 689 -61.18 7.44 -13.98
CA ALA A 689 -61.80 8.77 -13.92
C ALA A 689 -62.22 9.15 -12.49
N GLU A 690 -62.07 10.42 -12.10
CA GLU A 690 -62.38 10.93 -10.74
C GLU A 690 -63.76 10.53 -10.21
N GLU A 691 -64.78 10.54 -11.08
CA GLU A 691 -66.15 10.14 -10.73
C GLU A 691 -66.27 8.67 -10.31
N ARG A 692 -65.33 7.83 -10.77
CA ARG A 692 -65.34 6.36 -10.59
C ARG A 692 -64.36 5.88 -9.51
N LYS A 693 -63.36 6.70 -9.19
CA LYS A 693 -62.26 6.35 -8.25
C LYS A 693 -62.77 5.91 -6.88
N GLU A 694 -63.76 6.62 -6.31
CA GLU A 694 -64.30 6.30 -4.99
C GLU A 694 -64.97 4.91 -4.95
N ALA A 695 -65.73 4.54 -5.99
CA ALA A 695 -66.34 3.20 -6.10
C ALA A 695 -65.27 2.09 -6.20
N VAL A 696 -64.18 2.34 -6.93
CA VAL A 696 -63.07 1.38 -7.08
C VAL A 696 -62.26 1.25 -5.78
N ILE A 697 -61.99 2.35 -5.07
CA ILE A 697 -61.29 2.33 -3.77
C ILE A 697 -62.07 1.47 -2.76
N GLN A 698 -63.39 1.67 -2.67
CA GLN A 698 -64.24 0.90 -1.75
C GLN A 698 -64.30 -0.59 -2.14
N PHE A 699 -64.30 -0.88 -3.44
CA PHE A 699 -64.24 -2.25 -3.95
C PHE A 699 -62.93 -2.95 -3.59
N LEU A 700 -61.78 -2.29 -3.82
CA LEU A 700 -60.46 -2.81 -3.48
C LEU A 700 -60.28 -3.00 -1.97
N GLU A 701 -60.72 -2.04 -1.15
CA GLU A 701 -60.71 -2.18 0.32
C GLU A 701 -61.44 -3.47 0.73
N ARG A 702 -62.66 -3.67 0.22
CA ARG A 702 -63.49 -4.82 0.56
C ARG A 702 -62.83 -6.13 0.15
N ILE A 703 -62.26 -6.21 -1.04
CA ILE A 703 -61.64 -7.45 -1.53
C ILE A 703 -60.35 -7.75 -0.77
N LEU A 704 -59.47 -6.77 -0.61
CA LEU A 704 -58.19 -6.98 0.07
C LEU A 704 -58.40 -7.35 1.54
N LEU A 705 -59.39 -6.77 2.22
CA LEU A 705 -59.79 -7.20 3.57
C LEU A 705 -60.30 -8.64 3.57
N THR A 706 -61.13 -9.02 2.60
CA THR A 706 -61.67 -10.38 2.50
C THR A 706 -60.56 -11.40 2.22
N LEU A 707 -59.60 -11.05 1.35
CA LEU A 707 -58.46 -11.88 0.99
C LEU A 707 -57.54 -12.09 2.19
N VAL A 708 -57.18 -11.02 2.90
CA VAL A 708 -56.29 -11.12 4.07
C VAL A 708 -56.95 -11.86 5.23
N MET A 709 -58.29 -11.80 5.37
CA MET A 709 -59.01 -12.56 6.39
C MET A 709 -59.16 -14.06 6.07
N ASN A 710 -59.10 -14.45 4.80
CA ASN A 710 -59.27 -15.85 4.39
C ASN A 710 -58.38 -16.20 3.18
N PRO A 711 -57.04 -16.13 3.32
CA PRO A 711 -56.12 -16.25 2.19
C PRO A 711 -56.17 -17.65 1.56
N TYR A 712 -56.20 -18.70 2.39
CA TYR A 712 -56.21 -20.11 1.96
C TYR A 712 -57.33 -20.39 0.96
N SER A 713 -58.56 -19.93 1.22
CA SER A 713 -59.71 -20.18 0.33
C SER A 713 -59.54 -19.65 -1.10
N TYR A 714 -58.75 -18.60 -1.30
CA TYR A 714 -58.52 -17.99 -2.60
C TYR A 714 -57.21 -18.45 -3.24
N THR A 715 -56.19 -18.79 -2.43
CA THR A 715 -54.98 -19.47 -2.93
C THR A 715 -55.31 -20.86 -3.43
N ASP A 716 -56.18 -21.61 -2.74
CA ASP A 716 -56.64 -22.94 -3.15
C ASP A 716 -57.37 -22.87 -4.48
N LYS A 717 -58.28 -21.90 -4.64
CA LYS A 717 -58.95 -21.65 -5.92
C LYS A 717 -57.97 -21.33 -7.04
N ALA A 718 -56.96 -20.51 -6.79
CA ALA A 718 -55.94 -20.22 -7.80
C ALA A 718 -55.15 -21.49 -8.17
N SER A 719 -54.77 -22.30 -7.17
CA SER A 719 -54.11 -23.59 -7.33
C SER A 719 -54.95 -24.58 -8.16
N GLU A 720 -56.25 -24.70 -7.87
CA GLU A 720 -57.19 -25.55 -8.62
C GLU A 720 -57.17 -25.25 -10.12
N PHE A 721 -57.22 -23.98 -10.53
CA PHE A 721 -57.19 -23.60 -11.95
C PHE A 721 -55.81 -23.75 -12.60
N VAL A 722 -54.72 -23.60 -11.84
CA VAL A 722 -53.36 -23.93 -12.32
C VAL A 722 -53.23 -25.44 -12.56
N GLN A 723 -53.80 -26.25 -11.67
CA GLN A 723 -53.85 -27.70 -11.81
C GLN A 723 -54.77 -28.13 -12.96
N GLU A 724 -55.93 -27.49 -13.14
CA GLU A 724 -56.82 -27.73 -14.27
C GLU A 724 -56.15 -27.37 -15.60
N ALA A 725 -55.44 -26.23 -15.67
CA ALA A 725 -54.68 -25.85 -16.86
C ALA A 725 -53.57 -26.86 -17.19
N SER A 726 -52.79 -27.28 -16.20
CA SER A 726 -51.72 -28.26 -16.40
C SER A 726 -52.25 -29.63 -16.84
N THR A 727 -53.36 -30.10 -16.26
CA THR A 727 -54.02 -31.34 -16.67
C THR A 727 -54.62 -31.25 -18.09
N LEU A 728 -55.20 -30.12 -18.46
CA LEU A 728 -55.67 -29.87 -19.83
C LEU A 728 -54.52 -29.88 -20.83
N GLN A 729 -53.41 -29.19 -20.54
CA GLN A 729 -52.21 -29.20 -21.38
C GLN A 729 -51.61 -30.60 -21.53
N ALA A 730 -51.53 -31.36 -20.43
CA ALA A 730 -51.08 -32.76 -20.45
C ALA A 730 -52.00 -33.65 -21.30
N SER A 731 -53.32 -33.46 -21.22
CA SER A 731 -54.30 -34.24 -21.99
C SER A 731 -54.22 -34.00 -23.51
N MET A 732 -53.81 -32.80 -23.93
CA MET A 732 -53.64 -32.44 -25.34
C MET A 732 -52.35 -33.00 -25.94
N GLY A 733 -51.30 -33.12 -25.13
CA GLY A 733 -50.02 -33.71 -25.52
C GLY A 733 -50.04 -35.24 -25.48
N LYS A 734 -50.73 -35.90 -26.41
CA LYS A 734 -50.66 -37.37 -26.55
C LYS A 734 -49.26 -37.81 -27.07
N GLN A 735 -48.25 -37.85 -26.20
CA GLN A 735 -47.00 -38.59 -26.35
C GLN A 735 -46.31 -38.76 -24.99
N ASP A 736 -46.12 -40.02 -24.57
CA ASP A 736 -45.27 -40.58 -23.50
C ASP A 736 -44.90 -39.63 -22.33
N ALA A 737 -45.83 -39.49 -21.39
CA ALA A 737 -45.74 -38.63 -20.20
C ALA A 737 -45.24 -39.34 -18.93
N ASP A 738 -44.52 -40.47 -19.03
CA ASP A 738 -44.07 -41.21 -17.84
C ASP A 738 -42.89 -40.53 -17.10
N ASP A 739 -42.18 -39.58 -17.71
CA ASP A 739 -41.03 -38.89 -17.08
C ASP A 739 -41.24 -37.39 -16.80
N VAL A 740 -42.43 -36.83 -17.11
CA VAL A 740 -42.76 -35.46 -16.69
C VAL A 740 -43.51 -35.58 -15.37
N SER A 741 -42.78 -35.48 -14.26
CA SER A 741 -43.38 -35.29 -12.94
C SER A 741 -44.31 -34.07 -13.03
N ILE A 742 -45.60 -34.32 -13.10
CA ILE A 742 -46.63 -33.31 -12.86
C ILE A 742 -46.21 -32.67 -11.52
N PRO A 743 -46.03 -31.35 -11.43
CA PRO A 743 -45.74 -30.70 -10.16
C PRO A 743 -46.99 -30.82 -9.29
N ILE A 744 -47.12 -31.98 -8.65
CA ILE A 744 -48.16 -32.33 -7.69
C ILE A 744 -47.88 -31.49 -6.45
N SER A 745 -48.92 -30.85 -5.91
CA SER A 745 -49.01 -30.25 -4.56
C SER A 745 -48.01 -29.18 -4.11
N HIS A 746 -47.11 -28.65 -4.94
CA HIS A 746 -46.13 -27.67 -4.46
C HIS A 746 -46.72 -26.34 -3.93
N ILE A 747 -47.96 -25.96 -4.25
CA ILE A 747 -48.58 -24.76 -3.62
C ILE A 747 -48.91 -25.04 -2.16
N ASP A 748 -49.46 -26.22 -1.87
CA ASP A 748 -49.76 -26.64 -0.49
C ASP A 748 -48.47 -26.94 0.27
N ASP A 749 -47.50 -27.63 -0.36
CA ASP A 749 -46.21 -27.93 0.29
C ASP A 749 -45.40 -26.65 0.57
N VAL A 750 -45.50 -25.60 -0.25
CA VAL A 750 -44.84 -24.31 0.01
C VAL A 750 -45.57 -23.55 1.14
N LEU A 751 -46.90 -23.56 1.19
CA LEU A 751 -47.65 -22.94 2.28
C LEU A 751 -47.40 -23.67 3.62
N ASP A 752 -47.41 -24.99 3.63
CA ASP A 752 -47.10 -25.80 4.82
C ASP A 752 -45.64 -25.66 5.24
N MET A 753 -44.70 -25.55 4.29
CA MET A 753 -43.28 -25.33 4.60
C MET A 753 -43.01 -23.92 5.13
N VAL A 754 -43.75 -22.90 4.67
CA VAL A 754 -43.69 -21.55 5.23
C VAL A 754 -44.23 -21.53 6.67
N ASP A 755 -45.28 -22.28 7.01
CA ASP A 755 -45.76 -22.38 8.39
C ASP A 755 -44.76 -23.10 9.31
N VAL A 756 -44.04 -24.11 8.82
CA VAL A 756 -42.92 -24.74 9.57
C VAL A 756 -41.76 -23.74 9.79
N LEU A 757 -41.50 -22.84 8.83
CA LEU A 757 -40.48 -21.80 8.95
C LEU A 757 -40.93 -20.63 9.84
N VAL A 758 -42.23 -20.30 9.88
CA VAL A 758 -42.75 -19.15 10.64
C VAL A 758 -42.97 -19.50 12.12
N GLU A 759 -43.41 -20.71 12.47
CA GLU A 759 -43.64 -21.05 13.89
C GLU A 759 -42.41 -21.65 14.59
N GLY A 760 -41.34 -21.98 13.86
CA GLY A 760 -40.34 -22.91 14.36
C GLY A 760 -38.87 -22.62 14.11
N SER A 761 -38.36 -21.37 14.15
CA SER A 761 -36.92 -21.16 14.50
C SER A 761 -36.48 -19.70 14.56
N GLU A 762 -36.34 -19.19 15.77
CA GLU A 762 -35.27 -18.24 16.07
C GLU A 762 -33.92 -18.98 15.93
N GLY A 763 -33.24 -18.84 14.79
CA GLY A 763 -31.78 -18.79 14.79
C GLY A 763 -30.97 -19.76 13.92
N LEU A 764 -31.55 -20.57 13.03
CA LEU A 764 -30.76 -21.38 12.08
C LEU A 764 -31.56 -21.67 10.81
N ASP A 765 -31.48 -20.85 9.76
CA ASP A 765 -31.86 -21.24 8.37
C ASP A 765 -31.55 -20.12 7.34
N GLU A 766 -30.32 -20.08 6.81
CA GLU A 766 -30.10 -19.45 5.48
C GLU A 766 -29.78 -20.47 4.37
N ASP A 767 -29.62 -21.76 4.66
CA ASP A 767 -29.11 -22.73 3.66
C ASP A 767 -29.99 -23.97 3.39
N ILE A 768 -31.22 -24.05 3.92
CA ILE A 768 -32.13 -25.20 3.66
C ILE A 768 -33.49 -24.72 3.15
N GLY A 769 -33.47 -24.00 2.03
CA GLY A 769 -34.65 -23.79 1.19
C GLY A 769 -34.17 -23.72 -0.25
N PHE A 770 -34.63 -24.62 -1.12
CA PHE A 770 -34.36 -24.49 -2.54
C PHE A 770 -34.96 -23.16 -3.01
N LEU A 771 -34.13 -22.18 -3.36
CA LEU A 771 -34.58 -20.95 -4.01
C LEU A 771 -35.37 -21.36 -5.27
N LEU A 772 -36.70 -21.17 -5.22
CA LEU A 772 -37.57 -21.42 -6.36
C LEU A 772 -37.07 -20.56 -7.52
N ASN A 773 -36.72 -21.19 -8.63
CA ASN A 773 -36.23 -20.48 -9.81
C ASN A 773 -37.37 -19.61 -10.37
N GLU A 774 -37.08 -18.43 -10.93
CA GLU A 774 -38.09 -17.50 -11.48
C GLU A 774 -39.09 -18.20 -12.43
N ASP A 775 -38.62 -19.15 -13.24
CA ASP A 775 -39.46 -19.96 -14.12
C ASP A 775 -40.47 -20.84 -13.35
N MET A 776 -40.07 -21.41 -12.22
CA MET A 776 -40.96 -22.18 -11.35
C MET A 776 -41.97 -21.27 -10.67
N ILE A 777 -41.52 -20.10 -10.19
CA ILE A 777 -42.41 -19.11 -9.57
C ILE A 777 -43.50 -18.66 -10.56
N LEU A 778 -43.12 -18.35 -11.81
CA LEU A 778 -44.05 -17.92 -12.85
C LEU A 778 -45.05 -19.00 -13.28
N LEU A 779 -44.68 -20.27 -13.22
CA LEU A 779 -45.57 -21.39 -13.57
C LEU A 779 -46.47 -21.80 -12.41
N THR A 780 -45.97 -21.75 -11.18
CA THR A 780 -46.71 -22.12 -9.96
C THR A 780 -47.66 -21.01 -9.51
N PHE A 781 -47.25 -19.74 -9.64
CA PHE A 781 -48.03 -18.58 -9.19
C PHE A 781 -48.25 -17.57 -10.34
N PRO A 782 -48.99 -17.93 -11.40
CA PRO A 782 -49.18 -17.07 -12.57
C PRO A 782 -49.95 -15.78 -12.24
N PHE A 783 -50.83 -15.82 -11.24
CA PHE A 783 -51.60 -14.68 -10.75
C PHE A 783 -51.88 -14.83 -9.25
N SER A 784 -52.13 -13.72 -8.57
CA SER A 784 -52.36 -13.68 -7.13
C SER A 784 -53.77 -14.17 -6.75
N ALA A 785 -53.94 -14.56 -5.50
CA ALA A 785 -55.24 -14.89 -4.91
C ALA A 785 -56.23 -13.69 -4.87
N LEU A 786 -55.76 -12.47 -5.19
CA LEU A 786 -56.63 -11.31 -5.39
C LEU A 786 -57.57 -11.47 -6.58
N VAL A 787 -57.13 -12.16 -7.65
CA VAL A 787 -57.94 -12.36 -8.87
C VAL A 787 -59.22 -13.14 -8.59
N PRO A 788 -59.20 -14.37 -8.02
CA PRO A 788 -60.43 -15.09 -7.71
C PRO A 788 -61.30 -14.34 -6.67
N ALA A 789 -60.69 -13.67 -5.69
CA ALA A 789 -61.42 -12.87 -4.70
C ALA A 789 -62.16 -11.69 -5.37
N ALA A 790 -61.50 -11.00 -6.30
CA ALA A 790 -62.07 -9.88 -7.04
C ALA A 790 -63.19 -10.33 -7.98
N LEU A 791 -63.02 -11.45 -8.69
CA LEU A 791 -64.05 -12.03 -9.57
C LEU A 791 -65.29 -12.47 -8.79
N GLU A 792 -65.11 -13.06 -7.61
CA GLU A 792 -66.22 -13.44 -6.74
C GLU A 792 -66.97 -12.20 -6.22
N ALA A 793 -66.25 -11.18 -5.77
CA ALA A 793 -66.83 -9.92 -5.30
C ALA A 793 -67.57 -9.18 -6.42
N ARG A 794 -67.00 -9.16 -7.63
CA ARG A 794 -67.61 -8.62 -8.85
C ARG A 794 -68.96 -9.28 -9.12
N ASN A 795 -69.01 -10.61 -9.12
CA ASN A 795 -70.24 -11.34 -9.38
C ASN A 795 -71.31 -11.07 -8.30
N LYS A 796 -70.91 -10.98 -7.02
CA LYS A 796 -71.82 -10.58 -5.93
C LYS A 796 -72.36 -9.16 -6.11
N LEU A 797 -71.54 -8.24 -6.60
CA LEU A 797 -71.92 -6.84 -6.81
C LEU A 797 -72.87 -6.68 -8.01
N LEU A 798 -72.66 -7.44 -9.09
CA LEU A 798 -73.56 -7.48 -10.25
C LEU A 798 -74.96 -8.05 -9.93
N LEU A 799 -75.10 -8.80 -8.83
CA LEU A 799 -76.39 -9.29 -8.31
C LEU A 799 -77.11 -8.26 -7.42
N GLY A 800 -76.42 -7.20 -6.98
CA GLY A 800 -76.97 -6.13 -6.14
C GLY A 800 -77.67 -5.02 -6.91
N THR A 801 -78.44 -4.18 -6.20
CA THR A 801 -79.25 -3.08 -6.75
C THR A 801 -78.45 -1.85 -7.22
N ASP A 802 -77.15 -1.76 -6.92
CA ASP A 802 -76.33 -0.56 -7.16
C ASP A 802 -75.64 -0.59 -8.55
N CYS A 803 -76.42 -0.35 -9.61
CA CYS A 803 -75.95 -0.49 -11.00
C CYS A 803 -74.81 0.46 -11.41
N GLU A 804 -74.76 1.70 -10.93
CA GLU A 804 -73.74 2.69 -11.37
C GLU A 804 -72.32 2.37 -10.86
N ALA A 805 -72.20 1.86 -9.63
CA ALA A 805 -70.93 1.41 -9.09
C ALA A 805 -70.42 0.16 -9.85
N GLY A 806 -71.33 -0.71 -10.27
CA GLY A 806 -71.02 -1.91 -11.04
C GLY A 806 -70.31 -1.63 -12.36
N GLU A 807 -70.76 -0.63 -13.12
CA GLU A 807 -70.13 -0.26 -14.40
C GLU A 807 -68.69 0.24 -14.22
N SER A 808 -68.47 1.04 -13.19
CA SER A 808 -67.14 1.59 -12.86
C SER A 808 -66.15 0.49 -12.48
N ILE A 809 -66.60 -0.47 -11.66
CA ILE A 809 -65.79 -1.61 -11.21
C ILE A 809 -65.50 -2.56 -12.38
N MET A 810 -66.48 -2.79 -13.26
CA MET A 810 -66.31 -3.63 -14.46
C MET A 810 -65.25 -3.09 -15.42
N ALA A 811 -65.28 -1.78 -15.71
CA ALA A 811 -64.29 -1.15 -16.57
C ALA A 811 -62.87 -1.22 -15.96
N TYR A 812 -62.75 -1.00 -14.66
CA TYR A 812 -61.47 -1.12 -13.93
C TYR A 812 -60.94 -2.56 -13.96
N MET A 813 -61.78 -3.55 -13.61
CA MET A 813 -61.37 -4.96 -13.60
C MET A 813 -60.99 -5.47 -14.98
N THR A 814 -61.75 -5.14 -16.02
CA THR A 814 -61.43 -5.56 -17.39
C THR A 814 -60.09 -4.99 -17.84
N ALA A 815 -59.77 -3.74 -17.52
CA ALA A 815 -58.46 -3.14 -17.82
C ALA A 815 -57.32 -3.87 -17.08
N VAL A 816 -57.44 -4.07 -15.76
CA VAL A 816 -56.43 -4.77 -14.95
C VAL A 816 -56.22 -6.21 -15.44
N LEU A 817 -57.31 -6.96 -15.66
CA LEU A 817 -57.23 -8.36 -16.08
C LEU A 817 -56.72 -8.52 -17.51
N THR A 818 -56.95 -7.54 -18.39
CA THR A 818 -56.36 -7.51 -19.74
C THR A 818 -54.85 -7.33 -19.67
N ASP A 819 -54.36 -6.39 -18.87
CA ASP A 819 -52.92 -6.20 -18.67
C ASP A 819 -52.28 -7.40 -17.96
N LEU A 820 -52.97 -7.97 -16.96
CA LEU A 820 -52.54 -9.20 -16.28
C LEU A 820 -52.35 -10.33 -17.30
N LEU A 821 -53.34 -10.54 -18.19
CA LEU A 821 -53.29 -11.51 -19.27
C LEU A 821 -52.10 -11.26 -20.21
N HIS A 822 -51.82 -10.00 -20.57
CA HIS A 822 -50.67 -9.64 -21.41
C HIS A 822 -49.32 -9.90 -20.75
N THR A 823 -49.26 -9.97 -19.43
CA THR A 823 -48.04 -10.33 -18.69
C THR A 823 -47.85 -11.83 -18.49
N GLN A 824 -48.86 -12.66 -18.81
CA GLN A 824 -48.79 -14.11 -18.66
C GLN A 824 -47.89 -14.76 -19.71
N ARG A 825 -47.06 -15.71 -19.27
CA ARG A 825 -46.32 -16.62 -20.15
C ARG A 825 -47.16 -17.83 -20.55
N ASP A 826 -48.06 -18.26 -19.67
CA ASP A 826 -49.07 -19.26 -19.95
C ASP A 826 -50.45 -18.79 -19.48
N PRO A 827 -51.27 -18.24 -20.39
CA PRO A 827 -52.53 -17.61 -20.02
C PRO A 827 -53.63 -18.61 -19.63
N LEU A 828 -53.45 -19.91 -19.86
CA LEU A 828 -54.55 -20.88 -19.79
C LEU A 828 -55.22 -20.92 -18.40
N ALA A 829 -54.45 -20.98 -17.32
CA ALA A 829 -54.99 -21.01 -15.96
C ALA A 829 -55.85 -19.77 -15.66
N LEU A 830 -55.38 -18.60 -16.06
CA LEU A 830 -56.11 -17.35 -15.89
C LEU A 830 -57.39 -17.35 -16.76
N CYS A 831 -57.30 -17.80 -18.02
CA CYS A 831 -58.45 -17.86 -18.91
C CYS A 831 -59.54 -18.84 -18.44
N LEU A 832 -59.16 -20.00 -17.88
CA LEU A 832 -60.11 -20.95 -17.29
C LEU A 832 -60.80 -20.37 -16.05
N LEU A 833 -60.03 -19.72 -15.18
CA LEU A 833 -60.58 -18.99 -14.04
C LEU A 833 -61.59 -17.94 -14.51
N LEU A 834 -61.24 -17.10 -15.49
CA LEU A 834 -62.15 -16.09 -16.05
C LEU A 834 -63.43 -16.73 -16.62
N GLN A 835 -63.31 -17.78 -17.44
CA GLN A 835 -64.45 -18.50 -18.00
C GLN A 835 -65.38 -19.06 -16.92
N SER A 836 -64.82 -19.57 -15.82
CA SER A 836 -65.60 -20.13 -14.71
C SER A 836 -66.45 -19.08 -13.98
N TYR A 837 -65.93 -17.87 -13.79
CA TYR A 837 -66.61 -16.78 -13.09
C TYR A 837 -67.53 -15.95 -14.00
N ASP A 838 -67.36 -16.01 -15.32
CA ASP A 838 -68.18 -15.24 -16.28
C ASP A 838 -69.55 -15.90 -16.60
N LYS A 839 -69.88 -17.05 -15.99
CA LYS A 839 -71.12 -17.83 -16.21
C LYS A 839 -72.44 -17.11 -15.87
N PHE A 840 -72.40 -15.93 -15.25
CA PHE A 840 -73.59 -15.21 -14.76
C PHE A 840 -74.11 -14.18 -15.79
N GLU A 841 -75.44 -14.07 -15.93
CA GLU A 841 -76.07 -13.04 -16.77
C GLU A 841 -75.99 -11.66 -16.09
N PRO A 842 -75.27 -10.68 -16.65
CA PRO A 842 -75.13 -9.36 -16.04
C PRO A 842 -76.44 -8.54 -16.18
N VAL A 843 -76.87 -7.90 -15.09
CA VAL A 843 -78.10 -7.07 -15.05
C VAL A 843 -77.99 -5.81 -15.93
N SER A 844 -76.78 -5.29 -16.15
CA SER A 844 -76.51 -4.13 -17.03
C SER A 844 -76.06 -4.57 -18.43
N LEU A 845 -76.73 -4.05 -19.46
CA LEU A 845 -76.43 -4.30 -20.87
C LEU A 845 -75.02 -3.82 -21.28
N LEU A 846 -74.55 -2.70 -20.70
CA LEU A 846 -73.20 -2.15 -20.95
C LEU A 846 -72.11 -3.03 -20.31
N CYS A 847 -72.32 -3.48 -19.06
CA CYS A 847 -71.43 -4.46 -18.43
C CYS A 847 -71.37 -5.76 -19.24
N GLY A 848 -72.52 -6.22 -19.75
CA GLY A 848 -72.60 -7.39 -20.62
C GLY A 848 -71.81 -7.26 -21.92
N GLN A 849 -71.82 -6.08 -22.55
CA GLN A 849 -71.03 -5.83 -23.77
C GLN A 849 -69.51 -5.83 -23.50
N GLN A 850 -69.07 -5.17 -22.44
CA GLN A 850 -67.65 -5.15 -22.05
C GLN A 850 -67.15 -6.55 -21.69
N LEU A 851 -67.94 -7.29 -20.90
CA LEU A 851 -67.62 -8.67 -20.54
C LEU A 851 -67.60 -9.58 -21.78
N ALA A 852 -68.55 -9.42 -22.70
CA ALA A 852 -68.59 -10.20 -23.94
C ALA A 852 -67.37 -9.92 -24.85
N GLN A 853 -66.92 -8.66 -24.93
CA GLN A 853 -65.71 -8.32 -25.68
C GLN A 853 -64.46 -8.91 -25.03
N PHE A 854 -64.33 -8.80 -23.70
CA PHE A 854 -63.22 -9.37 -22.96
C PHE A 854 -63.19 -10.90 -23.06
N HIS A 855 -64.36 -11.55 -22.94
CA HIS A 855 -64.55 -12.98 -23.17
C HIS A 855 -64.08 -13.41 -24.56
N ARG A 856 -64.50 -12.69 -25.60
CA ARG A 856 -64.07 -12.96 -26.98
C ARG A 856 -62.55 -12.91 -27.10
N TYR A 857 -61.90 -11.98 -26.42
CA TYR A 857 -60.46 -11.84 -26.45
C TYR A 857 -59.72 -12.96 -25.70
N TYR A 858 -60.05 -13.22 -24.43
CA TYR A 858 -59.32 -14.24 -23.66
C TYR A 858 -59.63 -15.67 -24.12
N SER A 859 -60.79 -15.91 -24.74
CA SER A 859 -61.16 -17.22 -25.31
C SER A 859 -60.20 -17.71 -26.40
N LEU A 860 -59.39 -16.81 -27.00
CA LEU A 860 -58.35 -17.16 -27.98
C LEU A 860 -57.29 -18.14 -27.43
N TRP A 861 -57.11 -18.19 -26.12
CA TRP A 861 -56.16 -19.09 -25.45
C TRP A 861 -56.80 -20.29 -24.75
N ILE A 862 -58.13 -20.42 -24.79
CA ILE A 862 -58.83 -21.59 -24.25
C ILE A 862 -58.94 -22.64 -25.36
N PRO A 863 -58.43 -23.88 -25.15
CA PRO A 863 -58.60 -24.97 -26.11
C PRO A 863 -60.07 -25.20 -26.46
N ALA A 864 -60.36 -25.50 -27.72
CA ALA A 864 -61.74 -25.69 -28.18
C ALA A 864 -62.52 -26.78 -27.41
N GLN A 865 -61.85 -27.76 -26.78
CA GLN A 865 -62.51 -28.76 -25.93
C GLN A 865 -62.96 -28.21 -24.57
N ALA A 866 -62.28 -27.18 -24.05
CA ALA A 866 -62.57 -26.54 -22.77
C ALA A 866 -63.42 -25.27 -22.92
N GLN A 867 -63.63 -24.78 -24.14
CA GLN A 867 -64.49 -23.62 -24.39
C GLN A 867 -65.96 -23.96 -24.09
N GLU A 868 -66.52 -23.31 -23.07
CA GLU A 868 -67.93 -23.45 -22.70
C GLU A 868 -68.80 -22.40 -23.40
N ALA A 869 -70.02 -22.76 -23.80
CA ALA A 869 -70.96 -21.83 -24.39
C ALA A 869 -71.63 -20.96 -23.31
N LEU A 870 -71.13 -19.74 -23.11
CA LEU A 870 -71.75 -18.75 -22.21
C LEU A 870 -73.02 -18.12 -22.80
N PRO A 871 -74.02 -17.75 -21.96
CA PRO A 871 -75.26 -17.07 -22.40
C PRO A 871 -75.06 -15.62 -22.89
N LEU A 872 -73.83 -15.13 -23.04
CA LEU A 872 -73.49 -13.79 -23.52
C LEU A 872 -73.58 -13.68 -25.06
N GLN A 873 -74.76 -13.91 -25.67
CA GLN A 873 -74.94 -13.72 -27.12
C GLN A 873 -75.21 -12.25 -27.46
N VAL A 874 -74.16 -11.47 -27.71
CA VAL A 874 -74.27 -10.15 -28.36
C VAL A 874 -74.42 -10.35 -29.87
N SER A 875 -75.47 -9.75 -30.45
CA SER A 875 -75.78 -9.84 -31.87
C SER A 875 -74.65 -9.30 -32.75
N SER A 876 -74.20 -10.12 -33.70
CA SER A 876 -73.09 -9.88 -34.61
C SER A 876 -73.43 -8.85 -35.70
N SER A 877 -73.40 -7.56 -35.38
CA SER A 877 -73.27 -6.52 -36.41
C SER A 877 -71.81 -6.06 -36.51
N SER A 878 -71.03 -6.75 -37.35
CA SER A 878 -69.63 -6.42 -37.65
C SER A 878 -69.55 -5.20 -38.58
N GLY A 879 -69.58 -3.99 -38.01
CA GLY A 879 -69.07 -2.80 -38.69
C GLY A 879 -67.54 -2.74 -38.55
N PRO A 880 -66.77 -2.33 -39.59
CA PRO A 880 -65.33 -2.20 -39.48
C PRO A 880 -64.99 -1.15 -38.43
N CYS A 881 -64.42 -1.59 -37.31
CA CYS A 881 -64.00 -0.72 -36.20
C CYS A 881 -62.93 0.23 -36.72
N THR A 882 -63.30 1.49 -36.96
CA THR A 882 -62.35 2.53 -37.38
C THR A 882 -61.63 2.99 -36.12
N LEU A 883 -60.39 2.52 -35.93
CA LEU A 883 -59.56 2.82 -34.76
C LEU A 883 -59.36 4.35 -34.63
N PRO A 884 -59.61 4.95 -33.45
CA PRO A 884 -59.33 6.37 -33.24
C PRO A 884 -57.81 6.62 -33.37
N PRO A 885 -57.37 7.73 -33.99
CA PRO A 885 -55.96 8.02 -34.26
C PRO A 885 -55.08 8.23 -33.02
N SER A 886 -55.64 8.14 -31.81
CA SER A 886 -54.96 8.28 -30.52
C SER A 886 -54.97 6.99 -29.67
N SER A 887 -55.07 5.82 -30.29
CA SER A 887 -55.02 4.54 -29.57
C SER A 887 -53.60 4.19 -29.09
N CYS A 888 -53.50 3.70 -27.86
CA CYS A 888 -52.24 3.26 -27.24
C CYS A 888 -51.70 2.00 -27.95
N PHE A 889 -50.37 1.80 -27.94
CA PHE A 889 -49.69 0.65 -28.55
C PHE A 889 -50.34 -0.70 -28.18
N SER A 890 -50.66 -0.91 -26.90
CA SER A 890 -51.28 -2.16 -26.43
C SER A 890 -52.66 -2.41 -27.04
N THR A 891 -53.50 -1.37 -27.13
CA THR A 891 -54.85 -1.44 -27.71
C THR A 891 -54.82 -1.68 -29.22
N LEU A 892 -53.87 -1.04 -29.92
CA LEU A 892 -53.61 -1.30 -31.35
C LEU A 892 -53.16 -2.73 -31.59
N LEU A 893 -52.26 -3.23 -30.75
CA LEU A 893 -51.73 -4.59 -30.84
C LEU A 893 -52.80 -5.64 -30.52
N GLN A 894 -53.62 -5.40 -29.50
CA GLN A 894 -54.74 -6.25 -29.11
C GLN A 894 -55.79 -6.36 -30.23
N THR A 895 -56.26 -5.22 -30.74
CA THR A 895 -57.27 -5.18 -31.80
C THR A 895 -56.76 -5.83 -33.09
N ALA A 896 -55.51 -5.55 -33.47
CA ALA A 896 -54.87 -6.16 -34.64
C ALA A 896 -54.75 -7.69 -34.52
N TYR A 897 -54.48 -8.19 -33.32
CA TYR A 897 -54.39 -9.62 -33.06
C TYR A 897 -55.77 -10.29 -33.09
N GLU A 898 -56.77 -9.70 -32.43
CA GLU A 898 -58.15 -10.22 -32.39
C GLU A 898 -58.80 -10.27 -33.79
N SER A 899 -58.59 -9.23 -34.62
CA SER A 899 -59.11 -9.21 -35.99
C SER A 899 -58.23 -9.94 -37.02
N GLN A 900 -57.11 -10.56 -36.59
CA GLN A 900 -56.14 -11.22 -37.48
C GLN A 900 -55.54 -10.29 -38.57
N THR A 901 -55.48 -8.98 -38.31
CA THR A 901 -54.96 -7.95 -39.26
C THR A 901 -53.51 -7.56 -38.99
N LEU A 902 -52.82 -8.22 -38.05
CA LEU A 902 -51.42 -7.93 -37.72
C LEU A 902 -50.45 -8.14 -38.92
N GLY A 903 -50.86 -8.90 -39.94
CA GLY A 903 -50.12 -9.04 -41.20
C GLY A 903 -50.25 -7.84 -42.16
N ASP A 904 -51.18 -6.92 -41.92
CA ASP A 904 -51.41 -5.76 -42.78
C ASP A 904 -50.32 -4.71 -42.58
N LYS A 905 -49.66 -4.34 -43.68
CA LYS A 905 -48.56 -3.35 -43.66
C LYS A 905 -48.96 -2.00 -43.06
N SER A 906 -50.22 -1.59 -43.21
CA SER A 906 -50.75 -0.35 -42.62
C SER A 906 -50.78 -0.42 -41.09
N VAL A 907 -51.23 -1.53 -40.53
CA VAL A 907 -51.29 -1.78 -39.09
C VAL A 907 -49.88 -1.89 -38.50
N GLN A 908 -48.97 -2.58 -39.20
CA GLN A 908 -47.57 -2.66 -38.80
C GLN A 908 -46.88 -1.30 -38.77
N ALA A 909 -47.15 -0.44 -39.77
CA ALA A 909 -46.64 0.92 -39.78
C ALA A 909 -47.20 1.76 -38.62
N GLN A 910 -48.48 1.58 -38.27
CA GLN A 910 -49.09 2.24 -37.11
C GLN A 910 -48.48 1.76 -35.78
N LEU A 911 -48.24 0.45 -35.63
CA LEU A 911 -47.58 -0.10 -34.45
C LEU A 911 -46.14 0.42 -34.31
N LEU A 912 -45.37 0.41 -35.39
CA LEU A 912 -44.01 0.97 -35.41
C LEU A 912 -43.99 2.48 -35.12
N ALA A 913 -45.00 3.23 -35.58
CA ALA A 913 -45.16 4.64 -35.26
C ALA A 913 -45.59 4.90 -33.80
N ALA A 914 -46.24 3.92 -33.15
CA ALA A 914 -46.63 4.00 -31.75
C ALA A 914 -45.48 3.66 -30.78
N VAL A 915 -44.48 2.86 -31.18
CA VAL A 915 -43.34 2.47 -30.31
C VAL A 915 -42.64 3.68 -29.65
N PRO A 916 -42.29 4.77 -30.38
CA PRO A 916 -41.63 5.92 -29.77
C PRO A 916 -42.44 6.65 -28.69
N SER A 917 -43.76 6.44 -28.64
CA SER A 917 -44.65 7.05 -27.64
C SER A 917 -44.73 6.26 -26.33
N LEU A 918 -44.19 5.04 -26.28
CA LEU A 918 -44.13 4.22 -25.08
C LEU A 918 -43.16 4.80 -24.06
N ALA A 919 -43.67 5.06 -22.85
CA ALA A 919 -42.83 5.37 -21.70
C ALA A 919 -42.15 4.10 -21.17
N LEU A 920 -41.00 4.24 -20.50
CA LEU A 920 -40.16 3.13 -20.03
C LEU A 920 -40.95 2.09 -19.19
N GLN A 921 -41.86 2.57 -18.31
CA GLN A 921 -42.72 1.73 -17.45
C GLN A 921 -43.70 0.82 -18.23
N HIS A 922 -44.03 1.15 -19.48
CA HIS A 922 -44.92 0.34 -20.32
C HIS A 922 -44.15 -0.59 -21.27
N MET A 923 -42.82 -0.45 -21.38
CA MET A 923 -41.99 -1.21 -22.33
C MET A 923 -41.95 -2.69 -22.00
N LEU A 924 -41.72 -3.04 -20.72
CA LEU A 924 -41.68 -4.44 -20.28
C LEU A 924 -43.02 -5.15 -20.52
N ARG A 925 -44.13 -4.49 -20.20
CA ARG A 925 -45.49 -5.01 -20.46
C ARG A 925 -45.76 -5.18 -21.94
N SER A 926 -45.42 -4.18 -22.75
CA SER A 926 -45.55 -4.24 -24.21
C SER A 926 -44.73 -5.39 -24.81
N ALA A 927 -43.51 -5.63 -24.30
CA ALA A 927 -42.70 -6.75 -24.73
C ALA A 927 -43.28 -8.11 -24.30
N LYS A 928 -43.80 -8.22 -23.07
CA LYS A 928 -44.49 -9.44 -22.61
C LYS A 928 -45.74 -9.74 -23.45
N GLN A 929 -46.51 -8.72 -23.83
CA GLN A 929 -47.65 -8.86 -24.76
C GLN A 929 -47.19 -9.41 -26.12
N VAL A 930 -46.11 -8.87 -26.69
CA VAL A 930 -45.54 -9.35 -27.95
C VAL A 930 -45.00 -10.78 -27.83
N LEU A 931 -44.39 -11.14 -26.70
CA LEU A 931 -43.89 -12.49 -26.41
C LEU A 931 -45.04 -13.51 -26.26
N LEU A 932 -46.13 -13.14 -25.59
CA LEU A 932 -47.34 -13.95 -25.51
C LEU A 932 -47.87 -14.28 -26.92
N TYR A 933 -47.96 -13.26 -27.78
CA TYR A 933 -48.42 -13.47 -29.15
C TYR A 933 -47.41 -14.28 -29.96
N LEU A 934 -46.10 -14.06 -29.76
CA LEU A 934 -45.06 -14.86 -30.40
C LEU A 934 -45.22 -16.34 -30.04
N LYS A 935 -45.37 -16.68 -28.76
CA LYS A 935 -45.63 -18.06 -28.30
C LYS A 935 -46.86 -18.64 -29.01
N SER A 936 -47.99 -17.95 -28.97
CA SER A 936 -49.23 -18.42 -29.60
C SER A 936 -49.12 -18.57 -31.12
N THR A 937 -48.35 -17.71 -31.80
CA THR A 937 -48.13 -17.83 -33.26
C THR A 937 -47.23 -18.99 -33.63
N VAL A 938 -46.25 -19.33 -32.78
CA VAL A 938 -45.40 -20.52 -32.95
C VAL A 938 -46.23 -21.80 -32.75
N GLU A 939 -47.08 -21.84 -31.72
CA GLU A 939 -47.98 -22.98 -31.44
C GLU A 939 -49.02 -23.18 -32.54
N ASN A 940 -49.64 -22.10 -33.03
CA ASN A 940 -50.67 -22.14 -34.08
C ASN A 940 -50.11 -22.08 -35.51
N PHE A 941 -48.79 -22.26 -35.70
CA PHE A 941 -48.15 -22.10 -37.01
C PHE A 941 -48.69 -23.07 -38.08
N SER A 942 -49.24 -24.22 -37.66
CA SER A 942 -49.92 -25.18 -38.55
C SER A 942 -51.18 -24.58 -39.19
N GLN A 943 -51.93 -23.77 -38.44
CA GLN A 943 -53.21 -23.19 -38.85
C GLN A 943 -53.01 -21.92 -39.69
N LEU A 944 -51.97 -21.13 -39.40
CA LEU A 944 -51.66 -19.89 -40.12
C LEU A 944 -51.21 -20.10 -41.57
N GLY A 945 -50.73 -21.29 -41.91
CA GLY A 945 -50.32 -21.64 -43.27
C GLY A 945 -49.03 -20.95 -43.76
N ARG A 946 -48.66 -21.21 -45.02
CA ARG A 946 -47.34 -20.87 -45.58
C ARG A 946 -47.11 -19.38 -45.83
N SER A 947 -48.17 -18.60 -46.08
CA SER A 947 -48.07 -17.18 -46.42
C SER A 947 -48.15 -16.27 -45.20
N VAL A 948 -49.08 -16.54 -44.28
CA VAL A 948 -49.35 -15.66 -43.12
C VAL A 948 -48.37 -15.93 -41.98
N GLY A 949 -48.08 -17.20 -41.67
CA GLY A 949 -47.23 -17.58 -40.54
C GLY A 949 -45.85 -16.91 -40.53
N PRO A 950 -45.03 -17.03 -41.62
CA PRO A 950 -43.71 -16.40 -41.66
C PRO A 950 -43.74 -14.87 -41.58
N ALA A 951 -44.71 -14.23 -42.25
CA ALA A 951 -44.86 -12.77 -42.23
C ALA A 951 -45.19 -12.27 -40.81
N LEU A 952 -46.05 -13.00 -40.09
CA LEU A 952 -46.44 -12.68 -38.73
C LEU A 952 -45.27 -12.83 -37.74
N LEU A 953 -44.52 -13.93 -37.82
CA LEU A 953 -43.32 -14.16 -37.00
C LEU A 953 -42.28 -13.06 -37.20
N GLN A 954 -41.98 -12.72 -38.46
CA GLN A 954 -41.00 -11.69 -38.77
C GLN A 954 -41.43 -10.31 -38.23
N SER A 955 -42.73 -10.05 -38.22
CA SER A 955 -43.29 -8.78 -37.72
C SER A 955 -43.20 -8.68 -36.20
N LEU A 956 -43.51 -9.76 -35.47
CA LEU A 956 -43.40 -9.81 -34.01
C LEU A 956 -41.94 -9.71 -33.53
N LEU A 957 -41.02 -10.46 -34.16
CA LEU A 957 -39.58 -10.37 -33.86
C LEU A 957 -39.01 -8.98 -34.21
N GLY A 958 -39.51 -8.37 -35.30
CA GLY A 958 -39.18 -7.00 -35.67
C GLY A 958 -39.63 -5.97 -34.63
N LEU A 959 -40.83 -6.13 -34.07
CA LEU A 959 -41.33 -5.28 -32.99
C LEU A 959 -40.48 -5.41 -31.72
N LEU A 960 -40.09 -6.62 -31.31
CA LEU A 960 -39.19 -6.84 -30.17
C LEU A 960 -37.86 -6.11 -30.36
N LYS A 961 -37.26 -6.21 -31.55
CA LYS A 961 -36.01 -5.50 -31.87
C LYS A 961 -36.17 -3.98 -31.72
N GLN A 962 -37.28 -3.40 -32.20
CA GLN A 962 -37.52 -1.96 -32.09
C GLN A 962 -37.80 -1.53 -30.64
N LEU A 963 -38.47 -2.36 -29.84
CA LEU A 963 -38.66 -2.12 -28.41
C LEU A 963 -37.31 -2.08 -27.67
N VAL A 964 -36.39 -3.02 -27.95
CA VAL A 964 -35.05 -3.03 -27.33
C VAL A 964 -34.25 -1.77 -27.69
N ILE A 965 -34.26 -1.34 -28.96
CA ILE A 965 -33.55 -0.14 -29.41
C ILE A 965 -34.15 1.13 -28.77
N HIS A 966 -35.48 1.22 -28.69
CA HIS A 966 -36.14 2.37 -28.06
C HIS A 966 -35.89 2.41 -26.54
N ALA A 967 -35.83 1.25 -25.88
CA ALA A 967 -35.49 1.18 -24.47
C ALA A 967 -34.09 1.74 -24.20
N GLU A 968 -33.07 1.33 -24.95
CA GLU A 968 -31.69 1.88 -24.83
C GLU A 968 -31.68 3.40 -25.01
N ARG A 969 -32.46 3.92 -25.96
CA ARG A 969 -32.56 5.37 -26.19
C ARG A 969 -33.17 6.11 -25.00
N LEU A 970 -34.20 5.54 -24.36
CA LEU A 970 -34.83 6.14 -23.17
C LEU A 970 -33.90 6.10 -21.95
N ASP A 971 -33.18 5.01 -21.73
CA ASP A 971 -32.20 4.92 -20.63
C ASP A 971 -31.02 5.89 -20.82
N ALA A 972 -30.49 6.03 -22.03
CA ALA A 972 -29.47 7.03 -22.31
C ALA A 972 -29.96 8.47 -22.02
N GLN A 973 -31.24 8.77 -22.31
CA GLN A 973 -31.85 10.07 -21.96
C GLN A 973 -32.04 10.22 -20.45
N ASN A 974 -32.39 9.15 -19.74
CA ASN A 974 -32.55 9.16 -18.29
C ASN A 974 -31.20 9.32 -17.57
N GLN A 975 -30.14 8.66 -18.04
CA GLN A 975 -28.77 8.82 -17.51
C GLN A 975 -28.26 10.25 -17.71
N GLN A 976 -28.50 10.86 -18.88
CA GLN A 976 -28.14 12.27 -19.10
C GLN A 976 -28.91 13.23 -18.18
N LYS A 977 -30.21 12.97 -17.95
CA LYS A 977 -30.99 13.73 -16.97
C LYS A 977 -30.48 13.53 -15.54
N LEU A 978 -30.02 12.32 -15.20
CA LEU A 978 -29.43 11.99 -13.91
C LEU A 978 -28.08 12.69 -13.71
N GLU A 979 -27.21 12.76 -14.71
CA GLU A 979 -25.96 13.53 -14.64
C GLU A 979 -26.23 15.03 -14.49
N ALA A 980 -27.22 15.57 -15.21
CA ALA A 980 -27.66 16.96 -15.07
C ALA A 980 -28.24 17.24 -13.67
N ALA A 981 -29.08 16.34 -13.16
CA ALA A 981 -29.66 16.45 -11.82
C ALA A 981 -28.60 16.29 -10.72
N ARG A 982 -27.62 15.39 -10.89
CA ARG A 982 -26.48 15.25 -9.97
C ARG A 982 -25.64 16.54 -9.94
N ALA A 983 -25.39 17.17 -11.09
CA ALA A 983 -24.68 18.44 -11.17
C ALA A 983 -25.42 19.60 -10.48
N GLU A 984 -26.76 19.59 -10.44
CA GLU A 984 -27.55 20.57 -9.68
C GLU A 984 -27.66 20.24 -8.18
N SER A 985 -27.58 18.95 -7.80
CA SER A 985 -27.79 18.46 -6.43
C SER A 985 -26.68 18.77 -5.42
N ASP A 986 -25.48 19.17 -5.86
CA ASP A 986 -24.31 19.39 -4.98
C ASP A 986 -24.46 20.58 -4.00
N LEU A 987 -25.51 21.40 -4.12
CA LEU A 987 -25.71 22.56 -3.23
C LEU A 987 -26.98 22.52 -2.39
N PHE A 988 -28.07 21.88 -2.84
CA PHE A 988 -29.29 21.68 -2.05
C PHE A 988 -29.99 20.42 -2.55
N LEU A 989 -30.35 19.50 -1.64
CA LEU A 989 -31.14 18.30 -1.94
C LEU A 989 -32.54 18.71 -2.43
N ASP A 990 -32.66 19.05 -3.71
CA ASP A 990 -33.95 19.22 -4.36
C ASP A 990 -34.53 17.82 -4.57
N MET A 991 -35.58 17.47 -3.82
CA MET A 991 -36.10 16.10 -3.73
C MET A 991 -36.71 15.59 -5.06
N GLU A 992 -36.93 16.46 -6.06
CA GLU A 992 -37.19 16.03 -7.45
C GLU A 992 -36.00 15.25 -8.04
N SER A 993 -34.77 15.60 -7.67
CA SER A 993 -33.55 14.88 -8.06
C SER A 993 -33.50 13.46 -7.48
N VAL A 994 -34.02 13.24 -6.26
CA VAL A 994 -34.04 11.92 -5.60
C VAL A 994 -35.05 10.99 -6.27
N ALA A 995 -36.25 11.48 -6.60
CA ALA A 995 -37.25 10.70 -7.34
C ALA A 995 -36.79 10.38 -8.77
N SER A 996 -36.05 11.30 -9.41
CA SER A 996 -35.43 11.03 -10.71
C SER A 996 -34.20 10.11 -10.61
N LEU A 997 -33.50 10.08 -9.47
CA LEU A 997 -32.48 9.09 -9.15
C LEU A 997 -33.06 7.68 -8.96
N GLU A 998 -34.17 7.53 -8.24
CA GLU A 998 -34.86 6.25 -8.06
C GLU A 998 -35.43 5.71 -9.38
N LEU A 999 -36.01 6.59 -10.22
CA LEU A 999 -36.46 6.23 -11.57
C LEU A 999 -35.31 5.90 -12.55
N ALA A 1000 -34.07 6.30 -12.23
CA ALA A 1000 -32.90 6.01 -13.07
C ALA A 1000 -32.11 4.79 -12.60
N THR A 1001 -32.29 4.33 -11.35
CA THR A 1001 -31.85 3.00 -10.90
C THR A 1001 -32.73 1.87 -11.43
N ASP A 1002 -33.68 2.19 -12.31
CA ASP A 1002 -34.68 1.28 -12.83
C ASP A 1002 -34.02 0.23 -13.72
N LYS A 1003 -33.92 -1.01 -13.21
CA LYS A 1003 -33.40 -2.19 -13.93
C LYS A 1003 -34.31 -2.60 -15.10
N THR A 1004 -35.23 -1.76 -15.55
CA THR A 1004 -36.23 -2.09 -16.56
C THR A 1004 -35.62 -2.57 -17.88
N ILE A 1005 -34.48 -2.04 -18.33
CA ILE A 1005 -33.79 -2.59 -19.51
C ILE A 1005 -33.23 -3.99 -19.25
N GLU A 1006 -32.63 -4.19 -18.09
CA GLU A 1006 -32.10 -5.50 -17.69
C GLU A 1006 -33.24 -6.53 -17.59
N GLU A 1007 -34.35 -6.17 -16.95
CA GLU A 1007 -35.56 -7.00 -16.86
C GLU A 1007 -36.21 -7.25 -18.23
N LEU A 1008 -36.24 -6.24 -19.12
CA LEU A 1008 -36.72 -6.36 -20.50
C LEU A 1008 -35.88 -7.34 -21.31
N LEU A 1009 -34.55 -7.19 -21.27
CA LEU A 1009 -33.63 -8.08 -21.98
C LEU A 1009 -33.66 -9.49 -21.40
N LEU A 1010 -33.78 -9.63 -20.08
CA LEU A 1010 -33.91 -10.94 -19.43
C LEU A 1010 -35.23 -11.62 -19.80
N ALA A 1011 -36.36 -10.88 -19.77
CA ALA A 1011 -37.66 -11.41 -20.17
C ALA A 1011 -37.72 -11.83 -21.65
N ILE A 1012 -37.00 -11.13 -22.53
CA ILE A 1012 -36.93 -11.47 -23.96
C ILE A 1012 -35.95 -12.62 -24.21
N LEU A 1013 -34.68 -12.52 -23.79
CA LEU A 1013 -33.63 -13.48 -24.15
C LEU A 1013 -33.73 -14.80 -23.40
N LYS A 1014 -34.33 -14.84 -22.20
CA LYS A 1014 -34.64 -16.10 -21.48
C LYS A 1014 -36.05 -16.62 -21.75
N HIS A 1015 -36.80 -15.99 -22.68
CA HIS A 1015 -38.12 -16.52 -23.02
C HIS A 1015 -37.97 -17.92 -23.62
N PRO A 1016 -38.66 -18.95 -23.12
CA PRO A 1016 -38.43 -20.34 -23.51
C PRO A 1016 -38.66 -20.54 -25.00
N THR A 1017 -39.65 -19.87 -25.60
CA THR A 1017 -39.90 -19.99 -27.03
C THR A 1017 -38.71 -19.49 -27.85
N LEU A 1018 -38.03 -18.41 -27.43
CA LEU A 1018 -36.87 -17.88 -28.15
C LEU A 1018 -35.64 -18.75 -27.91
N GLU A 1019 -35.33 -19.04 -26.65
CA GLU A 1019 -34.15 -19.82 -26.26
C GLU A 1019 -34.24 -21.27 -26.76
N THR A 1020 -35.33 -21.98 -26.47
CA THR A 1020 -35.44 -23.42 -26.82
C THR A 1020 -35.46 -23.65 -28.32
N TRP A 1021 -36.26 -22.90 -29.08
CA TRP A 1021 -36.28 -23.07 -30.54
C TRP A 1021 -34.95 -22.67 -31.16
N PHE A 1022 -34.30 -21.59 -30.71
CA PHE A 1022 -32.99 -21.22 -31.26
C PHE A 1022 -31.93 -22.30 -30.97
N LEU A 1023 -31.78 -22.72 -29.71
CA LEU A 1023 -30.80 -23.74 -29.31
C LEU A 1023 -31.06 -25.07 -30.02
N ALA A 1024 -32.32 -25.51 -30.07
CA ALA A 1024 -32.75 -26.71 -30.76
C ALA A 1024 -32.41 -26.69 -32.26
N LEU A 1025 -32.63 -25.55 -32.92
CA LEU A 1025 -32.34 -25.36 -34.34
C LEU A 1025 -30.84 -25.40 -34.63
N GLU A 1026 -30.02 -24.70 -33.83
CA GLU A 1026 -28.57 -24.66 -34.00
C GLU A 1026 -27.90 -26.01 -33.63
N GLN A 1027 -28.45 -26.76 -32.67
CA GLN A 1027 -27.98 -28.10 -32.30
C GLN A 1027 -28.56 -29.23 -33.17
N LYS A 1028 -29.35 -28.91 -34.21
CA LYS A 1028 -30.03 -29.87 -35.10
C LYS A 1028 -30.96 -30.86 -34.37
N ALA A 1029 -31.47 -30.49 -33.20
CA ALA A 1029 -32.38 -31.29 -32.39
C ALA A 1029 -33.73 -30.56 -32.31
N LEU A 1030 -34.65 -30.83 -33.24
CA LEU A 1030 -35.96 -30.15 -33.28
C LEU A 1030 -36.77 -30.44 -32.01
N PRO A 1031 -37.41 -29.42 -31.41
CA PRO A 1031 -38.34 -29.66 -30.30
C PRO A 1031 -39.58 -30.42 -30.82
N PRO A 1032 -40.30 -31.16 -29.96
CA PRO A 1032 -41.48 -31.92 -30.36
C PRO A 1032 -42.52 -31.02 -31.02
N HIS A 1033 -42.93 -31.35 -32.26
CA HIS A 1033 -43.85 -30.53 -33.06
C HIS A 1033 -44.79 -31.36 -33.94
N THR A 1034 -45.98 -30.83 -34.25
CA THR A 1034 -46.96 -31.44 -35.17
C THR A 1034 -46.91 -30.87 -36.59
N LEU A 1035 -45.94 -30.00 -36.88
CA LEU A 1035 -45.82 -29.29 -38.16
C LEU A 1035 -45.33 -30.20 -39.29
N SER A 1036 -45.86 -29.98 -40.51
CA SER A 1036 -45.34 -30.64 -41.72
C SER A 1036 -43.88 -30.23 -41.98
N PRO A 1037 -43.02 -31.10 -42.57
CA PRO A 1037 -41.60 -30.81 -42.76
C PRO A 1037 -41.30 -29.50 -43.50
N ILE A 1038 -42.20 -29.06 -44.37
CA ILE A 1038 -42.09 -27.79 -45.10
C ILE A 1038 -42.32 -26.61 -44.16
N LEU A 1039 -43.32 -26.69 -43.29
CA LEU A 1039 -43.62 -25.64 -42.31
C LEU A 1039 -42.53 -25.54 -41.25
N VAL A 1040 -41.96 -26.67 -40.81
CA VAL A 1040 -40.82 -26.70 -39.88
C VAL A 1040 -39.63 -25.95 -40.46
N LYS A 1041 -39.27 -26.21 -41.73
CA LYS A 1041 -38.17 -25.49 -42.40
C LYS A 1041 -38.45 -23.99 -42.53
N LEU A 1042 -39.69 -23.61 -42.82
CA LEU A 1042 -40.07 -22.20 -42.92
C LEU A 1042 -40.00 -21.49 -41.56
N LEU A 1043 -40.55 -22.10 -40.51
CA LEU A 1043 -40.50 -21.58 -39.15
C LEU A 1043 -39.04 -21.46 -38.69
N ALA A 1044 -38.26 -22.54 -38.81
CA ALA A 1044 -36.84 -22.57 -38.45
C ALA A 1044 -36.02 -21.45 -39.09
N ALA A 1045 -36.17 -21.26 -40.41
CA ALA A 1045 -35.39 -20.28 -41.16
C ALA A 1045 -35.72 -18.84 -40.74
N HIS A 1046 -37.00 -18.50 -40.60
CA HIS A 1046 -37.42 -17.14 -40.23
C HIS A 1046 -37.18 -16.84 -38.75
N PHE A 1047 -37.34 -17.85 -37.88
CA PHE A 1047 -37.12 -17.71 -36.45
C PHE A 1047 -35.62 -17.53 -36.12
N SER A 1048 -34.74 -18.38 -36.65
CA SER A 1048 -33.28 -18.24 -36.46
C SER A 1048 -32.76 -16.90 -36.99
N ALA A 1049 -33.18 -16.48 -38.19
CA ALA A 1049 -32.80 -15.18 -38.75
C ALA A 1049 -33.25 -13.99 -37.88
N GLY A 1050 -34.47 -14.05 -37.31
CA GLY A 1050 -34.98 -13.00 -36.43
C GLY A 1050 -34.27 -12.94 -35.08
N VAL A 1051 -33.99 -14.09 -34.45
CA VAL A 1051 -33.24 -14.15 -33.18
C VAL A 1051 -31.81 -13.66 -33.35
N LEU A 1052 -31.11 -14.03 -34.43
CA LEU A 1052 -29.76 -13.51 -34.72
C LEU A 1052 -29.74 -11.98 -34.84
N GLN A 1053 -30.73 -11.37 -35.50
CA GLN A 1053 -30.82 -9.91 -35.58
C GLN A 1053 -31.12 -9.24 -34.24
N LEU A 1054 -31.83 -9.93 -33.34
CA LEU A 1054 -32.12 -9.46 -31.99
C LEU A 1054 -30.85 -9.50 -31.12
N LEU A 1055 -30.06 -10.58 -31.21
CA LEU A 1055 -28.77 -10.73 -30.51
C LEU A 1055 -27.75 -9.66 -30.92
N VAL A 1056 -27.66 -9.37 -32.21
CA VAL A 1056 -26.78 -8.29 -32.72
C VAL A 1056 -27.19 -6.92 -32.17
N ALA A 1057 -28.50 -6.67 -31.99
CA ALA A 1057 -28.99 -5.42 -31.42
C ALA A 1057 -28.82 -5.34 -29.89
N SER A 1058 -28.93 -6.47 -29.17
CA SER A 1058 -28.85 -6.49 -27.70
C SER A 1058 -27.41 -6.54 -27.14
N SER A 1059 -26.46 -7.09 -27.89
CA SER A 1059 -25.08 -7.31 -27.40
C SER A 1059 -24.33 -6.05 -26.94
N PRO A 1060 -24.39 -4.90 -27.66
CA PRO A 1060 -23.76 -3.66 -27.20
C PRO A 1060 -24.40 -3.14 -25.90
N ILE A 1061 -25.71 -3.34 -25.74
CA ILE A 1061 -26.48 -2.92 -24.56
C ILE A 1061 -26.07 -3.77 -23.36
N LEU A 1062 -26.00 -5.10 -23.52
CA LEU A 1062 -25.58 -6.04 -22.48
C LEU A 1062 -24.13 -5.82 -22.05
N HIS A 1063 -23.24 -5.46 -22.98
CA HIS A 1063 -21.86 -5.07 -22.66
C HIS A 1063 -21.82 -3.82 -21.77
N LYS A 1064 -22.61 -2.79 -22.06
CA LYS A 1064 -22.72 -1.58 -21.22
C LYS A 1064 -23.29 -1.87 -19.82
N LEU A 1065 -24.23 -2.81 -19.72
CA LEU A 1065 -24.87 -3.21 -18.46
C LEU A 1065 -24.04 -4.22 -17.63
N GLY A 1066 -22.95 -4.77 -18.18
CA GLY A 1066 -22.18 -5.83 -17.52
C GLY A 1066 -22.87 -7.19 -17.45
N GLN A 1067 -23.90 -7.42 -18.27
CA GLN A 1067 -24.74 -8.64 -18.27
C GLN A 1067 -24.51 -9.54 -19.51
N LEU A 1068 -23.27 -9.62 -19.99
CA LEU A 1068 -22.89 -10.44 -21.16
C LEU A 1068 -23.21 -11.94 -20.99
N GLY A 1069 -23.31 -12.44 -19.75
CA GLY A 1069 -23.66 -13.83 -19.44
C GLY A 1069 -25.02 -14.28 -20.02
N LEU A 1070 -25.94 -13.35 -20.29
CA LEU A 1070 -27.22 -13.66 -20.96
C LEU A 1070 -27.04 -14.16 -22.41
N LEU A 1071 -25.89 -13.89 -23.04
CA LEU A 1071 -25.58 -14.33 -24.41
C LEU A 1071 -24.88 -15.70 -24.46
N ALA A 1072 -24.37 -16.22 -23.33
CA ALA A 1072 -23.44 -17.36 -23.32
C ALA A 1072 -23.97 -18.61 -24.02
N LYS A 1073 -25.23 -19.00 -23.77
CA LYS A 1073 -25.86 -20.17 -24.44
C LYS A 1073 -26.06 -19.94 -25.94
N TYR A 1074 -26.44 -18.72 -26.32
CA TYR A 1074 -26.60 -18.33 -27.72
C TYR A 1074 -25.25 -18.33 -28.45
N SER A 1075 -24.21 -17.77 -27.80
CA SER A 1075 -22.86 -17.69 -28.35
C SER A 1075 -22.24 -19.08 -28.50
N GLU A 1076 -22.45 -19.97 -27.52
CA GLU A 1076 -22.02 -21.36 -27.59
C GLU A 1076 -22.71 -22.10 -28.75
N ALA A 1077 -24.03 -21.95 -28.91
CA ALA A 1077 -24.77 -22.58 -30.00
C ALA A 1077 -24.32 -22.08 -31.39
N ILE A 1078 -24.09 -20.77 -31.54
CA ILE A 1078 -23.53 -20.18 -32.78
C ILE A 1078 -22.13 -20.77 -33.05
N THR A 1079 -21.28 -20.85 -32.03
CA THR A 1079 -19.92 -21.41 -32.13
C THR A 1079 -19.95 -22.86 -32.57
N GLN A 1080 -20.78 -23.69 -31.94
CA GLN A 1080 -20.94 -25.11 -32.29
C GLN A 1080 -21.47 -25.29 -33.72
N SER A 1081 -22.46 -24.50 -34.13
CA SER A 1081 -23.03 -24.52 -35.49
C SER A 1081 -21.96 -24.21 -36.56
N VAL A 1082 -21.14 -23.18 -36.33
CA VAL A 1082 -20.00 -22.82 -37.18
C VAL A 1082 -18.93 -23.92 -37.18
N LEU A 1083 -18.56 -24.47 -36.02
CA LEU A 1083 -17.58 -25.55 -35.91
C LEU A 1083 -18.02 -26.83 -36.63
N ILE A 1084 -19.29 -27.21 -36.53
CA ILE A 1084 -19.86 -28.36 -37.24
C ILE A 1084 -19.73 -28.14 -38.75
N GLU A 1085 -20.04 -26.95 -39.25
CA GLU A 1085 -19.87 -26.66 -40.67
C GLU A 1085 -18.40 -26.70 -41.10
N LEU A 1086 -17.50 -26.06 -40.36
CA LEU A 1086 -16.07 -26.08 -40.65
C LEU A 1086 -15.54 -27.52 -40.71
N ARG A 1087 -15.97 -28.38 -39.77
CA ARG A 1087 -15.67 -29.82 -39.77
C ARG A 1087 -16.25 -30.55 -40.99
N THR A 1088 -17.46 -30.22 -41.44
CA THR A 1088 -18.03 -30.82 -42.65
C THR A 1088 -17.31 -30.38 -43.93
N ARG A 1089 -16.83 -29.13 -44.00
CA ARG A 1089 -16.03 -28.63 -45.12
C ARG A 1089 -14.62 -29.24 -45.16
N THR A 1090 -14.02 -29.54 -43.99
CA THR A 1090 -12.77 -30.33 -43.96
C THR A 1090 -12.94 -31.75 -44.52
N LEU A 1091 -14.13 -32.37 -44.38
CA LEU A 1091 -14.41 -33.72 -44.88
C LEU A 1091 -14.85 -33.75 -46.36
N ASN A 1092 -15.57 -32.73 -46.84
CA ASN A 1092 -16.18 -32.70 -48.16
C ASN A 1092 -15.75 -31.47 -48.98
N SER A 1093 -14.79 -31.66 -49.89
CA SER A 1093 -14.20 -30.60 -50.74
C SER A 1093 -15.14 -30.02 -51.82
N THR A 1094 -16.35 -30.56 -52.00
CA THR A 1094 -17.29 -30.22 -53.09
C THR A 1094 -18.50 -29.39 -52.65
N SER A 1095 -18.51 -28.83 -51.44
CA SER A 1095 -19.65 -28.03 -50.95
C SER A 1095 -19.71 -26.63 -51.59
N THR A 1096 -20.89 -26.25 -52.11
CA THR A 1096 -21.16 -24.95 -52.75
C THR A 1096 -21.14 -23.80 -51.75
N PRO A 1097 -20.64 -22.60 -52.11
CA PRO A 1097 -20.48 -21.48 -51.19
C PRO A 1097 -21.82 -20.78 -50.95
N LYS A 1098 -22.60 -21.23 -49.97
CA LYS A 1098 -23.63 -20.37 -49.35
C LYS A 1098 -23.05 -19.85 -48.03
N THR A 1099 -23.05 -18.53 -47.87
CA THR A 1099 -22.68 -17.88 -46.60
C THR A 1099 -23.79 -18.16 -45.60
N LEU A 1100 -23.44 -18.70 -44.43
CA LEU A 1100 -24.45 -18.92 -43.38
C LEU A 1100 -24.73 -17.63 -42.62
N PRO A 1101 -26.00 -17.39 -42.26
CA PRO A 1101 -26.36 -16.32 -41.33
C PRO A 1101 -25.57 -16.37 -40.02
N GLN A 1102 -25.26 -17.58 -39.52
CA GLN A 1102 -24.49 -17.79 -38.28
C GLN A 1102 -23.04 -17.28 -38.40
N LEU A 1103 -22.43 -17.41 -39.58
CA LEU A 1103 -21.08 -16.88 -39.84
C LEU A 1103 -21.07 -15.35 -39.88
N GLU A 1104 -22.12 -14.75 -40.44
CA GLU A 1104 -22.30 -13.28 -40.42
C GLU A 1104 -22.55 -12.77 -39.00
N ALA A 1105 -23.38 -13.47 -38.23
CA ALA A 1105 -23.60 -13.16 -36.83
C ALA A 1105 -22.31 -13.27 -35.98
N LEU A 1106 -21.49 -14.31 -36.19
CA LEU A 1106 -20.21 -14.45 -35.50
C LEU A 1106 -19.26 -13.28 -35.79
N ARG A 1107 -19.27 -12.72 -37.00
CA ARG A 1107 -18.45 -11.55 -37.35
C ARG A 1107 -18.87 -10.28 -36.61
N GLU A 1108 -20.17 -10.08 -36.37
CA GLU A 1108 -20.67 -8.93 -35.62
C GLU A 1108 -20.57 -9.14 -34.10
N LEU A 1109 -20.71 -10.38 -33.63
CA LEU A 1109 -20.75 -10.71 -32.20
C LEU A 1109 -19.39 -11.03 -31.58
N HIS A 1110 -18.34 -11.30 -32.36
CA HIS A 1110 -17.01 -11.67 -31.84
C HIS A 1110 -16.44 -10.75 -30.74
N PRO A 1111 -16.68 -9.42 -30.69
CA PRO A 1111 -16.16 -8.59 -29.60
C PRO A 1111 -16.81 -8.85 -28.25
N TYR A 1112 -17.94 -9.56 -28.22
CA TYR A 1112 -18.75 -9.82 -27.02
C TYR A 1112 -18.76 -11.30 -26.62
N MET A 1113 -18.04 -12.16 -27.35
CA MET A 1113 -17.95 -13.60 -27.07
C MET A 1113 -16.74 -13.91 -26.18
N GLU A 1114 -16.81 -15.00 -25.41
CA GLU A 1114 -15.70 -15.44 -24.59
C GLU A 1114 -14.51 -15.90 -25.45
N GLY A 1115 -13.29 -15.54 -25.02
CA GLY A 1115 -12.06 -15.84 -25.78
C GLY A 1115 -11.85 -17.32 -26.08
N VAL A 1116 -12.39 -18.25 -25.29
CA VAL A 1116 -12.30 -19.70 -25.54
C VAL A 1116 -13.06 -20.10 -26.80
N GLN A 1117 -14.28 -19.58 -26.98
CA GLN A 1117 -15.14 -19.87 -28.14
C GLN A 1117 -14.49 -19.36 -29.44
N ILE A 1118 -13.90 -18.15 -29.39
CA ILE A 1118 -13.18 -17.56 -30.53
C ILE A 1118 -11.93 -18.40 -30.87
N ARG A 1119 -11.20 -18.89 -29.86
CA ARG A 1119 -9.99 -19.74 -30.06
C ARG A 1119 -10.31 -21.03 -30.80
N GLU A 1120 -11.38 -21.73 -30.44
CA GLU A 1120 -11.76 -22.99 -31.10
C GLU A 1120 -12.11 -22.78 -32.58
N VAL A 1121 -12.87 -21.73 -32.89
CA VAL A 1121 -13.22 -21.38 -34.28
C VAL A 1121 -11.98 -20.99 -35.07
N THR A 1122 -11.05 -20.24 -34.47
CA THR A 1122 -9.80 -19.83 -35.10
C THR A 1122 -8.93 -21.03 -35.46
N LEU A 1123 -8.79 -22.02 -34.56
CA LEU A 1123 -8.06 -23.27 -34.84
C LEU A 1123 -8.72 -24.09 -35.95
N ALA A 1124 -10.04 -24.22 -35.93
CA ALA A 1124 -10.78 -24.95 -36.96
C ALA A 1124 -10.63 -24.29 -38.35
N LEU A 1125 -10.57 -22.95 -38.39
CA LEU A 1125 -10.30 -22.20 -39.62
C LEU A 1125 -8.84 -22.38 -40.10
N LEU A 1126 -7.86 -22.40 -39.20
CA LEU A 1126 -6.44 -22.64 -39.53
C LEU A 1126 -6.18 -24.07 -40.02
N ALA A 1127 -7.00 -25.05 -39.62
CA ALA A 1127 -6.91 -26.44 -40.06
C ALA A 1127 -7.54 -26.71 -41.44
N LEU A 1128 -8.22 -25.73 -42.06
CA LEU A 1128 -8.83 -25.91 -43.38
C LEU A 1128 -7.77 -26.00 -44.49
N PRO A 1129 -8.00 -26.82 -45.55
CA PRO A 1129 -7.15 -26.82 -46.73
C PRO A 1129 -7.11 -25.45 -47.41
N GLU A 1130 -5.93 -25.02 -47.86
CA GLU A 1130 -5.65 -23.69 -48.46
C GLU A 1130 -6.66 -23.27 -49.54
N ALA A 1131 -7.18 -24.23 -50.31
CA ALA A 1131 -8.16 -24.01 -51.37
C ALA A 1131 -9.49 -23.40 -50.88
N HIS A 1132 -9.84 -23.52 -49.60
CA HIS A 1132 -11.09 -22.96 -49.04
C HIS A 1132 -10.92 -21.51 -48.55
N LEU A 1133 -9.70 -21.08 -48.25
CA LEU A 1133 -9.40 -19.73 -47.76
C LEU A 1133 -9.20 -18.72 -48.90
N LEU A 1134 -8.98 -19.21 -50.12
CA LEU A 1134 -8.70 -18.42 -51.32
C LEU A 1134 -9.81 -18.58 -52.36
N THR A 1135 -10.21 -17.49 -53.02
CA THR A 1135 -11.13 -17.57 -54.16
C THR A 1135 -10.36 -17.91 -55.46
N GLN A 1136 -10.59 -19.09 -56.03
CA GLN A 1136 -10.06 -19.44 -57.35
C GLN A 1136 -10.80 -18.66 -58.45
N GLN A 1137 -10.23 -17.55 -58.93
CA GLN A 1137 -10.64 -17.00 -60.22
C GLN A 1137 -9.91 -17.75 -61.34
N GLY A 1138 -10.70 -18.46 -62.16
CA GLY A 1138 -10.22 -19.23 -63.29
C GLY A 1138 -9.62 -18.37 -64.40
N THR A 1139 -8.79 -19.05 -65.22
CA THR A 1139 -8.24 -18.67 -66.52
C THR A 1139 -7.08 -17.64 -66.54
N GLN A 1140 -5.87 -18.19 -66.45
CA GLN A 1140 -4.66 -17.87 -67.22
C GLN A 1140 -4.43 -16.41 -67.65
N SER A 1141 -3.92 -15.59 -66.73
CA SER A 1141 -2.92 -14.56 -67.05
C SER A 1141 -2.10 -14.28 -65.79
N LEU A 1142 -0.79 -14.48 -65.85
CA LEU A 1142 0.15 -14.26 -64.74
C LEU A 1142 0.02 -12.83 -64.19
N GLY A 1143 -0.19 -12.70 -62.87
CA GLY A 1143 0.05 -11.44 -62.15
C GLY A 1143 -1.16 -10.75 -61.50
N LYS A 1144 -2.27 -11.44 -61.18
CA LYS A 1144 -3.35 -10.85 -60.37
C LYS A 1144 -3.41 -11.43 -58.95
N GLU A 1145 -3.56 -10.52 -58.00
CA GLU A 1145 -3.69 -10.73 -56.55
C GLU A 1145 -4.75 -11.80 -56.24
N ARG A 1146 -4.36 -12.80 -55.44
CA ARG A 1146 -5.29 -13.84 -54.97
C ARG A 1146 -6.20 -13.20 -53.91
N HIS A 1147 -7.51 -13.16 -54.16
CA HIS A 1147 -8.46 -12.59 -53.21
C HIS A 1147 -8.89 -13.62 -52.15
N LEU A 1148 -8.91 -13.20 -50.88
CA LEU A 1148 -9.40 -13.97 -49.74
C LEU A 1148 -10.88 -14.33 -49.91
N SER A 1149 -11.24 -15.57 -49.60
CA SER A 1149 -12.64 -16.01 -49.49
C SER A 1149 -13.32 -15.35 -48.29
N SER A 1150 -14.65 -15.48 -48.16
CA SER A 1150 -15.37 -14.99 -46.97
C SER A 1150 -14.82 -15.61 -45.68
N LEU A 1151 -14.46 -16.90 -45.69
CA LEU A 1151 -13.79 -17.58 -44.58
C LEU A 1151 -12.39 -16.99 -44.34
N GLY A 1152 -11.63 -16.71 -45.40
CA GLY A 1152 -10.32 -16.06 -45.30
C GLY A 1152 -10.42 -14.67 -44.64
N LYS A 1153 -11.41 -13.86 -45.01
CA LYS A 1153 -11.67 -12.55 -44.38
C LYS A 1153 -12.08 -12.67 -42.91
N THR A 1154 -12.90 -13.64 -42.56
CA THR A 1154 -13.27 -13.92 -41.16
C THR A 1154 -12.05 -14.32 -40.34
N LEU A 1155 -11.17 -15.17 -40.88
CA LEU A 1155 -9.91 -15.55 -40.23
C LEU A 1155 -9.04 -14.32 -39.97
N VAL A 1156 -8.80 -13.46 -40.97
CA VAL A 1156 -8.01 -12.23 -40.78
C VAL A 1156 -8.63 -11.31 -39.72
N GLN A 1157 -9.97 -11.13 -39.73
CA GLN A 1157 -10.67 -10.27 -38.77
C GLN A 1157 -10.55 -10.78 -37.33
N LEU A 1158 -10.72 -12.10 -37.09
CA LEU A 1158 -10.61 -12.70 -35.75
C LEU A 1158 -9.17 -12.65 -35.22
N LEU A 1159 -8.18 -12.83 -36.09
CA LEU A 1159 -6.76 -12.74 -35.72
C LEU A 1159 -6.37 -11.31 -35.33
N ALA A 1160 -6.83 -10.31 -36.08
CA ALA A 1160 -6.57 -8.91 -35.79
C ALA A 1160 -7.24 -8.43 -34.49
N SER A 1161 -8.47 -8.88 -34.18
CA SER A 1161 -9.22 -8.47 -32.99
C SER A 1161 -8.72 -9.12 -31.69
N SER A 1162 -8.23 -10.37 -31.76
CA SER A 1162 -7.75 -11.14 -30.59
C SER A 1162 -6.56 -10.49 -29.85
N HIS A 1163 -5.97 -9.44 -30.41
CA HIS A 1163 -4.81 -8.75 -29.88
C HIS A 1163 -5.12 -7.77 -28.72
N GLN A 1164 -6.36 -7.26 -28.59
CA GLN A 1164 -6.68 -6.32 -27.50
C GLN A 1164 -6.86 -7.04 -26.15
N ASP A 1165 -7.31 -8.29 -26.17
CA ASP A 1165 -7.42 -9.08 -24.96
C ASP A 1165 -6.05 -9.63 -24.60
N GLN A 1166 -5.52 -9.14 -23.47
CA GLN A 1166 -4.35 -9.70 -22.82
C GLN A 1166 -4.57 -11.20 -22.59
N LEU A 1167 -4.12 -12.04 -23.53
CA LEU A 1167 -4.11 -13.49 -23.41
C LEU A 1167 -3.20 -13.87 -22.23
N GLN A 1168 -3.74 -13.83 -21.01
CA GLN A 1168 -3.07 -14.17 -19.75
C GLN A 1168 -2.88 -15.70 -19.59
N SER A 1169 -3.50 -16.52 -20.43
CA SER A 1169 -3.35 -17.98 -20.41
C SER A 1169 -2.26 -18.43 -21.40
N SER A 1170 -1.05 -18.66 -20.90
CA SER A 1170 0.11 -19.14 -21.66
C SER A 1170 0.02 -20.64 -21.96
N GLU A 1171 -0.88 -21.06 -22.83
CA GLU A 1171 -0.92 -22.44 -23.30
C GLU A 1171 0.01 -22.61 -24.52
N LEU A 1172 1.30 -22.87 -24.28
CA LEU A 1172 2.31 -23.04 -25.35
C LEU A 1172 1.90 -24.09 -26.40
N LEU A 1173 1.09 -25.09 -26.04
CA LEU A 1173 0.55 -26.09 -26.97
C LEU A 1173 -0.34 -25.46 -28.03
N TRP A 1174 -1.29 -24.61 -27.61
CA TRP A 1174 -2.16 -23.87 -28.51
C TRP A 1174 -1.33 -22.93 -29.37
N CYS A 1175 -0.42 -22.17 -28.75
CA CYS A 1175 0.47 -21.29 -29.50
C CYS A 1175 1.33 -22.06 -30.52
N ALA A 1176 1.75 -23.30 -30.22
CA ALA A 1176 2.52 -24.13 -31.17
C ALA A 1176 1.68 -24.60 -32.37
N GLU A 1177 0.44 -25.04 -32.17
CA GLU A 1177 -0.48 -25.39 -33.27
C GLU A 1177 -0.85 -24.17 -34.10
N TYR A 1178 -1.12 -23.05 -33.44
CA TYR A 1178 -1.37 -21.76 -34.06
C TYR A 1178 -0.18 -21.31 -34.92
N VAL A 1179 1.05 -21.34 -34.38
CA VAL A 1179 2.28 -20.97 -35.08
C VAL A 1179 2.55 -21.91 -36.27
N ARG A 1180 2.28 -23.22 -36.11
CA ARG A 1180 2.44 -24.21 -37.19
C ARG A 1180 1.44 -23.98 -38.32
N GLY A 1181 0.17 -23.78 -38.00
CA GLY A 1181 -0.90 -23.52 -38.97
C GLY A 1181 -0.74 -22.18 -39.68
N LEU A 1182 -0.51 -21.10 -38.93
CA LEU A 1182 -0.28 -19.78 -39.50
C LEU A 1182 1.02 -19.73 -40.33
N GLY A 1183 2.08 -20.38 -39.85
CA GLY A 1183 3.35 -20.51 -40.58
C GLY A 1183 3.20 -21.21 -41.93
N ALA A 1184 2.40 -22.27 -42.01
CA ALA A 1184 2.11 -22.94 -43.28
C ALA A 1184 1.30 -22.05 -44.26
N LEU A 1185 0.43 -21.19 -43.75
CA LEU A 1185 -0.44 -20.31 -44.56
C LEU A 1185 0.20 -18.97 -44.96
N LEU A 1186 1.23 -18.50 -44.25
CA LEU A 1186 1.89 -17.21 -44.54
C LEU A 1186 2.37 -17.08 -46.00
N PRO A 1187 3.07 -18.08 -46.59
CA PRO A 1187 3.53 -17.99 -47.97
C PRO A 1187 2.39 -17.93 -49.01
N THR A 1188 1.20 -18.43 -48.65
CA THR A 1188 0.08 -18.56 -49.58
C THR A 1188 -0.87 -17.37 -49.53
N LEU A 1189 -1.05 -16.75 -48.37
CA LEU A 1189 -1.88 -15.56 -48.16
C LEU A 1189 -1.13 -14.24 -48.40
N ALA A 1190 0.14 -14.16 -47.99
CA ALA A 1190 1.03 -13.01 -48.21
C ALA A 1190 0.45 -11.61 -47.82
N GLU A 1191 -0.40 -11.51 -46.79
CA GLU A 1191 -0.87 -10.22 -46.25
C GLU A 1191 0.10 -9.67 -45.18
N HIS A 1192 0.20 -8.32 -45.09
CA HIS A 1192 1.10 -7.67 -44.13
C HIS A 1192 0.59 -7.74 -42.68
N GLU A 1193 -0.72 -7.69 -42.46
CA GLU A 1193 -1.31 -7.80 -41.12
C GLU A 1193 -0.99 -9.16 -40.46
N LEU A 1194 -1.01 -10.24 -41.25
CA LEU A 1194 -0.64 -11.58 -40.77
C LEU A 1194 0.86 -11.68 -40.39
N ASP A 1195 1.75 -11.07 -41.18
CA ASP A 1195 3.18 -11.00 -40.84
C ASP A 1195 3.38 -10.27 -39.49
N THR A 1196 2.63 -9.18 -39.23
CA THR A 1196 2.74 -8.44 -37.96
C THR A 1196 2.24 -9.26 -36.77
N VAL A 1197 1.10 -9.93 -36.90
CA VAL A 1197 0.54 -10.80 -35.87
C VAL A 1197 1.49 -11.98 -35.59
N PHE A 1198 2.07 -12.58 -36.62
CA PHE A 1198 3.02 -13.69 -36.45
C PHE A 1198 4.31 -13.25 -35.75
N LEU A 1199 4.88 -12.10 -36.14
CA LEU A 1199 6.06 -11.53 -35.49
C LEU A 1199 5.81 -11.28 -34.00
N GLN A 1200 4.70 -10.64 -33.64
CA GLN A 1200 4.35 -10.35 -32.25
C GLN A 1200 4.12 -11.63 -31.44
N THR A 1201 3.51 -12.65 -32.03
CA THR A 1201 3.32 -13.96 -31.39
C THR A 1201 4.68 -14.62 -31.07
N LEU A 1202 5.63 -14.60 -32.01
CA LEU A 1202 6.98 -15.12 -31.79
C LEU A 1202 7.79 -14.27 -30.80
N GLN A 1203 7.58 -12.95 -30.74
CA GLN A 1203 8.22 -12.09 -29.74
C GLN A 1203 7.71 -12.37 -28.32
N LYS A 1204 6.41 -12.70 -28.18
CA LYS A 1204 5.81 -13.05 -26.89
C LYS A 1204 6.35 -14.38 -26.36
N ASP A 1205 6.43 -15.40 -27.21
CA ASP A 1205 6.89 -16.74 -26.84
C ASP A 1205 7.99 -17.24 -27.81
N PRO A 1206 9.24 -16.73 -27.70
CA PRO A 1206 10.34 -17.08 -28.62
C PRO A 1206 10.72 -18.57 -28.59
N VAL A 1207 10.31 -19.27 -27.54
CA VAL A 1207 10.44 -20.73 -27.35
C VAL A 1207 9.76 -21.51 -28.48
N LEU A 1208 8.81 -20.91 -29.20
CA LEU A 1208 8.06 -21.53 -30.31
C LEU A 1208 8.76 -21.42 -31.67
N ALA A 1209 9.81 -20.60 -31.80
CA ALA A 1209 10.55 -20.41 -33.05
C ALA A 1209 11.01 -21.72 -33.72
N PRO A 1210 11.45 -22.77 -32.99
CA PRO A 1210 11.82 -24.04 -33.61
C PRO A 1210 10.67 -24.76 -34.33
N VAL A 1211 9.41 -24.54 -33.91
CA VAL A 1211 8.21 -25.21 -34.47
C VAL A 1211 7.85 -24.70 -35.85
N VAL A 1212 8.35 -23.52 -36.23
CA VAL A 1212 8.05 -22.89 -37.51
C VAL A 1212 8.59 -23.76 -38.65
N PRO A 1213 7.78 -24.00 -39.71
CA PRO A 1213 8.25 -24.77 -40.86
C PRO A 1213 9.43 -24.07 -41.57
N GLU A 1214 10.40 -24.86 -42.04
CA GLU A 1214 11.62 -24.34 -42.69
C GLU A 1214 11.33 -23.44 -43.91
N GLY A 1215 10.21 -23.65 -44.60
CA GLY A 1215 9.79 -22.85 -45.76
C GLY A 1215 9.39 -21.41 -45.42
N VAL A 1216 9.02 -21.13 -44.17
CA VAL A 1216 8.67 -19.75 -43.73
C VAL A 1216 9.89 -18.85 -43.77
N LEU A 1217 11.08 -19.39 -43.48
CA LEU A 1217 12.33 -18.65 -43.59
C LEU A 1217 12.60 -18.24 -45.05
N GLU A 1218 12.44 -19.15 -46.00
CA GLU A 1218 12.60 -18.85 -47.44
C GLU A 1218 11.59 -17.78 -47.90
N TYR A 1219 10.34 -17.88 -47.45
CA TYR A 1219 9.32 -16.87 -47.69
C TYR A 1219 9.71 -15.50 -47.11
N CYS A 1220 10.18 -15.45 -45.86
CA CYS A 1220 10.57 -14.20 -45.21
C CYS A 1220 11.76 -13.53 -45.94
N LEU A 1221 12.73 -14.34 -46.34
CA LEU A 1221 13.89 -13.89 -47.11
C LEU A 1221 13.48 -13.36 -48.51
N ALA A 1222 12.47 -13.97 -49.14
CA ALA A 1222 11.95 -13.52 -50.43
C ALA A 1222 11.10 -12.24 -50.33
N ARG A 1223 10.27 -12.11 -49.28
CA ARG A 1223 9.31 -11.00 -49.10
C ARG A 1223 9.99 -9.66 -48.76
N ARG A 1224 11.14 -9.68 -48.08
CA ARG A 1224 12.00 -8.50 -47.80
C ARG A 1224 11.33 -7.32 -47.10
N THR A 1225 10.23 -7.54 -46.37
CA THR A 1225 9.62 -6.52 -45.50
C THR A 1225 10.30 -6.50 -44.14
N GLN A 1226 10.30 -5.36 -43.46
CA GLN A 1226 10.91 -5.23 -42.12
C GLN A 1226 10.31 -6.21 -41.10
N THR A 1227 9.00 -6.49 -41.21
CA THR A 1227 8.28 -7.47 -40.39
C THR A 1227 8.71 -8.91 -40.70
N ALA A 1228 8.79 -9.29 -41.98
CA ALA A 1228 9.23 -10.63 -42.39
C ALA A 1228 10.70 -10.90 -42.03
N LEU A 1229 11.57 -9.91 -42.20
CA LEU A 1229 12.97 -10.01 -41.77
C LEU A 1229 13.10 -10.02 -40.24
N GLY A 1230 12.19 -9.33 -39.53
CA GLY A 1230 12.02 -9.47 -38.08
C GLY A 1230 11.68 -10.90 -37.67
N ILE A 1231 10.76 -11.56 -38.37
CA ILE A 1231 10.41 -12.98 -38.14
C ILE A 1231 11.65 -13.85 -38.35
N ALA A 1232 12.33 -13.70 -39.49
CA ALA A 1232 13.54 -14.45 -39.80
C ALA A 1232 14.63 -14.27 -38.72
N SER A 1233 14.76 -13.06 -38.14
CA SER A 1233 15.74 -12.81 -37.08
C SER A 1233 15.47 -13.61 -35.80
N LEU A 1234 14.20 -13.72 -35.38
CA LEU A 1234 13.82 -14.54 -34.23
C LEU A 1234 14.02 -16.04 -34.50
N LEU A 1235 13.75 -16.49 -35.73
CA LEU A 1235 13.98 -17.89 -36.12
C LEU A 1235 15.47 -18.26 -36.01
N LEU A 1236 16.37 -17.40 -36.48
CA LEU A 1236 17.81 -17.63 -36.39
C LEU A 1236 18.34 -17.62 -34.95
N GLN A 1237 17.79 -16.76 -34.11
CA GLN A 1237 18.22 -16.62 -32.71
C GLN A 1237 17.88 -17.85 -31.87
N TYR A 1238 16.70 -18.44 -32.08
CA TYR A 1238 16.16 -19.47 -31.18
C TYR A 1238 16.08 -20.87 -31.79
N SER A 1239 16.40 -21.05 -33.08
CA SER A 1239 16.30 -22.34 -33.76
C SER A 1239 17.55 -22.70 -34.58
N GLY A 1240 18.25 -23.77 -34.14
CA GLY A 1240 19.41 -24.31 -34.85
C GLY A 1240 19.09 -24.87 -36.24
N THR A 1241 17.88 -25.40 -36.46
CA THR A 1241 17.42 -25.89 -37.78
C THR A 1241 17.34 -24.76 -38.79
N HIS A 1242 16.71 -23.64 -38.41
CA HIS A 1242 16.59 -22.45 -39.26
C HIS A 1242 17.96 -21.82 -39.53
N LEU A 1243 18.87 -21.86 -38.56
CA LEU A 1243 20.26 -21.41 -38.73
C LEU A 1243 20.98 -22.24 -39.81
N VAL A 1244 20.88 -23.57 -39.79
CA VAL A 1244 21.45 -24.43 -40.84
C VAL A 1244 20.80 -24.15 -42.20
N LYS A 1245 19.48 -23.98 -42.25
CA LYS A 1245 18.76 -23.64 -43.49
C LYS A 1245 19.22 -22.31 -44.09
N PHE A 1246 19.43 -21.28 -43.25
CA PHE A 1246 19.97 -20.00 -43.67
C PHE A 1246 21.39 -20.10 -44.22
N GLU A 1247 22.24 -20.94 -43.62
CA GLU A 1247 23.59 -21.18 -44.12
C GLU A 1247 23.58 -21.90 -45.47
N LEU A 1248 22.70 -22.89 -45.65
CA LEU A 1248 22.48 -23.56 -46.93
C LEU A 1248 21.99 -22.57 -48.00
N TRP A 1249 21.07 -21.67 -47.65
CA TRP A 1249 20.60 -20.60 -48.53
C TRP A 1249 21.73 -19.65 -48.94
N CYS A 1250 22.60 -19.25 -48.00
CA CYS A 1250 23.78 -18.43 -48.30
C CYS A 1250 24.75 -19.12 -49.28
N GLY A 1251 24.79 -20.45 -49.31
CA GLY A 1251 25.60 -21.24 -50.24
C GLY A 1251 25.00 -21.41 -51.64
N GLN A 1252 23.73 -21.04 -51.86
CA GLN A 1252 23.08 -21.19 -53.15
C GLN A 1252 23.65 -20.23 -54.21
N PRO A 1253 23.86 -20.70 -55.45
CA PRO A 1253 24.43 -19.88 -56.51
C PRO A 1253 23.50 -18.69 -56.83
N GLY A 1254 24.04 -17.48 -56.74
CA GLY A 1254 23.33 -16.23 -57.04
C GLY A 1254 22.86 -15.43 -55.81
N VAL A 1255 22.85 -16.01 -54.61
CA VAL A 1255 22.41 -15.33 -53.36
C VAL A 1255 23.44 -14.31 -52.85
N GLY A 1256 24.74 -14.60 -53.05
CA GLY A 1256 25.83 -13.70 -52.67
C GLY A 1256 25.70 -12.27 -53.24
N PRO A 1257 25.48 -12.10 -54.57
CA PRO A 1257 25.15 -10.81 -55.17
C PRO A 1257 23.91 -10.14 -54.60
N THR A 1258 22.82 -10.89 -54.33
CA THR A 1258 21.56 -10.33 -53.82
C THR A 1258 21.72 -9.76 -52.40
N LEU A 1259 22.47 -10.46 -51.55
CA LEU A 1259 22.89 -10.01 -50.21
C LEU A 1259 23.73 -8.73 -50.29
N GLN A 1260 24.55 -8.57 -51.33
CA GLN A 1260 25.36 -7.37 -51.54
C GLN A 1260 24.55 -6.19 -52.07
N GLU A 1261 23.61 -6.42 -52.99
CA GLU A 1261 22.74 -5.37 -53.56
C GLU A 1261 21.79 -4.77 -52.51
N HIS A 1262 21.22 -5.60 -51.64
CA HIS A 1262 20.20 -5.19 -50.66
C HIS A 1262 20.73 -5.28 -49.22
N LEU A 1263 21.99 -4.95 -49.02
CA LEU A 1263 22.68 -5.15 -47.76
C LEU A 1263 21.98 -4.45 -46.58
N ASP A 1264 21.38 -3.28 -46.82
CA ASP A 1264 20.69 -2.49 -45.78
C ASP A 1264 19.46 -3.21 -45.21
N ASP A 1265 18.72 -3.94 -46.04
CA ASP A 1265 17.54 -4.71 -45.62
C ASP A 1265 17.96 -5.95 -44.81
N PHE A 1266 18.98 -6.68 -45.29
CA PHE A 1266 19.45 -7.92 -44.64
C PHE A 1266 20.42 -7.70 -43.47
N PHE A 1267 20.95 -6.49 -43.27
CA PHE A 1267 21.96 -6.22 -42.24
C PHE A 1267 21.57 -6.65 -40.82
N PRO A 1268 20.35 -6.34 -40.32
CA PRO A 1268 19.92 -6.78 -38.98
C PRO A 1268 19.89 -8.30 -38.86
N LEU A 1269 19.47 -9.00 -39.92
CA LEU A 1269 19.41 -10.46 -39.96
C LEU A 1269 20.82 -11.09 -39.93
N ILE A 1270 21.75 -10.54 -40.71
CA ILE A 1270 23.16 -10.96 -40.73
C ILE A 1270 23.80 -10.74 -39.37
N HIS A 1271 23.50 -9.63 -38.71
CA HIS A 1271 24.00 -9.35 -37.36
C HIS A 1271 23.53 -10.39 -36.34
N VAL A 1272 22.24 -10.76 -36.34
CA VAL A 1272 21.71 -11.83 -35.48
C VAL A 1272 22.35 -13.19 -35.80
N TYR A 1273 22.56 -13.50 -37.08
CA TYR A 1273 23.29 -14.71 -37.49
C TYR A 1273 24.73 -14.74 -36.94
N LEU A 1274 25.48 -13.63 -37.05
CA LEU A 1274 26.86 -13.56 -36.55
C LEU A 1274 26.93 -13.75 -35.03
N GLN A 1275 25.96 -13.22 -34.27
CA GLN A 1275 25.88 -13.39 -32.81
C GLN A 1275 25.69 -14.86 -32.40
N HIS A 1276 24.94 -15.62 -33.19
CA HIS A 1276 24.55 -17.00 -32.85
C HIS A 1276 25.37 -18.06 -33.60
N ARG A 1277 26.18 -17.70 -34.61
CA ARG A 1277 27.00 -18.63 -35.40
C ARG A 1277 27.95 -19.45 -34.54
N ALA A 1278 28.61 -18.86 -33.55
CA ALA A 1278 29.58 -19.57 -32.72
C ALA A 1278 28.90 -20.59 -31.77
N GLN A 1279 27.60 -20.44 -31.52
CA GLN A 1279 26.84 -21.33 -30.66
C GLN A 1279 26.50 -22.61 -31.43
N GLY A 1280 26.93 -23.76 -30.92
CA GLY A 1280 26.51 -25.06 -31.45
C GLY A 1280 27.24 -25.54 -32.70
N SER A 1281 28.57 -25.45 -32.76
CA SER A 1281 29.38 -26.09 -33.82
C SER A 1281 29.06 -27.59 -33.99
N PHE A 1282 28.66 -28.26 -32.91
CA PHE A 1282 28.23 -29.66 -32.89
C PHE A 1282 26.85 -29.93 -33.50
N MET A 1283 26.04 -28.90 -33.82
CA MET A 1283 24.68 -29.03 -34.37
C MET A 1283 24.65 -29.18 -35.90
N ARG A 1284 25.78 -28.96 -36.58
CA ARG A 1284 25.86 -28.89 -38.06
C ARG A 1284 27.19 -29.44 -38.57
N PRO A 1285 27.26 -29.91 -39.83
CA PRO A 1285 28.52 -30.31 -40.45
C PRO A 1285 29.48 -29.12 -40.59
N THR A 1286 30.78 -29.30 -40.34
CA THR A 1286 31.74 -28.19 -40.46
C THR A 1286 31.78 -27.61 -41.88
N GLY A 1287 31.55 -28.44 -42.90
CA GLY A 1287 31.47 -28.06 -44.32
C GLY A 1287 30.38 -27.03 -44.64
N VAL A 1288 29.25 -27.03 -43.94
CA VAL A 1288 28.17 -26.04 -44.16
C VAL A 1288 28.62 -24.67 -43.68
N SER A 1289 29.22 -24.61 -42.50
CA SER A 1289 29.72 -23.36 -41.92
C SER A 1289 30.90 -22.78 -42.72
N SER A 1290 31.67 -23.63 -43.41
CA SER A 1290 32.79 -23.22 -44.25
C SER A 1290 32.31 -22.65 -45.59
N ALA A 1291 31.19 -23.16 -46.14
CA ALA A 1291 30.57 -22.67 -47.37
C ALA A 1291 30.06 -21.21 -47.28
N VAL A 1292 29.70 -20.72 -46.09
CA VAL A 1292 29.26 -19.32 -45.87
C VAL A 1292 30.45 -18.35 -45.73
N THR A 1293 31.64 -18.86 -45.40
CA THR A 1293 32.87 -18.07 -45.22
C THR A 1293 33.21 -17.13 -46.38
N PRO A 1294 33.07 -17.49 -47.67
CA PRO A 1294 33.29 -16.59 -48.79
C PRO A 1294 32.36 -15.38 -48.79
N VAL A 1295 31.08 -15.59 -48.43
CA VAL A 1295 30.06 -14.54 -48.33
C VAL A 1295 30.40 -13.57 -47.19
N LEU A 1296 30.77 -14.11 -46.02
CA LEU A 1296 31.21 -13.31 -44.87
C LEU A 1296 32.50 -12.52 -45.15
N LYS A 1297 33.46 -13.13 -45.86
CA LYS A 1297 34.70 -12.46 -46.31
C LYS A 1297 34.41 -11.31 -47.28
N ALA A 1298 33.38 -11.43 -48.12
CA ALA A 1298 32.97 -10.34 -49.02
C ALA A 1298 32.28 -9.21 -48.23
N LEU A 1299 31.39 -9.55 -47.30
CA LEU A 1299 30.70 -8.60 -46.42
C LEU A 1299 31.69 -7.81 -45.54
N TRP A 1300 32.75 -8.45 -45.03
CA TRP A 1300 33.81 -7.79 -44.24
C TRP A 1300 34.35 -6.53 -44.92
N ARG A 1301 34.60 -6.57 -46.24
CA ARG A 1301 35.11 -5.40 -46.97
C ARG A 1301 34.10 -4.27 -47.02
N GLN A 1302 32.85 -4.55 -47.37
CA GLN A 1302 31.80 -3.54 -47.48
C GLN A 1302 31.46 -2.90 -46.13
N VAL A 1303 31.36 -3.70 -45.06
CA VAL A 1303 31.07 -3.18 -43.71
C VAL A 1303 32.26 -2.38 -43.16
N ARG A 1304 33.50 -2.83 -43.41
CA ARG A 1304 34.72 -2.09 -43.06
C ARG A 1304 34.80 -0.74 -43.79
N ASP A 1305 34.57 -0.73 -45.10
CA ASP A 1305 34.66 0.49 -45.90
C ASP A 1305 33.55 1.49 -45.49
N ARG A 1306 32.35 0.99 -45.14
CA ARG A 1306 31.28 1.81 -44.53
C ARG A 1306 31.71 2.39 -43.18
N PHE A 1307 32.31 1.60 -42.29
CA PHE A 1307 32.81 2.09 -41.00
C PHE A 1307 33.82 3.24 -41.16
N PHE A 1308 34.68 3.17 -42.17
CA PHE A 1308 35.63 4.27 -42.46
C PHE A 1308 34.96 5.53 -43.06
N HIS A 1309 33.71 5.46 -43.54
CA HIS A 1309 33.00 6.58 -44.18
C HIS A 1309 31.84 7.18 -43.36
N ILE A 1310 31.40 6.55 -42.27
CA ILE A 1310 30.22 6.99 -41.50
C ILE A 1310 30.58 8.13 -40.52
N THR A 1311 29.78 9.20 -40.54
CA THR A 1311 29.97 10.44 -39.75
C THR A 1311 28.87 10.68 -38.69
N GLY A 1312 27.99 9.72 -38.37
CA GLY A 1312 26.81 9.96 -37.52
C GLY A 1312 26.44 8.85 -36.51
N PRO A 1313 26.07 9.20 -35.25
CA PRO A 1313 26.17 8.32 -34.06
C PRO A 1313 25.13 7.19 -33.90
N SER A 1314 23.93 7.28 -34.50
CA SER A 1314 22.83 6.33 -34.17
C SER A 1314 22.86 5.03 -34.97
N LYS A 1315 23.48 5.03 -36.16
CA LYS A 1315 23.63 3.81 -36.99
C LYS A 1315 24.93 3.03 -36.67
N ASP A 1316 25.80 3.58 -35.83
CA ASP A 1316 27.17 3.08 -35.58
C ASP A 1316 27.23 1.78 -34.76
N ALA A 1317 26.30 1.58 -33.82
CA ALA A 1317 26.35 0.50 -32.84
C ALA A 1317 26.27 -0.91 -33.46
N LEU A 1318 25.30 -1.14 -34.34
CA LEU A 1318 25.10 -2.44 -35.00
C LEU A 1318 26.26 -2.76 -35.95
N HIS A 1319 26.81 -1.74 -36.64
CA HIS A 1319 27.93 -1.91 -37.56
C HIS A 1319 29.22 -2.31 -36.82
N LEU A 1320 29.49 -1.71 -35.67
CA LEU A 1320 30.63 -2.03 -34.81
C LEU A 1320 30.55 -3.45 -34.25
N GLU A 1321 29.41 -3.86 -33.71
CA GLU A 1321 29.23 -5.21 -33.15
C GLU A 1321 29.30 -6.29 -34.24
N ALA A 1322 28.74 -6.03 -35.42
CA ALA A 1322 28.89 -6.92 -36.58
C ALA A 1322 30.35 -7.02 -37.06
N LEU A 1323 31.09 -5.91 -37.12
CA LEU A 1323 32.52 -5.92 -37.44
C LEU A 1323 33.33 -6.71 -36.40
N ALA A 1324 33.03 -6.58 -35.11
CA ALA A 1324 33.74 -7.29 -34.05
C ALA A 1324 33.67 -8.82 -34.27
N GLN A 1325 32.51 -9.32 -34.69
CA GLN A 1325 32.26 -10.74 -34.93
C GLN A 1325 32.80 -11.26 -36.27
N LEU A 1326 33.11 -10.37 -37.22
CA LEU A 1326 33.68 -10.75 -38.51
C LEU A 1326 35.23 -10.81 -38.51
N ILE A 1327 35.89 -10.31 -37.46
CA ILE A 1327 37.36 -10.31 -37.31
C ILE A 1327 38.01 -11.68 -37.56
N PRO A 1328 37.46 -12.82 -37.08
CA PRO A 1328 38.05 -14.14 -37.30
C PRO A 1328 38.19 -14.54 -38.79
N PHE A 1329 37.46 -13.86 -39.71
CA PHE A 1329 37.50 -14.14 -41.14
C PHE A 1329 38.38 -13.16 -41.93
N ALA A 1330 38.89 -12.12 -41.27
CA ALA A 1330 39.77 -11.13 -41.89
C ALA A 1330 41.09 -11.78 -42.33
N ARG A 1331 41.62 -11.37 -43.48
CA ARG A 1331 43.00 -11.75 -43.87
C ARG A 1331 43.95 -10.99 -42.94
N THR A 1332 45.11 -11.56 -42.60
CA THR A 1332 46.13 -10.88 -41.76
C THR A 1332 46.46 -9.47 -42.23
N LYS A 1333 46.56 -9.25 -43.55
CA LYS A 1333 46.74 -7.91 -44.14
C LYS A 1333 45.59 -6.94 -43.82
N ASP A 1334 44.35 -7.42 -43.88
CA ASP A 1334 43.16 -6.61 -43.59
C ASP A 1334 43.01 -6.34 -42.09
N LEU A 1335 43.46 -7.27 -41.23
CA LEU A 1335 43.54 -7.10 -39.77
C LEU A 1335 44.54 -6.00 -39.41
N HIS A 1336 45.72 -5.97 -40.05
CA HIS A 1336 46.70 -4.90 -39.81
C HIS A 1336 46.17 -3.52 -40.22
N VAL A 1337 45.46 -3.40 -41.36
CA VAL A 1337 44.83 -2.13 -41.75
C VAL A 1337 43.85 -1.65 -40.68
N LEU A 1338 43.07 -2.57 -40.10
CA LEU A 1338 42.18 -2.26 -38.99
C LEU A 1338 42.97 -1.82 -37.74
N MET A 1339 44.02 -2.57 -37.36
CA MET A 1339 44.92 -2.27 -36.23
C MET A 1339 45.63 -0.92 -36.37
N ASP A 1340 45.91 -0.47 -37.59
CA ASP A 1340 46.56 0.82 -37.85
C ASP A 1340 45.58 2.00 -37.65
N HIS A 1341 44.29 1.81 -37.98
CA HIS A 1341 43.28 2.86 -37.88
C HIS A 1341 42.58 2.91 -36.52
N LEU A 1342 42.43 1.75 -35.86
CA LEU A 1342 41.69 1.63 -34.59
C LEU A 1342 42.21 2.54 -33.47
N PRO A 1343 43.53 2.69 -33.24
CA PRO A 1343 44.06 3.53 -32.18
C PRO A 1343 43.59 4.98 -32.26
N ASN A 1344 43.37 5.50 -33.48
CA ASN A 1344 42.84 6.86 -33.65
C ASN A 1344 41.35 6.95 -33.28
N THR A 1345 40.56 5.93 -33.63
CA THR A 1345 39.13 5.87 -33.26
C THR A 1345 38.89 5.55 -31.78
N LEU A 1346 39.78 4.78 -31.15
CA LEU A 1346 39.70 4.45 -29.72
C LEU A 1346 40.02 5.64 -28.82
N ARG A 1347 40.65 6.70 -29.36
CA ARG A 1347 40.92 7.96 -28.64
C ARG A 1347 39.70 8.89 -28.58
N THR A 1348 38.71 8.72 -29.46
CA THR A 1348 37.51 9.57 -29.53
C THR A 1348 36.42 9.13 -28.54
N LEU A 1349 35.94 10.07 -27.71
CA LEU A 1349 34.98 9.82 -26.62
C LEU A 1349 33.63 9.24 -27.06
N SER A 1350 33.13 9.61 -28.25
CA SER A 1350 31.80 9.21 -28.73
C SER A 1350 31.66 7.71 -29.02
N ASN A 1351 32.78 7.00 -29.20
CA ASN A 1351 32.78 5.67 -29.79
C ASN A 1351 33.16 4.58 -28.77
N HIS A 1352 32.58 4.56 -27.57
CA HIS A 1352 32.89 3.52 -26.55
C HIS A 1352 32.72 2.09 -27.10
N LYS A 1353 31.70 1.85 -27.94
CA LYS A 1353 31.48 0.55 -28.59
C LYS A 1353 32.63 0.10 -29.50
N SER A 1354 33.56 0.96 -29.91
CA SER A 1354 34.76 0.54 -30.67
C SER A 1354 35.75 -0.30 -29.86
N TRP A 1355 35.66 -0.28 -28.52
CA TRP A 1355 36.49 -1.11 -27.65
C TRP A 1355 36.15 -2.61 -27.73
N THR A 1356 34.91 -2.99 -28.04
CA THR A 1356 34.56 -4.41 -28.29
C THR A 1356 35.26 -4.95 -29.55
N LEU A 1357 35.52 -4.06 -30.51
CA LEU A 1357 36.32 -4.37 -31.69
C LEU A 1357 37.78 -4.65 -31.29
N ALA A 1358 38.35 -3.84 -30.41
CA ALA A 1358 39.72 -4.01 -29.90
C ALA A 1358 39.90 -5.30 -29.10
N ASP A 1359 38.89 -5.70 -28.32
CA ASP A 1359 38.88 -6.97 -27.58
C ASP A 1359 38.87 -8.16 -28.54
N SER A 1360 38.07 -8.06 -29.61
CA SER A 1360 37.98 -9.09 -30.64
C SER A 1360 39.29 -9.22 -31.44
N VAL A 1361 39.99 -8.11 -31.73
CA VAL A 1361 41.35 -8.13 -32.29
C VAL A 1361 42.33 -8.77 -31.32
N SER A 1362 42.24 -8.45 -30.02
CA SER A 1362 43.10 -9.04 -28.98
C SER A 1362 42.90 -10.55 -28.88
N ALA A 1363 41.66 -11.02 -29.01
CA ALA A 1363 41.35 -12.45 -29.07
C ALA A 1363 41.92 -13.11 -30.33
N ALA A 1364 41.84 -12.45 -31.49
CA ALA A 1364 42.40 -12.96 -32.75
C ALA A 1364 43.94 -13.04 -32.74
N LEU A 1365 44.61 -12.15 -32.01
CA LEU A 1365 46.08 -12.14 -31.85
C LEU A 1365 46.58 -13.10 -30.76
N ALA A 1366 45.70 -13.87 -30.09
CA ALA A 1366 46.08 -14.71 -28.95
C ALA A 1366 47.13 -15.79 -29.29
N GLU A 1367 47.17 -16.27 -30.53
CA GLU A 1367 48.16 -17.27 -30.98
C GLU A 1367 49.56 -16.68 -31.17
N SER A 1368 49.65 -15.38 -31.47
CA SER A 1368 50.89 -14.64 -31.69
C SER A 1368 51.23 -13.82 -30.44
N ALA A 1369 51.91 -14.43 -29.47
CA ALA A 1369 52.23 -13.77 -28.20
C ALA A 1369 53.00 -12.45 -28.36
N GLU A 1370 53.88 -12.34 -29.37
CA GLU A 1370 54.60 -11.11 -29.66
C GLU A 1370 53.68 -10.00 -30.21
N GLU A 1371 52.83 -10.32 -31.19
CA GLU A 1371 51.89 -9.34 -31.75
C GLU A 1371 50.85 -8.92 -30.71
N LEU A 1372 50.34 -9.87 -29.92
CA LEU A 1372 49.46 -9.60 -28.77
C LEU A 1372 50.13 -8.67 -27.75
N GLY A 1373 51.40 -8.91 -27.44
CA GLY A 1373 52.18 -8.04 -26.56
C GLY A 1373 52.30 -6.62 -27.10
N SER A 1374 52.60 -6.48 -28.39
CA SER A 1374 52.67 -5.18 -29.07
C SER A 1374 51.31 -4.47 -29.14
N TRP A 1375 50.24 -5.23 -29.35
CA TRP A 1375 48.86 -4.75 -29.39
C TRP A 1375 48.37 -4.31 -28.01
N ARG A 1376 48.64 -5.10 -26.96
CA ARG A 1376 48.33 -4.71 -25.58
C ARG A 1376 49.07 -3.44 -25.15
N LYS A 1377 50.31 -3.25 -25.61
CA LYS A 1377 51.06 -1.98 -25.40
C LYS A 1377 50.39 -0.79 -26.10
N THR A 1378 49.92 -0.96 -27.34
CA THR A 1378 49.20 0.10 -28.08
C THR A 1378 47.80 0.38 -27.50
N LEU A 1379 47.10 -0.65 -27.01
CA LEU A 1379 45.83 -0.49 -26.29
C LEU A 1379 46.02 0.20 -24.94
N LEU A 1380 47.04 -0.16 -24.17
CA LEU A 1380 47.36 0.49 -22.90
C LEU A 1380 47.60 2.00 -23.11
N ARG A 1381 48.37 2.34 -24.14
CA ARG A 1381 48.59 3.74 -24.54
C ARG A 1381 47.30 4.44 -24.94
N SER A 1382 46.47 3.80 -25.76
CA SER A 1382 45.19 4.37 -26.21
C SER A 1382 44.20 4.54 -25.05
N CYS A 1383 44.19 3.59 -24.09
CA CYS A 1383 43.35 3.64 -22.89
C CYS A 1383 43.75 4.80 -21.98
N ILE A 1384 45.06 4.98 -21.73
CA ILE A 1384 45.57 6.12 -20.96
C ILE A 1384 45.21 7.45 -21.64
N GLN A 1385 45.36 7.54 -22.96
CA GLN A 1385 45.04 8.74 -23.74
C GLN A 1385 43.53 9.04 -23.73
N TRP A 1386 42.69 8.01 -23.89
CA TRP A 1386 41.24 8.15 -23.79
C TRP A 1386 40.82 8.64 -22.40
N LEU A 1387 41.35 8.04 -21.33
CA LEU A 1387 41.09 8.48 -19.96
C LEU A 1387 41.56 9.91 -19.73
N ALA A 1388 42.73 10.30 -20.24
CA ALA A 1388 43.23 11.67 -20.14
C ALA A 1388 42.33 12.70 -20.86
N VAL A 1389 41.78 12.33 -22.03
CA VAL A 1389 40.83 13.17 -22.78
C VAL A 1389 39.46 13.20 -22.09
N SER A 1390 38.95 12.07 -21.61
CA SER A 1390 37.68 11.98 -20.86
C SER A 1390 37.71 12.85 -19.62
N PHE A 1391 38.78 12.70 -18.83
CA PHE A 1391 38.95 13.44 -17.58
C PHE A 1391 39.04 14.95 -17.81
N SER A 1392 39.59 15.40 -18.95
CA SER A 1392 39.75 16.83 -19.25
C SER A 1392 38.55 17.48 -19.96
N GLY A 1393 37.64 16.70 -20.55
CA GLY A 1393 36.68 17.18 -21.55
C GLY A 1393 35.25 17.52 -21.10
N ARG A 1394 34.76 17.07 -19.93
CA ARG A 1394 33.34 17.23 -19.54
C ARG A 1394 33.10 17.37 -18.04
N GLU A 1395 32.02 18.10 -17.72
CA GLU A 1395 31.45 18.22 -16.38
C GLU A 1395 30.87 16.88 -15.89
N PRO A 1396 30.98 16.55 -14.58
CA PRO A 1396 30.79 15.21 -14.04
C PRO A 1396 29.32 14.70 -13.90
N GLU A 1397 28.31 15.42 -14.38
CA GLU A 1397 26.88 15.11 -14.10
C GLU A 1397 26.21 14.10 -15.06
N ASP A 1398 26.89 13.64 -16.11
CA ASP A 1398 26.32 12.74 -17.12
C ASP A 1398 26.53 11.26 -16.69
N GLU A 1399 25.55 10.64 -16.02
CA GLU A 1399 25.67 9.27 -15.41
C GLU A 1399 26.28 8.22 -16.36
N ASN A 1400 25.87 8.24 -17.63
CA ASN A 1400 26.41 7.35 -18.65
C ASN A 1400 27.93 7.49 -18.80
N THR A 1401 28.50 8.70 -18.73
CA THR A 1401 29.95 8.88 -18.90
C THR A 1401 30.76 8.30 -17.74
N GLN A 1402 30.22 8.33 -16.51
CA GLN A 1402 30.89 7.76 -15.36
C GLN A 1402 30.99 6.22 -15.44
N GLU A 1403 29.96 5.54 -15.93
CA GLU A 1403 30.01 4.08 -16.15
C GLU A 1403 31.10 3.69 -17.17
N HIS A 1404 31.21 4.46 -18.25
CA HIS A 1404 32.25 4.26 -19.26
C HIS A 1404 33.66 4.50 -18.70
N GLU A 1405 33.86 5.56 -17.89
CA GLU A 1405 35.13 5.82 -17.21
C GLU A 1405 35.50 4.69 -16.24
N LYS A 1406 34.52 4.16 -15.48
CA LYS A 1406 34.70 3.01 -14.58
C LYS A 1406 35.15 1.76 -15.34
N ALA A 1407 34.48 1.42 -16.44
CA ALA A 1407 34.86 0.29 -17.29
C ALA A 1407 36.27 0.42 -17.86
N MET A 1408 36.63 1.64 -18.29
CA MET A 1408 37.96 1.94 -18.82
C MET A 1408 39.06 1.92 -17.75
N LEU A 1409 38.75 2.30 -16.51
CA LEU A 1409 39.66 2.17 -15.36
C LEU A 1409 39.91 0.72 -14.94
N VAL A 1410 38.87 -0.14 -14.99
CA VAL A 1410 39.03 -1.60 -14.77
C VAL A 1410 39.93 -2.18 -15.86
N ARG A 1411 39.66 -1.85 -17.12
CA ARG A 1411 40.46 -2.27 -18.27
C ARG A 1411 41.91 -1.79 -18.17
N LEU A 1412 42.13 -0.57 -17.71
CA LEU A 1412 43.47 -0.04 -17.44
C LEU A 1412 44.19 -0.94 -16.42
N SER A 1413 43.52 -1.34 -15.34
CA SER A 1413 44.10 -2.20 -14.31
C SER A 1413 44.51 -3.59 -14.83
N GLU A 1414 43.69 -4.18 -15.71
CA GLU A 1414 43.93 -5.48 -16.35
C GLU A 1414 45.11 -5.40 -17.34
N LEU A 1415 45.13 -4.37 -18.20
CA LEU A 1415 46.22 -4.13 -19.14
C LEU A 1415 47.55 -3.85 -18.41
N LEU A 1416 47.51 -3.11 -17.31
CA LEU A 1416 48.68 -2.88 -16.45
C LEU A 1416 49.22 -4.16 -15.83
N HIS A 1417 48.36 -5.03 -15.30
CA HIS A 1417 48.77 -6.33 -14.76
C HIS A 1417 49.38 -7.25 -15.83
N ALA A 1418 48.84 -7.21 -17.04
CA ALA A 1418 49.31 -8.03 -18.16
C ALA A 1418 50.65 -7.53 -18.74
N VAL A 1419 50.82 -6.21 -18.91
CA VAL A 1419 52.01 -5.63 -19.56
C VAL A 1419 53.14 -5.37 -18.57
N LYS A 1420 52.83 -5.05 -17.30
CA LYS A 1420 53.77 -4.70 -16.20
C LYS A 1420 54.71 -3.51 -16.46
N GLU A 1421 54.71 -2.96 -17.67
CA GLU A 1421 55.47 -1.79 -18.10
C GLU A 1421 54.52 -0.72 -18.64
N VAL A 1422 54.78 0.55 -18.32
CA VAL A 1422 54.05 1.70 -18.86
C VAL A 1422 55.08 2.71 -19.36
N ASP A 1423 54.77 3.39 -20.47
CA ASP A 1423 55.57 4.53 -20.91
C ASP A 1423 55.58 5.64 -19.84
N PRO A 1424 56.75 6.16 -19.43
CA PRO A 1424 56.84 7.16 -18.38
C PRO A 1424 56.03 8.44 -18.67
N GLY A 1425 55.95 8.85 -19.93
CA GLY A 1425 55.20 10.04 -20.34
C GLY A 1425 53.70 9.84 -20.20
N ASP A 1426 53.18 8.72 -20.69
CA ASP A 1426 51.77 8.36 -20.58
C ASP A 1426 51.36 8.17 -19.10
N TRP A 1427 52.19 7.50 -18.28
CA TRP A 1427 51.94 7.35 -16.83
C TRP A 1427 51.92 8.70 -16.10
N GLN A 1428 52.89 9.58 -16.40
CA GLN A 1428 52.92 10.90 -15.81
C GLN A 1428 51.69 11.72 -16.19
N GLN A 1429 51.25 11.62 -17.44
CA GLN A 1429 50.04 12.29 -17.92
C GLN A 1429 48.80 11.77 -17.18
N PHE A 1430 48.64 10.44 -17.09
CA PHE A 1430 47.52 9.81 -16.38
C PHE A 1430 47.41 10.26 -14.92
N VAL A 1431 48.52 10.22 -14.17
CA VAL A 1431 48.56 10.64 -12.76
C VAL A 1431 48.23 12.14 -12.64
N LYS A 1432 48.76 12.99 -13.52
CA LYS A 1432 48.48 14.44 -13.51
C LYS A 1432 47.02 14.77 -13.86
N THR A 1433 46.48 14.20 -14.94
CA THR A 1433 45.09 14.49 -15.37
C THR A 1433 44.08 13.87 -14.42
N GLY A 1434 44.32 12.65 -13.96
CA GLY A 1434 43.43 11.95 -13.02
C GLY A 1434 43.35 12.66 -11.68
N LEU A 1435 44.49 13.04 -11.07
CA LEU A 1435 44.46 13.80 -9.82
C LEU A 1435 43.87 15.20 -10.00
N LYS A 1436 44.04 15.84 -11.16
CA LYS A 1436 43.50 17.18 -11.43
C LYS A 1436 41.97 17.20 -11.59
N PHE A 1437 41.39 16.20 -12.25
CA PHE A 1437 39.97 16.22 -12.66
C PHE A 1437 39.09 15.12 -12.04
N ARG A 1438 39.68 14.06 -11.47
CA ARG A 1438 38.98 12.88 -10.91
C ARG A 1438 39.44 12.55 -9.49
N TYR A 1439 39.82 13.57 -8.71
CA TYR A 1439 40.30 13.40 -7.34
C TYR A 1439 39.30 12.70 -6.40
N HIS A 1440 37.99 12.89 -6.60
CA HIS A 1440 36.92 12.25 -5.82
C HIS A 1440 36.41 10.94 -6.44
N ASP A 1441 36.92 10.50 -7.59
CA ASP A 1441 36.50 9.23 -8.17
C ASP A 1441 37.19 8.06 -7.45
N LEU A 1442 36.41 7.31 -6.66
CA LEU A 1442 36.85 6.12 -5.93
C LEU A 1442 37.51 5.10 -6.86
N THR A 1443 36.97 4.91 -8.06
CA THR A 1443 37.45 3.92 -9.02
C THR A 1443 38.84 4.30 -9.51
N PHE A 1444 39.05 5.56 -9.87
CA PHE A 1444 40.37 6.09 -10.24
C PHE A 1444 41.38 5.92 -9.09
N LEU A 1445 41.02 6.28 -7.85
CA LEU A 1445 41.91 6.15 -6.70
C LEU A 1445 42.27 4.69 -6.39
N LYS A 1446 41.33 3.75 -6.49
CA LYS A 1446 41.60 2.30 -6.35
C LYS A 1446 42.53 1.80 -7.44
N THR A 1447 42.35 2.24 -8.68
CA THR A 1447 43.23 1.89 -9.80
C THR A 1447 44.62 2.49 -9.61
N LEU A 1448 44.71 3.74 -9.14
CA LEU A 1448 45.96 4.39 -8.79
C LEU A 1448 46.70 3.65 -7.67
N LEU A 1449 45.99 3.21 -6.62
CA LEU A 1449 46.53 2.40 -5.52
C LEU A 1449 47.10 1.06 -6.02
N SER A 1450 46.31 0.35 -6.83
CA SER A 1450 46.70 -0.93 -7.42
C SER A 1450 47.92 -0.78 -8.32
N ALA A 1451 47.91 0.24 -9.18
CA ALA A 1451 49.02 0.56 -10.07
C ALA A 1451 50.26 1.03 -9.30
N THR A 1452 50.12 1.77 -8.19
CA THR A 1452 51.27 2.15 -7.35
C THR A 1452 51.90 0.93 -6.67
N LYS A 1453 51.09 0.00 -6.15
CA LYS A 1453 51.60 -1.27 -5.59
C LYS A 1453 52.32 -2.12 -6.65
N LEU A 1454 51.80 -2.17 -7.88
CA LEU A 1454 52.37 -2.92 -9.00
C LEU A 1454 53.66 -2.29 -9.53
N LEU A 1455 53.60 -1.02 -9.97
CA LEU A 1455 54.68 -0.32 -10.67
C LEU A 1455 55.81 0.16 -9.76
N TYR A 1456 55.53 0.33 -8.46
CA TYR A 1456 56.53 0.65 -7.45
C TYR A 1456 56.71 -0.50 -6.45
N GLY A 1457 56.38 -1.75 -6.79
CA GLY A 1457 56.70 -2.93 -5.98
C GLY A 1457 58.19 -3.31 -6.07
N PRO A 1458 58.78 -4.00 -5.08
CA PRO A 1458 60.24 -4.26 -5.01
C PRO A 1458 60.81 -4.98 -6.24
N GLU A 1459 59.98 -5.71 -6.98
CA GLU A 1459 60.35 -6.48 -8.17
C GLU A 1459 60.35 -5.68 -9.49
N SER A 1460 59.88 -4.43 -9.49
CA SER A 1460 59.67 -3.64 -10.71
C SER A 1460 60.94 -2.91 -11.16
N SER A 1461 61.46 -3.25 -12.34
CA SER A 1461 62.69 -2.70 -12.94
C SER A 1461 62.57 -1.22 -13.36
N GLY A 1462 61.35 -0.70 -13.54
CA GLY A 1462 61.06 0.64 -14.07
C GLY A 1462 60.98 1.78 -13.04
N ARG A 1463 61.12 1.51 -11.74
CA ARG A 1463 60.89 2.48 -10.65
C ARG A 1463 61.59 3.83 -10.81
N THR A 1464 62.82 3.84 -11.34
CA THR A 1464 63.64 5.06 -11.46
C THR A 1464 63.22 5.97 -12.62
N LYS A 1465 62.52 5.43 -13.62
CA LYS A 1465 62.04 6.20 -14.79
C LYS A 1465 60.66 6.82 -14.57
N LEU A 1466 59.90 6.30 -13.59
CA LEU A 1466 58.58 6.79 -13.25
C LEU A 1466 58.65 8.07 -12.39
N VAL A 1467 57.51 8.74 -12.23
CA VAL A 1467 57.38 9.90 -11.33
C VAL A 1467 57.80 9.50 -9.91
N GLN A 1468 58.68 10.26 -9.27
CA GLN A 1468 59.12 9.93 -7.90
C GLN A 1468 57.93 9.88 -6.92
N LEU A 1469 57.90 8.88 -6.03
CA LEU A 1469 56.82 8.71 -5.04
C LEU A 1469 56.66 9.93 -4.12
N SER A 1470 57.74 10.67 -3.85
CA SER A 1470 57.70 11.95 -3.13
C SER A 1470 56.87 13.00 -3.85
N VAL A 1471 56.96 13.07 -5.19
CA VAL A 1471 56.17 13.97 -6.03
C VAL A 1471 54.71 13.52 -6.06
N VAL A 1472 54.44 12.21 -6.12
CA VAL A 1472 53.06 11.68 -6.04
C VAL A 1472 52.44 12.02 -4.68
N HIS A 1473 53.17 11.82 -3.59
CA HIS A 1473 52.73 12.23 -2.24
C HIS A 1473 52.42 13.73 -2.17
N MET A 1474 53.28 14.57 -2.76
CA MET A 1474 53.07 16.01 -2.84
C MET A 1474 51.81 16.35 -3.65
N MET A 1475 51.60 15.72 -4.81
CA MET A 1475 50.42 15.95 -5.64
C MET A 1475 49.11 15.52 -4.95
N LEU A 1476 49.16 14.51 -4.08
CA LEU A 1476 48.02 14.07 -3.28
C LEU A 1476 47.73 15.03 -2.14
N THR A 1477 48.74 15.34 -1.32
CA THR A 1477 48.59 16.10 -0.07
C THR A 1477 48.47 17.61 -0.26
N GLN A 1478 49.00 18.16 -1.35
CA GLN A 1478 48.88 19.59 -1.69
C GLN A 1478 47.73 19.88 -2.67
N HIS A 1479 46.91 18.87 -3.00
CA HIS A 1479 45.73 19.10 -3.82
C HIS A 1479 44.74 20.00 -3.09
N SER A 1480 44.11 20.95 -3.80
CA SER A 1480 43.15 21.89 -3.20
C SER A 1480 41.98 21.18 -2.51
N LEU A 1481 41.59 20.01 -3.02
CA LEU A 1481 40.55 19.18 -2.44
C LEU A 1481 41.04 18.24 -1.32
N PHE A 1482 42.34 18.04 -1.12
CA PHE A 1482 42.84 17.11 -0.09
C PHE A 1482 42.37 17.50 1.30
N LEU A 1483 42.60 18.75 1.72
CA LEU A 1483 42.19 19.24 3.04
C LEU A 1483 40.66 19.20 3.23
N PRO A 1484 39.82 19.69 2.28
CA PRO A 1484 38.37 19.54 2.33
C PRO A 1484 37.91 18.09 2.43
N THR A 1485 38.42 17.19 1.59
CA THR A 1485 38.05 15.77 1.60
C THR A 1485 38.51 15.10 2.89
N MET A 1486 39.68 15.45 3.42
CA MET A 1486 40.17 14.88 4.68
C MET A 1486 39.37 15.40 5.88
N LEU A 1487 39.06 16.70 5.94
CA LEU A 1487 38.39 17.37 7.07
C LEU A 1487 36.86 17.39 6.99
N SER A 1488 36.21 16.82 5.96
CA SER A 1488 34.75 16.81 5.87
C SER A 1488 34.12 16.02 7.01
N SER A 1489 33.08 16.57 7.63
CA SER A 1489 32.41 16.01 8.81
C SER A 1489 31.54 14.81 8.45
N GLU A 1490 31.41 13.84 9.37
CA GLU A 1490 30.54 12.65 9.21
C GLU A 1490 29.05 12.99 8.98
N GLU A 1491 28.58 14.18 9.39
CA GLU A 1491 27.18 14.57 9.26
C GLU A 1491 26.74 14.83 7.79
N GLU A 1492 27.69 15.02 6.87
CA GLU A 1492 27.39 15.10 5.44
C GLU A 1492 27.46 13.69 4.85
N GLU A 1493 26.34 12.95 4.88
CA GLU A 1493 26.11 11.63 4.24
C GLU A 1493 26.39 11.68 2.72
N THR A 1494 27.65 11.88 2.37
CA THR A 1494 28.15 12.01 1.02
C THR A 1494 28.90 10.72 0.66
N PRO A 1495 28.89 10.31 -0.62
CA PRO A 1495 29.60 9.12 -1.11
C PRO A 1495 31.14 9.14 -0.93
N ASP A 1496 31.69 10.09 -0.17
CA ASP A 1496 33.11 10.40 -0.01
C ASP A 1496 33.85 9.51 1.01
N SER A 1497 33.16 8.70 1.82
CA SER A 1497 33.84 7.86 2.83
C SER A 1497 34.85 6.88 2.22
N GLY A 1498 34.49 6.27 1.08
CA GLY A 1498 35.39 5.38 0.34
C GLY A 1498 36.60 6.12 -0.25
N VAL A 1499 36.43 7.39 -0.65
CA VAL A 1499 37.49 8.24 -1.20
C VAL A 1499 38.51 8.56 -0.11
N LYS A 1500 38.05 8.97 1.07
CA LYS A 1500 38.90 9.16 2.26
C LYS A 1500 39.68 7.90 2.59
N GLU A 1501 39.00 6.75 2.63
CA GLU A 1501 39.63 5.47 2.96
C GLU A 1501 40.74 5.10 1.97
N THR A 1502 40.49 5.27 0.67
CA THR A 1502 41.49 4.99 -0.36
C THR A 1502 42.64 5.99 -0.37
N LEU A 1503 42.41 7.27 -0.11
CA LEU A 1503 43.48 8.27 0.04
C LEU A 1503 44.41 7.92 1.21
N LEU A 1504 43.84 7.50 2.35
CA LEU A 1504 44.62 7.03 3.51
C LEU A 1504 45.40 5.74 3.19
N ASP A 1505 44.80 4.79 2.46
CA ASP A 1505 45.51 3.59 2.01
C ASP A 1505 46.66 3.92 1.04
N LEU A 1506 46.46 4.91 0.18
CA LEU A 1506 47.47 5.40 -0.75
C LEU A 1506 48.61 6.09 0.01
N MET A 1507 48.30 6.96 0.98
CA MET A 1507 49.29 7.56 1.88
C MET A 1507 50.05 6.50 2.67
N SER A 1508 49.37 5.53 3.27
CA SER A 1508 49.98 4.42 4.02
C SER A 1508 50.90 3.57 3.13
N THR A 1509 50.47 3.28 1.89
CA THR A 1509 51.28 2.55 0.89
C THR A 1509 52.52 3.36 0.49
N VAL A 1510 52.38 4.67 0.27
CA VAL A 1510 53.50 5.55 -0.09
C VAL A 1510 54.48 5.71 1.07
N VAL A 1511 54.01 5.88 2.31
CA VAL A 1511 54.85 5.95 3.51
C VAL A 1511 55.64 4.65 3.70
N ARG A 1512 55.01 3.49 3.46
CA ARG A 1512 55.69 2.18 3.53
C ARG A 1512 56.76 2.00 2.44
N LEU A 1513 56.48 2.45 1.21
CA LEU A 1513 57.42 2.35 0.09
C LEU A 1513 58.51 3.44 0.11
N CYS A 1514 58.24 4.58 0.74
CA CYS A 1514 59.12 5.74 0.78
C CYS A 1514 59.00 6.47 2.14
N PRO A 1515 59.63 5.96 3.22
CA PRO A 1515 59.50 6.53 4.57
C PRO A 1515 59.96 7.99 4.71
N SER A 1516 60.79 8.49 3.78
CA SER A 1516 61.26 9.88 3.76
C SER A 1516 60.17 10.93 3.57
N VAL A 1517 58.93 10.54 3.22
CA VAL A 1517 57.80 11.49 3.07
C VAL A 1517 57.20 11.93 4.41
N CYS A 1518 57.49 11.24 5.52
CA CYS A 1518 56.94 11.57 6.84
C CYS A 1518 57.43 12.95 7.32
N GLN A 1519 56.52 13.89 7.54
CA GLN A 1519 56.80 15.23 8.05
C GLN A 1519 55.92 15.54 9.26
N SER A 1520 56.45 16.29 10.22
CA SER A 1520 55.70 16.71 11.43
C SER A 1520 54.50 17.60 11.12
N SER A 1521 54.50 18.28 9.95
CA SER A 1521 53.37 19.07 9.45
C SER A 1521 52.11 18.25 9.19
N HIS A 1522 52.25 16.95 8.90
CA HIS A 1522 51.11 16.08 8.58
C HIS A 1522 50.27 15.74 9.82
N PHE A 1523 50.86 15.79 11.02
CA PHE A 1523 50.13 15.49 12.26
C PHE A 1523 48.92 16.39 12.47
N ALA A 1524 49.00 17.68 12.10
CA ALA A 1524 47.87 18.60 12.24
C ALA A 1524 46.67 18.20 11.39
N VAL A 1525 46.91 17.69 10.17
CA VAL A 1525 45.85 17.24 9.27
C VAL A 1525 45.32 15.89 9.74
N LEU A 1526 46.20 14.94 10.06
CA LEU A 1526 45.82 13.60 10.50
C LEU A 1526 45.04 13.62 11.82
N LEU A 1527 45.47 14.42 12.80
CA LEU A 1527 44.72 14.62 14.05
C LEU A 1527 43.42 15.39 13.81
N GLY A 1528 43.39 16.30 12.82
CA GLY A 1528 42.19 17.03 12.42
C GLY A 1528 41.12 16.14 11.80
N THR A 1529 41.53 15.11 11.06
CA THR A 1529 40.63 14.08 10.50
C THR A 1529 40.22 13.01 11.49
N TYR A 1530 41.00 12.82 12.55
CA TYR A 1530 40.81 11.75 13.52
C TYR A 1530 39.65 12.09 14.47
N SER A 1531 38.67 11.20 14.58
CA SER A 1531 37.49 11.38 15.46
C SER A 1531 37.59 10.61 16.79
N ALA A 1532 38.68 9.87 16.99
CA ALA A 1532 38.90 8.94 18.11
C ALA A 1532 37.96 7.73 18.15
N THR A 1533 37.37 7.33 17.02
CA THR A 1533 36.40 6.22 16.90
C THR A 1533 37.06 4.89 16.48
N LEU A 1534 36.29 3.79 16.58
CA LEU A 1534 36.65 2.48 16.04
C LEU A 1534 36.37 2.35 14.54
N SER A 1535 36.08 3.45 13.83
CA SER A 1535 35.90 3.41 12.39
C SER A 1535 37.14 2.87 11.68
N VAL A 1536 36.93 2.24 10.53
CA VAL A 1536 38.04 1.72 9.72
C VAL A 1536 39.02 2.86 9.35
N LEU A 1537 38.49 4.07 9.13
CA LEU A 1537 39.27 5.27 8.86
C LEU A 1537 40.16 5.66 10.05
N ASP A 1538 39.59 5.79 11.25
CA ASP A 1538 40.33 6.20 12.44
C ASP A 1538 41.36 5.15 12.86
N GLN A 1539 41.03 3.86 12.74
CA GLN A 1539 42.01 2.79 12.97
C GLN A 1539 43.19 2.90 12.00
N LYS A 1540 42.95 3.21 10.72
CA LYS A 1540 44.01 3.44 9.73
C LYS A 1540 44.81 4.70 10.04
N ILE A 1541 44.16 5.80 10.47
CA ILE A 1541 44.84 7.02 10.89
C ILE A 1541 45.74 6.73 12.10
N LEU A 1542 45.25 6.01 13.11
CA LEU A 1542 46.03 5.63 14.28
C LEU A 1542 47.25 4.76 13.93
N LEU A 1543 47.08 3.81 13.00
CA LEU A 1543 48.19 3.02 12.45
C LEU A 1543 49.20 3.90 11.70
N LEU A 1544 48.72 4.88 10.91
CA LEU A 1544 49.57 5.82 10.19
C LEU A 1544 50.33 6.73 11.17
N LEU A 1545 49.67 7.25 12.21
CA LEU A 1545 50.31 8.01 13.29
C LEU A 1545 51.42 7.21 13.97
N ARG A 1546 51.18 5.92 14.23
CA ARG A 1546 52.19 5.01 14.77
C ARG A 1546 53.36 4.79 13.80
N ALA A 1547 53.09 4.66 12.51
CA ALA A 1547 54.14 4.57 11.49
C ALA A 1547 55.00 5.86 11.44
N TYR A 1548 54.41 7.03 11.69
CA TYR A 1548 55.16 8.28 11.82
C TYR A 1548 56.06 8.27 13.08
N GLU A 1549 55.54 7.78 14.21
CA GLU A 1549 56.35 7.61 15.43
C GLU A 1549 57.52 6.64 15.26
N GLN A 1550 57.28 5.49 14.59
CA GLN A 1550 58.33 4.54 14.24
C GLN A 1550 59.42 5.15 13.33
N ASN A 1551 59.08 6.20 12.56
CA ASN A 1551 60.01 6.96 11.72
C ASN A 1551 60.60 8.19 12.45
N ASN A 1552 60.75 8.13 13.77
CA ASN A 1552 61.38 9.14 14.64
C ASN A 1552 60.63 10.49 14.76
N LEU A 1553 59.34 10.54 14.47
CA LEU A 1553 58.50 11.74 14.69
C LEU A 1553 57.61 11.55 15.92
N SER A 1554 57.95 12.17 17.05
CA SER A 1554 57.19 12.00 18.29
C SER A 1554 55.92 12.88 18.36
N LEU A 1555 54.76 12.27 18.62
CA LEU A 1555 53.50 12.99 18.89
C LEU A 1555 53.55 13.80 20.20
N ILE A 1556 54.37 13.38 21.17
CA ILE A 1556 54.55 14.04 22.47
C ILE A 1556 55.09 15.47 22.30
N SER A 1557 55.77 15.76 21.18
CA SER A 1557 56.23 17.11 20.85
C SER A 1557 55.09 18.14 20.73
N PHE A 1558 53.85 17.71 20.51
CA PHE A 1558 52.65 18.54 20.52
C PHE A 1558 52.10 18.81 21.94
N ARG A 1559 52.70 18.19 22.97
CA ARG A 1559 52.36 18.21 24.41
C ARG A 1559 50.95 17.76 24.80
N VAL A 1560 49.93 18.05 23.99
CA VAL A 1560 48.54 17.70 24.26
C VAL A 1560 47.91 17.16 22.98
N LEU A 1561 47.41 15.92 23.05
CA LEU A 1561 46.73 15.24 21.95
C LEU A 1561 45.27 15.71 21.88
N LEU A 1562 45.02 16.81 21.16
CA LEU A 1562 43.68 17.13 20.66
C LEU A 1562 43.43 16.36 19.36
N TRP A 1563 42.17 16.08 19.05
CA TRP A 1563 41.73 15.44 17.81
C TRP A 1563 40.52 16.18 17.21
N GLY A 1564 40.15 15.82 15.98
CA GLY A 1564 39.04 16.40 15.25
C GLY A 1564 39.20 17.91 15.00
N PRO A 1565 38.09 18.65 14.89
CA PRO A 1565 38.10 20.10 14.67
C PRO A 1565 38.92 20.87 15.72
N ALA A 1566 38.95 20.39 16.97
CA ALA A 1566 39.72 21.01 18.05
C ALA A 1566 41.24 20.96 17.81
N ALA A 1567 41.76 19.89 17.19
CA ALA A 1567 43.15 19.82 16.77
C ALA A 1567 43.48 20.85 15.69
N VAL A 1568 42.56 21.04 14.74
CA VAL A 1568 42.71 22.00 13.65
C VAL A 1568 42.69 23.43 14.18
N GLU A 1569 41.75 23.76 15.07
CA GLU A 1569 41.68 25.07 15.71
C GLU A 1569 42.92 25.34 16.55
N HIS A 1570 43.33 24.40 17.40
CA HIS A 1570 44.54 24.56 18.21
C HIS A 1570 45.77 24.81 17.33
N HIS A 1571 45.93 24.02 16.26
CA HIS A 1571 47.03 24.22 15.31
C HIS A 1571 46.96 25.59 14.62
N LYS A 1572 45.78 26.05 14.20
CA LYS A 1572 45.59 27.40 13.64
C LYS A 1572 46.01 28.48 14.65
N THR A 1573 45.57 28.40 15.91
CA THR A 1573 46.02 29.32 16.97
C THR A 1573 47.53 29.27 17.18
N CYS A 1574 48.14 28.09 17.29
CA CYS A 1574 49.59 27.93 17.45
C CYS A 1574 50.41 28.45 16.27
N ARG A 1575 49.83 28.47 15.05
CA ARG A 1575 50.46 29.05 13.87
C ARG A 1575 50.36 30.58 13.87
N SER A 1576 49.24 31.12 14.36
CA SER A 1576 49.00 32.57 14.45
C SER A 1576 49.71 33.23 15.64
N LEU A 1577 49.92 32.48 16.73
CA LEU A 1577 50.51 32.94 17.98
C LEU A 1577 51.92 32.36 18.15
N GLY A 1578 52.91 33.20 18.46
CA GLY A 1578 54.28 32.75 18.75
C GLY A 1578 54.35 31.75 19.92
N LYS A 1579 55.40 30.92 19.96
CA LYS A 1579 55.58 29.83 20.95
C LYS A 1579 55.37 30.24 22.43
N SER A 1580 55.60 31.51 22.78
CA SER A 1580 55.41 32.03 24.14
C SER A 1580 53.95 32.25 24.54
N LEU A 1581 53.02 32.34 23.58
CA LEU A 1581 51.58 32.58 23.79
C LEU A 1581 50.74 31.31 23.67
N TRP A 1582 51.37 30.15 23.51
CA TRP A 1582 50.65 28.87 23.46
C TRP A 1582 50.05 28.58 24.84
N GLN A 1583 48.73 28.71 24.96
CA GLN A 1583 48.01 28.24 26.13
C GLN A 1583 47.77 26.74 25.98
N GLN A 1584 48.26 25.96 26.94
CA GLN A 1584 47.92 24.53 26.99
C GLN A 1584 46.46 24.39 27.44
N PRO A 1585 45.63 23.64 26.71
CA PRO A 1585 44.26 23.36 27.15
C PRO A 1585 44.29 22.57 28.46
N SER A 1586 43.37 22.87 29.37
CA SER A 1586 43.30 22.16 30.65
C SER A 1586 42.83 20.72 30.45
N VAL A 1587 43.14 19.81 31.39
CA VAL A 1587 42.62 18.43 31.38
C VAL A 1587 41.09 18.44 31.24
N GLY A 1588 40.42 19.38 31.90
CA GLY A 1588 38.97 19.55 31.80
C GLY A 1588 38.48 20.00 30.42
N ASP A 1589 39.29 20.71 29.62
CA ASP A 1589 38.93 21.09 28.24
C ASP A 1589 39.07 19.92 27.28
N ILE A 1590 40.07 19.06 27.50
CA ILE A 1590 40.26 17.83 26.71
C ILE A 1590 39.12 16.85 26.98
N LEU A 1591 38.74 16.66 28.25
CA LEU A 1591 37.62 15.78 28.61
C LEU A 1591 36.26 16.28 28.08
N ARG A 1592 36.11 17.58 27.79
CA ARG A 1592 34.89 18.13 27.15
C ARG A 1592 34.71 17.69 25.69
N LEU A 1593 35.77 17.23 25.03
CA LEU A 1593 35.70 16.73 23.66
C LEU A 1593 35.07 15.33 23.58
N LEU A 1594 34.98 14.62 24.71
CA LEU A 1594 34.37 13.30 24.79
C LEU A 1594 32.87 13.44 24.99
N ASP A 1595 32.10 12.92 24.06
CA ASP A 1595 30.65 12.82 24.18
C ASP A 1595 30.31 11.76 25.25
N PRO A 1596 29.64 12.13 26.37
CA PRO A 1596 29.29 11.18 27.43
C PRO A 1596 28.35 10.08 26.95
N ASP A 1597 27.50 10.33 25.94
CA ASP A 1597 26.57 9.34 25.39
C ASP A 1597 27.30 8.33 24.51
N ARG A 1598 28.17 8.81 23.61
CA ARG A 1598 29.08 7.94 22.83
C ARG A 1598 30.02 7.15 23.75
N MET A 1599 30.49 7.74 24.84
CA MET A 1599 31.29 7.03 25.86
C MET A 1599 30.47 5.94 26.54
N MET A 1600 29.21 6.20 26.91
CA MET A 1600 28.32 5.17 27.47
C MET A 1600 28.06 4.05 26.45
N GLN A 1601 27.82 4.37 25.18
CA GLN A 1601 27.71 3.36 24.11
C GLN A 1601 28.99 2.52 23.97
N THR A 1602 30.15 3.17 24.05
CA THR A 1602 31.47 2.51 24.05
C THR A 1602 31.66 1.61 25.26
N ILE A 1603 31.16 2.00 26.44
CA ILE A 1603 31.17 1.15 27.63
C ILE A 1603 30.28 -0.07 27.40
N LEU A 1604 29.04 0.11 26.96
CA LEU A 1604 28.08 -0.98 26.72
C LEU A 1604 28.59 -1.98 25.68
N HIS A 1605 29.22 -1.50 24.61
CA HIS A 1605 29.73 -2.30 23.51
C HIS A 1605 31.26 -2.45 23.51
N PHE A 1606 31.93 -2.24 24.65
CA PHE A 1606 33.40 -2.26 24.78
C PHE A 1606 34.06 -3.43 24.03
N PRO A 1607 35.04 -3.22 23.13
CA PRO A 1607 35.59 -4.27 22.27
C PRO A 1607 36.58 -5.17 23.03
N GLN A 1608 36.08 -6.18 23.75
CA GLN A 1608 36.90 -7.00 24.67
C GLN A 1608 38.06 -7.75 24.00
N TYR A 1609 37.99 -8.00 22.69
CA TYR A 1609 39.02 -8.70 21.92
C TYR A 1609 40.01 -7.77 21.20
N ARG A 1610 39.82 -6.45 21.29
CA ARG A 1610 40.75 -5.47 20.72
C ARG A 1610 42.07 -5.54 21.50
N LYS A 1611 43.16 -5.84 20.79
CA LYS A 1611 44.53 -5.77 21.33
C LYS A 1611 45.00 -4.32 21.34
N LEU A 1612 45.70 -3.89 22.39
CA LEU A 1612 46.24 -2.54 22.48
C LEU A 1612 47.28 -2.26 21.40
N LEU A 1613 48.17 -3.22 21.16
CA LEU A 1613 49.23 -3.15 20.15
C LEU A 1613 49.01 -4.25 19.09
N PRO A 1614 48.81 -3.89 17.81
CA PRO A 1614 48.77 -4.88 16.74
C PRO A 1614 50.16 -5.54 16.54
N THR A 1615 50.17 -6.86 16.37
CA THR A 1615 51.36 -7.70 16.15
C THR A 1615 51.59 -7.84 14.65
N GLU A 1616 52.66 -7.24 14.12
CA GLU A 1616 52.95 -7.23 12.68
C GLU A 1616 53.28 -8.63 12.10
N ASP A 1617 53.82 -9.54 12.92
CA ASP A 1617 54.34 -10.84 12.47
C ASP A 1617 53.29 -11.95 12.30
N THR A 1618 52.08 -11.79 12.83
CA THR A 1618 51.08 -12.88 12.89
C THR A 1618 50.21 -13.06 11.65
N GLY A 1619 50.35 -12.19 10.64
CA GLY A 1619 49.46 -12.20 9.46
C GLY A 1619 47.99 -11.87 9.75
N GLU A 1620 47.63 -11.58 11.01
CA GLU A 1620 46.33 -11.07 11.40
C GLU A 1620 46.11 -9.66 10.81
N PRO A 1621 44.90 -9.33 10.32
CA PRO A 1621 44.61 -8.00 9.83
C PRO A 1621 44.83 -6.96 10.96
N LEU A 1622 45.62 -5.92 10.67
CA LEU A 1622 45.96 -4.84 11.61
C LEU A 1622 44.73 -4.03 12.08
N VAL A 1623 43.67 -4.03 11.28
CA VAL A 1623 42.41 -3.34 11.55
C VAL A 1623 41.45 -4.32 12.23
N PHE A 1624 40.97 -3.94 13.41
CA PHE A 1624 39.94 -4.67 14.13
C PHE A 1624 38.61 -4.57 13.38
N LYS A 1625 38.13 -5.73 12.94
CA LYS A 1625 36.78 -5.91 12.43
C LYS A 1625 36.07 -6.90 13.32
N ASP A 1626 35.01 -6.46 13.97
CA ASP A 1626 34.16 -7.34 14.74
C ASP A 1626 33.24 -8.12 13.78
N LYS A 1627 33.47 -9.43 13.67
CA LYS A 1627 32.63 -10.31 12.84
C LYS A 1627 31.24 -10.52 13.44
N THR A 1628 31.03 -10.13 14.70
CA THR A 1628 29.79 -10.34 15.46
C THR A 1628 28.98 -9.06 15.69
N ALA A 1629 29.44 -7.92 15.18
CA ALA A 1629 28.90 -6.62 15.51
C ALA A 1629 27.41 -6.44 15.13
N ARG A 1630 26.58 -6.19 16.14
CA ARG A 1630 25.22 -5.66 16.04
C ARG A 1630 25.19 -4.12 15.97
N VAL A 1631 26.34 -3.48 16.23
CA VAL A 1631 26.47 -2.04 16.40
C VAL A 1631 27.59 -1.55 15.49
N ASP A 1632 27.33 -0.44 14.81
CA ASP A 1632 28.29 0.23 13.94
C ASP A 1632 29.52 0.68 14.74
N LEU A 1633 30.71 0.25 14.31
CA LEU A 1633 31.98 0.55 14.98
C LEU A 1633 32.30 2.04 14.94
N ASP A 1634 31.78 2.77 13.94
CA ASP A 1634 31.97 4.21 13.79
C ASP A 1634 31.33 5.00 14.96
N SER A 1635 30.30 4.41 15.58
CA SER A 1635 29.61 4.99 16.74
C SER A 1635 30.33 4.82 18.08
N LEU A 1636 31.46 4.10 18.12
CA LEU A 1636 32.18 3.76 19.36
C LEU A 1636 33.57 4.42 19.37
N TYR A 1637 34.02 4.88 20.53
CA TYR A 1637 35.40 5.38 20.69
C TYR A 1637 36.43 4.24 20.71
N ASP A 1638 37.64 4.46 20.19
CA ASP A 1638 38.74 3.47 20.25
C ASP A 1638 39.42 3.50 21.64
N PRO A 1639 39.29 2.41 22.45
CA PRO A 1639 39.96 2.32 23.75
C PRO A 1639 41.48 2.36 23.64
N CYS A 1640 42.06 1.97 22.50
CA CYS A 1640 43.50 2.04 22.27
C CYS A 1640 44.01 3.48 22.32
N PHE A 1641 43.23 4.44 21.82
CA PHE A 1641 43.56 5.85 21.92
C PHE A 1641 43.21 6.41 23.30
N LEU A 1642 41.98 6.16 23.78
CA LEU A 1642 41.48 6.77 25.01
C LEU A 1642 42.24 6.34 26.26
N LEU A 1643 42.67 5.08 26.38
CA LEU A 1643 43.43 4.65 27.56
C LEU A 1643 44.83 5.25 27.61
N HIS A 1644 45.48 5.46 26.45
CA HIS A 1644 46.73 6.20 26.39
C HIS A 1644 46.52 7.68 26.72
N LEU A 1645 45.45 8.29 26.20
CA LEU A 1645 45.06 9.65 26.55
C LEU A 1645 44.85 9.78 28.06
N PHE A 1646 44.07 8.88 28.68
CA PHE A 1646 43.82 8.92 30.12
C PHE A 1646 45.08 8.67 30.94
N GLY A 1647 45.99 7.81 30.47
CA GLY A 1647 47.30 7.64 31.08
C GLY A 1647 48.13 8.92 31.08
N GLU A 1648 48.08 9.70 29.99
CA GLU A 1648 48.75 10.99 29.91
C GLU A 1648 48.07 12.05 30.80
N LEU A 1649 46.74 12.13 30.75
CA LEU A 1649 45.96 13.09 31.54
C LEU A 1649 46.07 12.87 33.05
N THR A 1650 46.34 11.64 33.49
CA THR A 1650 46.44 11.27 34.91
C THR A 1650 47.88 11.28 35.45
N ARG A 1651 48.87 11.74 34.67
CA ARG A 1651 50.23 11.87 35.20
C ARG A 1651 50.28 12.76 36.44
N PRO A 1652 51.22 12.50 37.38
CA PRO A 1652 51.30 13.26 38.63
C PRO A 1652 51.51 14.77 38.43
N GLU A 1653 52.06 15.21 37.30
CA GLU A 1653 52.30 16.63 37.02
C GLU A 1653 51.05 17.41 36.63
N PHE A 1654 49.98 16.73 36.18
CA PHE A 1654 48.73 17.38 35.77
C PHE A 1654 47.71 17.43 36.90
N VAL A 1655 46.95 18.52 36.97
CA VAL A 1655 45.79 18.63 37.88
C VAL A 1655 44.57 18.06 37.17
N VAL A 1656 44.09 16.90 37.63
CA VAL A 1656 42.93 16.22 37.04
C VAL A 1656 41.63 16.72 37.67
N ASP A 1657 40.69 17.18 36.84
CA ASP A 1657 39.31 17.43 37.27
C ASP A 1657 38.58 16.08 37.44
N CYS A 1658 38.68 15.51 38.65
CA CYS A 1658 38.20 14.17 38.94
C CYS A 1658 36.68 14.03 38.74
N ARG A 1659 35.90 15.07 39.08
CA ARG A 1659 34.44 15.04 38.86
C ARG A 1659 34.11 15.01 37.37
N LYS A 1660 34.82 15.79 36.57
CA LYS A 1660 34.60 15.81 35.12
C LYS A 1660 35.04 14.52 34.43
N PHE A 1661 36.09 13.86 34.95
CA PHE A 1661 36.51 12.52 34.51
C PHE A 1661 35.43 11.45 34.79
N LEU A 1662 34.67 11.60 35.89
CA LEU A 1662 33.46 10.81 36.14
C LEU A 1662 32.31 11.17 35.21
N ASP A 1663 31.98 12.47 35.10
CA ASP A 1663 30.87 12.98 34.29
C ASP A 1663 31.03 12.62 32.79
N SER A 1664 32.27 12.60 32.28
CA SER A 1664 32.59 12.21 30.90
C SER A 1664 32.63 10.67 30.70
N ASN A 1665 32.22 9.88 31.69
CA ASN A 1665 32.27 8.42 31.71
C ASN A 1665 33.69 7.82 31.52
N ALA A 1666 34.76 8.60 31.69
CA ALA A 1666 36.13 8.11 31.50
C ALA A 1666 36.51 7.06 32.55
N LEU A 1667 36.04 7.22 33.80
CA LEU A 1667 36.17 6.19 34.82
C LEU A 1667 35.44 4.90 34.40
N GLY A 1668 34.22 5.02 33.89
CA GLY A 1668 33.42 3.89 33.41
C GLY A 1668 34.11 3.10 32.29
N LEU A 1669 34.70 3.80 31.31
CA LEU A 1669 35.48 3.17 30.23
C LEU A 1669 36.72 2.46 30.77
N THR A 1670 37.43 3.11 31.69
CA THR A 1670 38.63 2.52 32.32
C THR A 1670 38.28 1.24 33.08
N VAL A 1671 37.14 1.22 33.79
CA VAL A 1671 36.63 0.01 34.43
C VAL A 1671 36.20 -1.06 33.41
N ALA A 1672 35.50 -0.67 32.33
CA ALA A 1672 35.11 -1.60 31.27
C ALA A 1672 36.33 -2.29 30.63
N ALA A 1673 37.44 -1.57 30.49
CA ALA A 1673 38.70 -2.09 29.95
C ALA A 1673 39.35 -3.18 30.82
N LEU A 1674 39.03 -3.28 32.11
CA LEU A 1674 39.44 -4.40 32.96
C LEU A 1674 38.85 -5.75 32.51
N SER A 1675 37.80 -5.73 31.69
CA SER A 1675 37.21 -6.92 31.08
C SER A 1675 37.88 -7.34 29.77
N SER A 1676 38.84 -6.56 29.26
CA SER A 1676 39.55 -6.88 28.01
C SER A 1676 40.29 -8.21 28.13
N TYR A 1677 40.34 -8.97 27.04
CA TYR A 1677 41.14 -10.19 26.93
C TYR A 1677 42.63 -9.88 26.79
N ASP A 1678 42.99 -8.72 26.26
CA ASP A 1678 44.38 -8.30 26.13
C ASP A 1678 44.98 -7.89 27.50
N PRO A 1679 46.04 -8.57 27.98
CA PRO A 1679 46.72 -8.22 29.23
C PRO A 1679 47.29 -6.80 29.25
N GLN A 1680 47.70 -6.25 28.10
CA GLN A 1680 48.25 -4.90 28.01
C GLN A 1680 47.17 -3.84 28.18
N MET A 1681 46.01 -4.02 27.54
CA MET A 1681 44.84 -3.16 27.74
C MET A 1681 44.42 -3.11 29.21
N ARG A 1682 44.36 -4.26 29.88
CA ARG A 1682 44.04 -4.31 31.32
C ARG A 1682 45.09 -3.61 32.17
N ALA A 1683 46.38 -3.81 31.88
CA ALA A 1683 47.46 -3.17 32.62
C ALA A 1683 47.41 -1.63 32.48
N ALA A 1684 47.13 -1.12 31.28
CA ALA A 1684 46.93 0.31 31.04
C ALA A 1684 45.73 0.85 31.84
N ALA A 1685 44.60 0.12 31.86
CA ALA A 1685 43.44 0.49 32.65
C ALA A 1685 43.72 0.49 34.17
N TYR A 1686 44.44 -0.52 34.68
CA TYR A 1686 44.88 -0.55 36.08
C TYR A 1686 45.80 0.62 36.43
N TYR A 1687 46.72 0.98 35.52
CA TYR A 1687 47.58 2.15 35.70
C TYR A 1687 46.76 3.44 35.81
N VAL A 1688 45.81 3.65 34.89
CA VAL A 1688 44.91 4.82 34.91
C VAL A 1688 44.07 4.85 36.20
N LEU A 1689 43.53 3.71 36.64
CA LEU A 1689 42.76 3.64 37.90
C LEU A 1689 43.62 3.97 39.12
N ALA A 1690 44.85 3.48 39.19
CA ALA A 1690 45.76 3.78 40.29
C ALA A 1690 46.14 5.26 40.32
N ALA A 1691 46.46 5.84 39.15
CA ALA A 1691 46.77 7.26 39.02
C ALA A 1691 45.56 8.14 39.37
N TYR A 1692 44.38 7.79 38.84
CA TYR A 1692 43.12 8.47 39.16
C TYR A 1692 42.78 8.41 40.66
N TYR A 1693 42.99 7.25 41.29
CA TYR A 1693 42.77 7.10 42.73
C TYR A 1693 43.64 8.07 43.54
N SER A 1694 44.93 8.23 43.21
CA SER A 1694 45.80 9.21 43.87
C SER A 1694 45.34 10.67 43.67
N HIS A 1695 44.82 11.02 42.49
CA HIS A 1695 44.22 12.34 42.25
C HIS A 1695 42.91 12.52 43.03
N LEU A 1696 42.09 11.47 43.15
CA LEU A 1696 40.82 11.49 43.86
C LEU A 1696 40.98 11.71 45.37
N GLU A 1697 42.06 11.20 45.98
CA GLU A 1697 42.39 11.46 47.39
C GLU A 1697 42.56 12.97 47.68
N GLY A 1698 43.13 13.72 46.73
CA GLY A 1698 43.32 15.17 46.83
C GLY A 1698 42.18 16.02 46.27
N ALA A 1699 41.24 15.42 45.51
CA ALA A 1699 40.15 16.14 44.86
C ALA A 1699 39.12 16.68 45.87
N ARG A 1700 38.39 17.73 45.50
CA ARG A 1700 37.34 18.32 46.33
C ARG A 1700 36.04 18.48 45.55
N PHE A 1701 35.12 17.53 45.70
CA PHE A 1701 33.75 17.61 45.19
C PHE A 1701 32.79 16.82 46.09
N ARG A 1702 31.48 17.07 45.97
CA ARG A 1702 30.46 16.56 46.91
C ARG A 1702 30.46 15.04 47.06
N GLU A 1703 30.64 14.34 45.95
CA GLU A 1703 30.53 12.89 45.86
C GLU A 1703 31.88 12.16 46.06
N GLN A 1704 32.95 12.88 46.40
CA GLN A 1704 34.31 12.33 46.51
C GLN A 1704 34.35 11.10 47.42
N SER A 1705 33.75 11.17 48.61
CA SER A 1705 33.75 10.06 49.57
C SER A 1705 33.06 8.81 49.03
N GLN A 1706 31.98 8.97 48.26
CA GLN A 1706 31.20 7.87 47.70
C GLN A 1706 31.96 7.20 46.56
N VAL A 1707 32.62 7.99 45.71
CA VAL A 1707 33.47 7.46 44.63
C VAL A 1707 34.69 6.76 45.21
N LEU A 1708 35.34 7.35 46.21
CA LEU A 1708 36.51 6.76 46.87
C LEU A 1708 36.14 5.43 47.52
N TYR A 1709 34.99 5.36 48.19
CA TYR A 1709 34.46 4.12 48.74
C TYR A 1709 34.14 3.07 47.67
N LEU A 1710 33.55 3.45 46.52
CA LEU A 1710 33.35 2.52 45.40
C LEU A 1710 34.67 1.93 44.93
N LEU A 1711 35.71 2.76 44.77
CA LEU A 1711 37.04 2.30 44.35
C LEU A 1711 37.70 1.42 45.41
N ASP A 1712 37.52 1.69 46.70
CA ASP A 1712 38.03 0.85 47.78
C ASP A 1712 37.37 -0.53 47.77
N VAL A 1713 36.05 -0.60 47.64
CA VAL A 1713 35.29 -1.86 47.57
C VAL A 1713 35.72 -2.68 46.35
N VAL A 1714 36.01 -2.03 45.22
CA VAL A 1714 36.55 -2.69 44.01
C VAL A 1714 38.00 -3.15 44.22
N ARG A 1715 38.87 -2.28 44.75
CA ARG A 1715 40.28 -2.56 45.06
C ARG A 1715 40.41 -3.76 46.00
N ASN A 1716 39.62 -3.81 47.06
CA ASN A 1716 39.62 -4.91 48.03
C ASN A 1716 39.13 -6.24 47.42
N GLY A 1717 38.37 -6.19 46.33
CA GLY A 1717 37.92 -7.38 45.60
C GLY A 1717 38.95 -7.94 44.60
N ILE A 1718 39.94 -7.14 44.18
CA ILE A 1718 40.99 -7.55 43.24
C ILE A 1718 42.11 -8.27 44.00
N ARG A 1719 42.14 -9.61 43.91
CA ARG A 1719 43.09 -10.45 44.67
C ARG A 1719 44.36 -10.82 43.93
N THR A 1720 44.38 -10.67 42.61
CA THR A 1720 45.54 -11.00 41.76
C THR A 1720 45.93 -9.81 40.90
N PRO A 1721 47.24 -9.60 40.65
CA PRO A 1721 47.68 -8.52 39.80
C PRO A 1721 47.15 -8.73 38.37
N ASN A 1722 46.71 -7.64 37.75
CA ASN A 1722 46.14 -7.63 36.40
C ASN A 1722 44.93 -8.59 36.20
N LEU A 1723 44.14 -8.80 37.26
CA LEU A 1723 42.92 -9.62 37.22
C LEU A 1723 41.98 -9.14 36.12
N ARG A 1724 41.44 -10.07 35.34
CA ARG A 1724 40.36 -9.77 34.40
C ARG A 1724 39.01 -9.82 35.11
N LEU A 1725 38.24 -8.75 35.02
CA LEU A 1725 36.87 -8.72 35.55
C LEU A 1725 35.88 -9.29 34.53
N PRO A 1726 34.88 -10.09 34.96
CA PRO A 1726 33.71 -10.36 34.12
C PRO A 1726 33.05 -9.03 33.71
N PHE A 1727 32.61 -8.92 32.46
CA PHE A 1727 32.04 -7.68 31.94
C PHE A 1727 30.77 -7.24 32.68
N THR A 1728 29.92 -8.18 33.11
CA THR A 1728 28.77 -7.88 33.97
C THR A 1728 29.15 -7.12 35.24
N VAL A 1729 30.29 -7.48 35.86
CA VAL A 1729 30.81 -6.81 37.06
C VAL A 1729 31.40 -5.45 36.70
N ALA A 1730 32.18 -5.37 35.63
CA ALA A 1730 32.74 -4.10 35.15
C ALA A 1730 31.63 -3.09 34.79
N LEU A 1731 30.57 -3.55 34.14
CA LEU A 1731 29.40 -2.75 33.78
C LEU A 1731 28.62 -2.29 35.01
N PHE A 1732 28.43 -3.16 36.01
CA PHE A 1732 27.84 -2.77 37.29
C PHE A 1732 28.61 -1.61 37.91
N ILE A 1733 29.94 -1.71 37.99
CA ILE A 1733 30.80 -0.69 38.59
C ILE A 1733 30.72 0.61 37.79
N ALA A 1734 30.79 0.54 36.46
CA ALA A 1734 30.67 1.70 35.59
C ALA A 1734 29.32 2.41 35.76
N LYS A 1735 28.20 1.67 35.78
CA LYS A 1735 26.87 2.25 36.02
C LYS A 1735 26.72 2.77 37.45
N ALA A 1736 27.29 2.11 38.45
CA ALA A 1736 27.27 2.58 39.83
C ALA A 1736 28.03 3.91 39.98
N ALA A 1737 29.17 4.07 39.30
CA ALA A 1737 29.92 5.33 39.30
C ALA A 1737 29.09 6.49 38.75
N VAL A 1738 28.31 6.27 37.69
CA VAL A 1738 27.37 7.26 37.15
C VAL A 1738 26.19 7.50 38.09
N GLN A 1739 25.63 6.44 38.69
CA GLN A 1739 24.50 6.55 39.61
C GLN A 1739 24.83 7.38 40.86
N ILE A 1740 26.08 7.34 41.33
CA ILE A 1740 26.56 8.14 42.47
C ILE A 1740 26.39 9.65 42.24
N LEU A 1741 26.42 10.11 40.98
CA LEU A 1741 26.22 11.50 40.61
C LEU A 1741 24.75 11.94 40.61
N LYS A 1742 23.80 11.01 40.83
CA LYS A 1742 22.35 11.22 40.73
C LYS A 1742 21.60 10.82 42.00
N PRO A 1743 21.77 11.56 43.12
CA PRO A 1743 21.16 11.23 44.41
C PRO A 1743 19.62 11.25 44.41
N GLU A 1744 18.99 11.89 43.42
CA GLU A 1744 17.55 11.98 43.24
C GLU A 1744 16.89 10.70 42.70
N GLU A 1745 17.67 9.80 42.09
CA GLU A 1745 17.15 8.57 41.49
C GLU A 1745 17.14 7.42 42.53
N HIS A 1746 16.07 6.61 42.56
CA HIS A 1746 15.88 5.52 43.54
C HIS A 1746 17.05 4.53 43.61
N MET A 1747 17.65 4.21 42.46
CA MET A 1747 18.76 3.28 42.39
C MET A 1747 20.02 3.80 43.12
N TYR A 1748 20.19 5.11 43.30
CA TYR A 1748 21.28 5.67 44.11
C TYR A 1748 21.24 5.14 45.54
N TRP A 1749 20.06 5.21 46.17
CA TRP A 1749 19.85 4.74 47.54
C TRP A 1749 20.10 3.23 47.65
N LYS A 1750 19.58 2.45 46.70
CA LYS A 1750 19.73 0.98 46.69
C LYS A 1750 21.19 0.56 46.48
N ILE A 1751 21.89 1.20 45.54
CA ILE A 1751 23.31 0.92 45.27
C ILE A 1751 24.18 1.35 46.45
N SER A 1752 23.95 2.54 47.02
CA SER A 1752 24.71 3.01 48.18
C SER A 1752 24.51 2.09 49.38
N LYS A 1753 23.27 1.66 49.66
CA LYS A 1753 22.99 0.69 50.72
C LYS A 1753 23.68 -0.66 50.46
N PHE A 1754 23.69 -1.13 49.21
CA PHE A 1754 24.39 -2.36 48.81
C PHE A 1754 25.91 -2.23 48.99
N LEU A 1755 26.51 -1.13 48.53
CA LEU A 1755 27.95 -0.92 48.66
C LEU A 1755 28.35 -0.85 50.13
N LEU A 1756 27.62 -0.07 50.95
CA LEU A 1756 27.90 0.09 52.38
C LEU A 1756 27.77 -1.19 53.21
N SER A 1757 27.05 -2.21 52.70
CA SER A 1757 26.93 -3.50 53.38
C SER A 1757 28.09 -4.46 53.08
N HIS A 1758 29.08 -4.06 52.28
CA HIS A 1758 30.18 -4.92 51.83
C HIS A 1758 31.54 -4.24 51.98
N GLU A 1759 32.50 -4.93 52.59
CA GLU A 1759 33.90 -4.47 52.68
C GLU A 1759 34.68 -4.67 51.36
N ASN A 1760 34.21 -5.60 50.51
CA ASN A 1760 34.76 -5.88 49.19
C ASN A 1760 33.66 -6.30 48.20
N LEU A 1761 33.85 -5.97 46.91
CA LEU A 1761 32.98 -6.47 45.85
C LEU A 1761 33.40 -7.92 45.53
N ASN A 1762 32.49 -8.87 45.71
CA ASN A 1762 32.77 -10.25 45.35
C ASN A 1762 32.72 -10.43 43.82
N MET A 1763 33.89 -10.59 43.20
CA MET A 1763 34.03 -10.72 41.74
C MET A 1763 33.45 -12.04 41.17
N ASP A 1764 33.16 -13.02 42.04
CA ASP A 1764 32.55 -14.32 41.68
C ASP A 1764 31.01 -14.33 41.86
N LYS A 1765 30.39 -13.15 41.99
CA LYS A 1765 28.93 -12.96 42.09
C LYS A 1765 28.48 -11.79 41.22
N LEU A 1766 27.26 -11.86 40.70
CA LEU A 1766 26.59 -10.67 40.17
C LEU A 1766 26.23 -9.76 41.35
N PRO A 1767 26.76 -8.53 41.43
CA PRO A 1767 26.54 -7.69 42.60
C PRO A 1767 25.05 -7.30 42.75
N GLY A 1768 24.50 -7.46 43.95
CA GLY A 1768 23.13 -7.04 44.29
C GLY A 1768 21.97 -7.85 43.68
N PHE A 1769 22.21 -8.87 42.83
CA PHE A 1769 21.16 -9.57 42.06
C PHE A 1769 19.92 -9.94 42.89
N TYR A 1770 20.09 -10.74 43.95
CA TYR A 1770 18.97 -11.22 44.76
C TYR A 1770 18.29 -10.12 45.56
N GLN A 1771 19.06 -9.12 46.04
CA GLN A 1771 18.52 -8.00 46.81
C GLN A 1771 17.59 -7.14 45.95
N PHE A 1772 17.96 -6.89 44.69
CA PHE A 1772 17.18 -6.05 43.79
C PHE A 1772 16.04 -6.82 43.12
N PHE A 1773 16.27 -8.08 42.72
CA PHE A 1773 15.25 -8.88 42.03
C PHE A 1773 14.07 -9.28 42.93
N TYR A 1774 14.36 -9.62 44.19
CA TYR A 1774 13.35 -9.99 45.21
C TYR A 1774 13.08 -8.85 46.21
N SER A 1775 13.24 -7.60 45.77
CA SER A 1775 12.98 -6.44 46.60
C SER A 1775 11.50 -6.34 46.99
N SER A 1776 11.21 -5.98 48.24
CA SER A 1776 9.87 -5.75 48.77
C SER A 1776 9.43 -4.28 48.72
N ASP A 1777 10.16 -3.45 47.98
CA ASP A 1777 9.90 -2.01 47.86
C ASP A 1777 8.74 -1.73 46.90
N PHE A 1778 8.04 -0.60 47.09
CA PHE A 1778 7.01 -0.15 46.14
C PHE A 1778 7.60 0.12 44.74
N GLN A 1779 8.90 0.40 44.65
CA GLN A 1779 9.65 0.58 43.41
C GLN A 1779 10.41 -0.69 42.95
N GLN A 1780 9.94 -1.88 43.34
CA GLN A 1780 10.52 -3.17 42.92
C GLN A 1780 10.74 -3.27 41.40
N LYS A 1781 9.81 -2.75 40.59
CA LYS A 1781 9.90 -2.81 39.12
C LYS A 1781 11.17 -2.13 38.58
N THR A 1782 11.50 -0.92 39.05
CA THR A 1782 12.72 -0.22 38.64
C THR A 1782 14.00 -0.96 39.07
N GLU A 1783 13.94 -1.69 40.18
CA GLU A 1783 15.07 -2.51 40.66
C GLU A 1783 15.25 -3.77 39.80
N GLN A 1784 14.14 -4.41 39.40
CA GLN A 1784 14.14 -5.55 38.48
C GLN A 1784 14.61 -5.14 37.08
N GLU A 1785 14.10 -4.03 36.55
CA GLU A 1785 14.54 -3.46 35.28
C GLU A 1785 16.04 -3.19 35.30
N TRP A 1786 16.57 -2.62 36.39
CA TRP A 1786 18.00 -2.36 36.52
C TRP A 1786 18.85 -3.64 36.45
N VAL A 1787 18.43 -4.71 37.14
CA VAL A 1787 19.13 -6.00 37.11
C VAL A 1787 19.04 -6.66 35.75
N LEU A 1788 17.84 -6.71 35.16
CA LEU A 1788 17.63 -7.28 33.84
C LEU A 1788 18.43 -6.52 32.78
N GLU A 1789 18.53 -5.19 32.89
CA GLU A 1789 19.34 -4.37 32.00
C GLU A 1789 20.84 -4.65 32.12
N ILE A 1790 21.36 -4.84 33.35
CA ILE A 1790 22.75 -5.27 33.57
C ILE A 1790 23.02 -6.64 32.94
N LEU A 1791 22.07 -7.58 33.00
CA LEU A 1791 22.23 -8.89 32.37
C LEU A 1791 22.12 -8.81 30.85
N ARG A 1792 21.14 -8.05 30.34
CA ARG A 1792 20.90 -7.83 28.91
C ARG A 1792 22.12 -7.22 28.25
N GLN A 1793 22.73 -6.20 28.85
CA GLN A 1793 23.92 -5.54 28.30
C GLN A 1793 25.23 -6.22 28.71
N GLY A 1794 25.26 -6.94 29.82
CA GLY A 1794 26.49 -7.44 30.43
C GLY A 1794 26.92 -8.86 30.02
N ILE A 1795 26.01 -9.73 29.58
CA ILE A 1795 26.38 -11.09 29.17
C ILE A 1795 26.93 -11.08 27.75
N ARG A 1796 28.27 -11.02 27.63
CA ARG A 1796 28.97 -10.91 26.33
C ARG A 1796 29.96 -12.04 26.06
N ASP A 1797 30.40 -12.74 27.09
CA ASP A 1797 31.39 -13.80 26.98
C ASP A 1797 31.05 -15.02 27.85
N LYS A 1798 31.82 -16.09 27.65
CA LYS A 1798 31.69 -17.35 28.40
C LYS A 1798 31.81 -17.12 29.92
N HIS A 1799 32.67 -16.22 30.37
CA HIS A 1799 32.89 -15.98 31.80
C HIS A 1799 31.68 -15.32 32.47
N CYS A 1800 31.02 -14.37 31.80
CA CYS A 1800 29.78 -13.76 32.29
C CYS A 1800 28.64 -14.80 32.37
N TYR A 1801 28.54 -15.68 31.38
CA TYR A 1801 27.58 -16.79 31.41
C TYR A 1801 27.86 -17.74 32.59
N GLU A 1802 29.11 -18.19 32.78
CA GLU A 1802 29.47 -19.07 33.91
C GLU A 1802 29.18 -18.41 35.26
N LEU A 1803 29.41 -17.09 35.40
CA LEU A 1803 29.11 -16.33 36.61
C LEU A 1803 27.61 -16.39 36.97
N CYS A 1804 26.74 -16.21 35.97
CA CYS A 1804 25.29 -16.26 36.13
C CYS A 1804 24.78 -17.69 36.37
N SER A 1805 25.32 -18.65 35.61
CA SER A 1805 24.95 -20.07 35.66
C SER A 1805 25.28 -20.71 37.01
N ARG A 1806 26.47 -20.46 37.57
CA ARG A 1806 26.89 -20.97 38.90
C ARG A 1806 26.00 -20.48 40.06
N ARG A 1807 25.21 -19.43 39.85
CA ARG A 1807 24.28 -18.86 40.83
C ARG A 1807 22.81 -19.18 40.50
N GLY A 1808 22.53 -19.93 39.44
CA GLY A 1808 21.15 -20.28 39.05
C GLY A 1808 20.33 -19.08 38.55
N VAL A 1809 20.96 -18.03 38.05
CA VAL A 1809 20.27 -16.82 37.54
C VAL A 1809 19.32 -17.17 36.38
N PHE A 1810 19.74 -18.05 35.46
CA PHE A 1810 18.91 -18.46 34.33
C PHE A 1810 17.67 -19.25 34.76
N HIS A 1811 17.75 -20.08 35.80
CA HIS A 1811 16.55 -20.72 36.37
C HIS A 1811 15.54 -19.69 36.90
N ILE A 1812 16.02 -18.64 37.57
CA ILE A 1812 15.18 -17.58 38.12
C ILE A 1812 14.50 -16.80 36.98
N ILE A 1813 15.24 -16.45 35.93
CA ILE A 1813 14.71 -15.65 34.84
C ILE A 1813 13.74 -16.45 33.95
N LEU A 1814 14.06 -17.71 33.63
CA LEU A 1814 13.16 -18.58 32.85
C LEU A 1814 11.87 -18.88 33.60
N SER A 1815 11.92 -19.02 34.93
CA SER A 1815 10.71 -19.18 35.76
C SER A 1815 9.92 -17.88 35.89
N PHE A 1816 10.61 -16.73 35.98
CA PHE A 1816 9.96 -15.42 36.00
C PHE A 1816 9.23 -15.11 34.69
N PHE A 1817 9.76 -15.50 33.53
CA PHE A 1817 9.10 -15.29 32.23
C PHE A 1817 7.66 -15.82 32.17
N ASN A 1818 7.42 -16.99 32.77
CA ASN A 1818 6.11 -17.64 32.84
C ASN A 1818 5.24 -17.14 34.02
N SER A 1819 5.79 -16.26 34.87
CA SER A 1819 5.06 -15.70 36.01
C SER A 1819 4.08 -14.62 35.53
N PRO A 1820 2.86 -14.55 36.08
CA PRO A 1820 1.94 -13.44 35.81
C PRO A 1820 2.45 -12.07 36.28
N LEU A 1821 3.55 -12.03 37.05
CA LEU A 1821 4.22 -10.79 37.47
C LEU A 1821 5.18 -10.22 36.40
N CYS A 1822 5.52 -11.01 35.38
CA CYS A 1822 6.41 -10.58 34.29
C CYS A 1822 5.58 -9.90 33.20
N ASP A 1823 5.93 -8.65 32.89
CA ASP A 1823 5.30 -7.91 31.80
C ASP A 1823 5.96 -8.21 30.45
N GLU A 1824 5.31 -7.80 29.35
CA GLU A 1824 5.78 -8.06 27.99
C GLU A 1824 7.17 -7.46 27.71
N VAL A 1825 7.50 -6.32 28.35
CA VAL A 1825 8.83 -5.68 28.22
C VAL A 1825 9.90 -6.56 28.86
N ALA A 1826 9.66 -7.05 30.10
CA ALA A 1826 10.56 -7.99 30.74
C ALA A 1826 10.67 -9.30 29.95
N GLN A 1827 9.57 -9.85 29.43
CA GLN A 1827 9.61 -11.06 28.58
C GLN A 1827 10.53 -10.89 27.36
N ASN A 1828 10.46 -9.75 26.67
CA ASN A 1828 11.35 -9.45 25.55
C ASN A 1828 12.81 -9.29 25.99
N TRP A 1829 13.08 -8.60 27.11
CA TRP A 1829 14.44 -8.48 27.66
C TRP A 1829 15.03 -9.84 28.05
N ILE A 1830 14.21 -10.76 28.54
CA ILE A 1830 14.62 -12.13 28.85
C ILE A 1830 15.02 -12.88 27.57
N LEU A 1831 14.24 -12.75 26.48
CA LEU A 1831 14.62 -13.34 25.20
C LEU A 1831 15.91 -12.71 24.64
N GLU A 1832 16.10 -11.40 24.75
CA GLU A 1832 17.36 -10.73 24.36
C GLU A 1832 18.56 -11.22 25.19
N ILE A 1833 18.38 -11.40 26.51
CA ILE A 1833 19.40 -12.01 27.37
C ILE A 1833 19.77 -13.41 26.86
N LEU A 1834 18.77 -14.25 26.54
CA LEU A 1834 18.98 -15.59 26.01
C LEU A 1834 19.64 -15.57 24.62
N GLN A 1835 19.32 -14.59 23.77
CA GLN A 1835 20.00 -14.40 22.48
C GLN A 1835 21.47 -14.04 22.68
N ASN A 1836 21.79 -13.17 23.63
CA ASN A 1836 23.19 -12.82 23.95
C ASN A 1836 23.96 -14.03 24.48
N VAL A 1837 23.31 -14.90 25.26
CA VAL A 1837 23.88 -16.19 25.67
C VAL A 1837 24.05 -17.14 24.48
N ALA A 1838 23.09 -17.17 23.55
CA ALA A 1838 23.11 -18.02 22.36
C ALA A 1838 24.26 -17.70 21.40
N HIS A 1839 24.79 -16.47 21.41
CA HIS A 1839 25.96 -16.10 20.61
C HIS A 1839 27.27 -16.72 21.11
N ILE A 1840 27.32 -17.18 22.36
CA ILE A 1840 28.52 -17.80 22.93
C ILE A 1840 28.47 -19.31 22.67
N THR A 1841 29.29 -19.84 21.75
CA THR A 1841 29.22 -21.23 21.25
C THR A 1841 29.05 -22.30 22.35
N ARG A 1842 29.86 -22.24 23.41
CA ARG A 1842 29.77 -23.21 24.51
C ARG A 1842 28.50 -23.03 25.35
N SER A 1843 28.11 -21.80 25.60
CA SER A 1843 26.90 -21.48 26.36
C SER A 1843 25.64 -21.85 25.58
N ALA A 1844 25.62 -21.64 24.25
CA ALA A 1844 24.52 -22.06 23.39
C ALA A 1844 24.24 -23.57 23.52
N TYR A 1845 25.30 -24.39 23.53
CA TYR A 1845 25.19 -25.83 23.75
C TYR A 1845 24.74 -26.17 25.18
N GLU A 1846 25.36 -25.57 26.20
CA GLU A 1846 25.04 -25.81 27.62
C GLU A 1846 23.62 -25.36 27.97
N VAL A 1847 23.09 -24.29 27.38
CA VAL A 1847 21.72 -23.83 27.63
C VAL A 1847 20.67 -24.76 27.05
N ILE A 1848 20.91 -25.29 25.84
CA ILE A 1848 20.03 -26.30 25.26
C ILE A 1848 20.03 -27.57 26.12
N ARG A 1849 21.21 -28.04 26.52
CA ARG A 1849 21.37 -29.30 27.28
C ARG A 1849 20.92 -29.19 28.75
N ASP A 1850 21.40 -28.18 29.46
CA ASP A 1850 21.28 -28.09 30.93
C ASP A 1850 19.99 -27.40 31.38
N TYR A 1851 19.45 -26.48 30.57
CA TYR A 1851 18.22 -25.75 30.87
C TYR A 1851 17.02 -26.18 30.00
N SER A 1852 17.20 -27.18 29.13
CA SER A 1852 16.15 -27.69 28.23
C SER A 1852 15.48 -26.56 27.43
N LEU A 1853 16.27 -25.60 26.93
CA LEU A 1853 15.75 -24.37 26.36
C LEU A 1853 14.80 -24.60 25.18
N LEU A 1854 15.06 -25.59 24.33
CA LEU A 1854 14.17 -25.92 23.20
C LEU A 1854 12.79 -26.39 23.68
N THR A 1855 12.75 -27.20 24.74
CA THR A 1855 11.51 -27.62 25.40
C THR A 1855 10.78 -26.44 26.03
N TRP A 1856 11.50 -25.50 26.63
CA TRP A 1856 10.93 -24.27 27.16
C TRP A 1856 10.36 -23.37 26.06
N VAL A 1857 11.03 -23.25 24.90
CA VAL A 1857 10.51 -22.51 23.73
C VAL A 1857 9.25 -23.16 23.18
N LEU A 1858 9.17 -24.49 23.14
CA LEU A 1858 7.95 -25.21 22.76
C LEU A 1858 6.77 -24.85 23.67
N HIS A 1859 6.98 -24.72 24.98
CA HIS A 1859 5.93 -24.28 25.91
C HIS A 1859 5.40 -22.86 25.57
N ILE A 1860 6.27 -21.96 25.12
CA ILE A 1860 5.86 -20.62 24.65
C ILE A 1860 4.99 -20.74 23.39
N LEU A 1861 5.38 -21.58 22.44
CA LEU A 1861 4.63 -21.80 21.19
C LEU A 1861 3.29 -22.51 21.43
N GLU A 1862 3.15 -23.30 22.51
CA GLU A 1862 1.88 -23.93 22.89
C GLU A 1862 0.85 -22.95 23.49
N SER A 1863 1.25 -21.72 23.82
CA SER A 1863 0.33 -20.68 24.29
C SER A 1863 -0.68 -20.29 23.20
N ARG A 1864 -1.94 -19.98 23.59
CA ARG A 1864 -3.02 -19.67 22.64
C ARG A 1864 -2.72 -18.48 21.73
N PHE A 1865 -1.89 -17.54 22.20
CA PHE A 1865 -1.54 -16.33 21.46
C PHE A 1865 -0.11 -15.90 21.78
N VAL A 1866 0.74 -15.87 20.76
CA VAL A 1866 2.11 -15.34 20.82
C VAL A 1866 2.11 -14.00 20.11
N GLU A 1867 2.51 -12.92 20.77
CA GLU A 1867 2.57 -11.58 20.16
C GLU A 1867 3.67 -11.49 19.08
N THR A 1868 3.58 -10.54 18.13
CA THR A 1868 4.51 -10.48 16.97
C THR A 1868 5.96 -10.23 17.37
N GLN A 1869 6.19 -9.33 18.33
CA GLN A 1869 7.53 -9.05 18.83
C GLN A 1869 8.14 -10.25 19.56
N LEU A 1870 7.33 -10.92 20.37
CA LEU A 1870 7.73 -12.14 21.08
C LEU A 1870 8.10 -13.25 20.09
N LEU A 1871 7.27 -13.47 19.06
CA LEU A 1871 7.54 -14.45 17.99
C LEU A 1871 8.81 -14.11 17.20
N SER A 1872 9.01 -12.83 16.86
CA SER A 1872 10.24 -12.33 16.21
C SER A 1872 11.48 -12.68 17.04
N ASN A 1873 11.44 -12.41 18.34
CA ASN A 1873 12.55 -12.70 19.26
C ASN A 1873 12.80 -14.20 19.44
N VAL A 1874 11.74 -15.03 19.42
CA VAL A 1874 11.87 -16.50 19.45
C VAL A 1874 12.53 -17.03 18.17
N ILE A 1875 12.13 -16.54 16.99
CA ILE A 1875 12.74 -16.92 15.71
C ILE A 1875 14.22 -16.55 15.69
N SER A 1876 14.56 -15.32 16.08
CA SER A 1876 15.94 -14.84 16.16
C SER A 1876 16.79 -15.65 17.16
N LEU A 1877 16.21 -16.04 18.29
CA LEU A 1877 16.86 -16.91 19.27
C LEU A 1877 17.15 -18.30 18.69
N LEU A 1878 16.17 -18.94 18.05
CA LEU A 1878 16.35 -20.27 17.44
C LEU A 1878 17.38 -20.25 16.31
N HIS A 1879 17.31 -19.23 15.45
CA HIS A 1879 18.29 -19.02 14.38
C HIS A 1879 19.70 -18.86 14.96
N THR A 1880 19.87 -17.99 15.95
CA THR A 1880 21.17 -17.75 16.60
C THR A 1880 21.70 -19.03 17.24
N LEU A 1881 20.88 -19.76 17.99
CA LEU A 1881 21.26 -21.03 18.62
C LEU A 1881 21.69 -22.08 17.59
N TRP A 1882 20.99 -22.17 16.46
CA TRP A 1882 21.35 -23.12 15.40
C TRP A 1882 22.67 -22.74 14.74
N VAL A 1883 22.80 -21.50 14.28
CA VAL A 1883 24.00 -20.98 13.58
C VAL A 1883 25.24 -21.12 14.47
N THR A 1884 25.14 -20.76 15.76
CA THR A 1884 26.29 -20.78 16.67
C THR A 1884 26.72 -22.19 17.04
N ASN A 1885 25.80 -23.16 17.16
CA ASN A 1885 26.12 -24.57 17.39
C ASN A 1885 26.64 -25.27 16.11
N LEU A 1886 26.13 -24.89 14.94
CA LEU A 1886 26.60 -25.38 13.64
C LEU A 1886 28.05 -24.94 13.40
N GLY A 1887 28.37 -23.66 13.62
CA GLY A 1887 29.70 -23.09 13.45
C GLY A 1887 30.30 -23.44 12.07
N ASN A 1888 31.61 -23.74 12.02
CA ASN A 1888 32.29 -24.16 10.79
C ASN A 1888 32.04 -25.63 10.40
N LYS A 1889 31.11 -26.33 11.04
CA LYS A 1889 30.81 -27.74 10.74
C LYS A 1889 29.85 -27.89 9.55
N ALA A 1890 29.43 -26.78 8.95
CA ALA A 1890 28.70 -26.81 7.70
C ALA A 1890 29.62 -27.39 6.61
N PRO A 1891 29.18 -28.42 5.86
CA PRO A 1891 29.95 -28.97 4.76
C PRO A 1891 29.93 -27.95 3.61
N GLU A 1892 30.81 -26.96 3.65
CA GLU A 1892 31.15 -26.20 2.44
C GLU A 1892 31.84 -27.17 1.48
N GLU A 1893 31.33 -27.24 0.25
CA GLU A 1893 31.93 -27.97 -0.88
C GLU A 1893 33.32 -27.39 -1.18
N ARG A 1894 34.31 -27.70 -0.33
CA ARG A 1894 35.71 -27.40 -0.59
C ARG A 1894 36.16 -28.29 -1.74
N SER A 1895 36.14 -27.72 -2.94
CA SER A 1895 36.99 -28.11 -4.06
C SER A 1895 38.46 -27.87 -3.67
N GLN A 1896 39.00 -28.67 -2.75
CA GLN A 1896 40.44 -28.74 -2.53
C GLN A 1896 41.02 -29.81 -3.48
N PRO A 1897 42.09 -29.48 -4.22
CA PRO A 1897 42.69 -30.39 -5.18
C PRO A 1897 43.26 -31.63 -4.44
N PRO A 1898 43.18 -32.81 -5.05
CA PRO A 1898 43.55 -34.07 -4.42
C PRO A 1898 45.07 -34.10 -4.18
N GLY A 1899 45.52 -34.02 -2.93
CA GLY A 1899 46.97 -34.11 -2.67
C GLY A 1899 47.52 -33.76 -1.28
N GLN A 1900 46.72 -33.34 -0.30
CA GLN A 1900 47.22 -33.13 1.07
C GLN A 1900 46.47 -34.00 2.07
N VAL A 1901 47.08 -35.14 2.41
CA VAL A 1901 46.69 -36.02 3.52
C VAL A 1901 47.15 -35.36 4.82
N GLY A 1902 46.42 -34.34 5.27
CA GLY A 1902 46.54 -33.76 6.60
C GLY A 1902 45.63 -34.52 7.58
N SER A 1903 46.15 -34.86 8.75
CA SER A 1903 45.52 -35.64 9.83
C SER A 1903 44.01 -35.44 9.97
N GLN A 1904 43.23 -36.49 9.68
CA GLN A 1904 41.81 -36.60 10.01
C GLN A 1904 41.65 -36.65 11.55
N GLU A 1905 41.71 -35.50 12.22
CA GLU A 1905 41.00 -35.37 13.49
C GLU A 1905 39.52 -35.52 13.16
N SER A 1906 38.87 -36.53 13.72
CA SER A 1906 37.45 -36.80 13.51
C SER A 1906 36.62 -35.56 13.81
N GLU A 1907 36.10 -34.89 12.78
CA GLU A 1907 35.27 -33.71 12.93
C GLU A 1907 34.09 -34.04 13.86
N LYS A 1908 34.05 -33.40 15.03
CA LYS A 1908 32.99 -33.62 16.04
C LYS A 1908 31.65 -33.09 15.52
N MET A 1909 30.86 -33.97 14.92
CA MET A 1909 29.50 -33.69 14.45
C MET A 1909 28.55 -33.33 15.60
N LEU A 1910 27.49 -32.55 15.32
CA LEU A 1910 26.41 -32.34 16.29
C LEU A 1910 25.65 -33.65 16.51
N ALA A 1911 25.20 -33.89 17.74
CA ALA A 1911 24.46 -35.08 18.06
C ALA A 1911 23.09 -35.08 17.37
N LEU A 1912 22.71 -36.20 16.74
CA LEU A 1912 21.50 -36.30 15.92
C LEU A 1912 20.19 -35.99 16.69
N HIS A 1913 20.16 -36.24 18.00
CA HIS A 1913 19.00 -35.89 18.85
C HIS A 1913 18.79 -34.37 18.90
N MET A 1914 19.86 -33.58 19.05
CA MET A 1914 19.80 -32.12 19.08
C MET A 1914 19.28 -31.57 17.74
N VAL A 1915 19.76 -32.11 16.62
CA VAL A 1915 19.27 -31.75 15.27
C VAL A 1915 17.76 -32.06 15.14
N SER A 1916 17.31 -33.17 15.74
CA SER A 1916 15.90 -33.57 15.70
C SER A 1916 15.01 -32.69 16.59
N GLU A 1917 15.50 -32.21 17.75
CA GLU A 1917 14.79 -31.26 18.60
C GLU A 1917 14.61 -29.90 17.91
N PHE A 1918 15.66 -29.37 17.26
CA PHE A 1918 15.55 -28.15 16.45
C PHE A 1918 14.49 -28.28 15.36
N LEU A 1919 14.51 -29.40 14.63
CA LEU A 1919 13.53 -29.68 13.59
C LEU A 1919 12.10 -29.69 14.17
N TYR A 1920 11.90 -30.34 15.33
CA TYR A 1920 10.59 -30.39 15.98
C TYR A 1920 10.09 -29.01 16.41
N VAL A 1921 10.95 -28.18 17.00
CA VAL A 1921 10.60 -26.80 17.41
C VAL A 1921 10.27 -25.93 16.20
N LEU A 1922 11.07 -26.02 15.12
CA LEU A 1922 10.82 -25.26 13.90
C LEU A 1922 9.50 -25.69 13.23
N ILE A 1923 9.20 -26.99 13.21
CA ILE A 1923 7.91 -27.51 12.72
C ILE A 1923 6.76 -26.97 13.58
N ALA A 1924 6.87 -26.96 14.92
CA ALA A 1924 5.86 -26.35 15.78
C ALA A 1924 5.67 -24.86 15.49
N LEU A 1925 6.77 -24.13 15.26
CA LEU A 1925 6.78 -22.70 14.97
C LEU A 1925 6.10 -22.35 13.63
N THR A 1926 6.08 -23.26 12.65
CA THR A 1926 5.38 -23.04 11.36
C THR A 1926 3.92 -22.61 11.54
N LYS A 1927 3.24 -23.14 12.57
CA LYS A 1927 1.83 -22.82 12.87
C LYS A 1927 1.61 -21.34 13.22
N HIS A 1928 2.65 -20.64 13.67
CA HIS A 1928 2.59 -19.24 14.11
C HIS A 1928 3.07 -18.24 13.04
N LEU A 1929 3.59 -18.71 11.91
CA LEU A 1929 4.00 -17.83 10.81
C LEU A 1929 2.80 -17.02 10.29
N ARG A 1930 3.01 -15.71 10.12
CA ARG A 1930 1.99 -14.76 9.67
C ARG A 1930 2.63 -13.63 8.86
N PRO A 1931 1.87 -12.95 7.99
CA PRO A 1931 2.40 -11.90 7.11
C PRO A 1931 2.98 -10.68 7.87
N THR A 1932 2.62 -10.48 9.14
CA THR A 1932 3.10 -9.35 9.95
C THR A 1932 4.53 -9.49 10.47
N LEU A 1933 5.18 -10.65 10.26
CA LEU A 1933 6.59 -10.83 10.60
C LEU A 1933 7.46 -10.08 9.59
N ALA A 1934 8.48 -9.37 10.08
CA ALA A 1934 9.45 -8.71 9.20
C ALA A 1934 10.20 -9.74 8.34
N SER A 1935 10.56 -9.32 7.13
CA SER A 1935 11.13 -10.18 6.08
C SER A 1935 12.44 -10.86 6.50
N ALA A 1936 13.26 -10.18 7.32
CA ALA A 1936 14.49 -10.74 7.86
C ALA A 1936 14.24 -11.96 8.78
N GLN A 1937 13.19 -11.92 9.59
CA GLN A 1937 12.82 -12.98 10.52
C GLN A 1937 12.22 -14.17 9.77
N LEU A 1938 11.40 -13.92 8.74
CA LEU A 1938 10.92 -14.98 7.84
C LEU A 1938 12.08 -15.67 7.13
N MET A 1939 13.05 -14.89 6.62
CA MET A 1939 14.26 -15.43 6.00
C MET A 1939 15.08 -16.25 7.00
N ASN A 1940 15.29 -15.75 8.23
CA ASN A 1940 15.98 -16.50 9.28
C ASN A 1940 15.26 -17.82 9.60
N PHE A 1941 13.92 -17.83 9.64
CA PHE A 1941 13.15 -19.05 9.85
C PHE A 1941 13.37 -20.08 8.73
N PHE A 1942 13.13 -19.70 7.47
CA PHE A 1942 13.26 -20.61 6.32
C PHE A 1942 14.70 -21.07 6.12
N TRP A 1943 15.68 -20.19 6.34
CA TRP A 1943 17.09 -20.52 6.27
C TRP A 1943 17.47 -21.53 7.35
N THR A 1944 17.02 -21.33 8.58
CA THR A 1944 17.31 -22.25 9.69
C THR A 1944 16.67 -23.62 9.42
N LEU A 1945 15.44 -23.65 8.91
CA LEU A 1945 14.74 -24.90 8.56
C LEU A 1945 15.45 -25.68 7.44
N GLU A 1946 15.83 -25.02 6.34
CA GLU A 1946 16.58 -25.65 5.24
C GLU A 1946 17.94 -26.14 5.73
N SER A 1947 18.66 -25.31 6.49
CA SER A 1947 19.98 -25.66 7.04
C SER A 1947 19.91 -26.90 7.95
N VAL A 1948 18.90 -26.98 8.83
CA VAL A 1948 18.66 -28.16 9.68
C VAL A 1948 18.39 -29.40 8.85
N LEU A 1949 17.55 -29.31 7.82
CA LEU A 1949 17.18 -30.44 6.96
C LEU A 1949 18.37 -30.91 6.10
N SER A 1950 19.10 -29.99 5.50
CA SER A 1950 20.29 -30.25 4.68
C SER A 1950 21.41 -30.89 5.50
N TYR A 1951 21.68 -30.34 6.69
CA TYR A 1951 22.67 -30.90 7.61
C TYR A 1951 22.26 -32.29 8.12
N ARG A 1952 20.97 -32.48 8.44
CA ARG A 1952 20.42 -33.79 8.82
C ARG A 1952 20.59 -34.82 7.70
N ALA A 1953 20.28 -34.47 6.44
CA ALA A 1953 20.42 -35.35 5.30
C ALA A 1953 21.89 -35.80 5.11
N THR A 1954 22.83 -34.86 5.25
CA THR A 1954 24.27 -35.12 5.16
C THR A 1954 24.74 -36.06 6.27
N ILE A 1955 24.34 -35.79 7.52
CA ILE A 1955 24.65 -36.64 8.67
C ILE A 1955 24.10 -38.06 8.49
N ILE A 1956 22.85 -38.19 8.02
CA ILE A 1956 22.23 -39.50 7.79
C ILE A 1956 22.99 -40.30 6.74
N LYS A 1957 23.45 -39.64 5.66
CA LYS A 1957 24.28 -40.28 4.64
C LYS A 1957 25.60 -40.80 5.23
N LEU A 1958 26.31 -39.96 5.99
CA LEU A 1958 27.56 -40.35 6.65
C LEU A 1958 27.38 -41.47 7.69
N PHE A 1959 26.28 -41.48 8.47
CA PHE A 1959 25.99 -42.58 9.39
C PHE A 1959 25.62 -43.89 8.68
N LYS A 1960 24.95 -43.82 7.52
CA LYS A 1960 24.72 -44.98 6.65
C LYS A 1960 26.03 -45.54 6.11
N ASP A 1961 26.91 -44.66 5.62
CA ASP A 1961 28.23 -45.04 5.11
C ASP A 1961 29.10 -45.67 6.22
N MET A 1962 28.93 -45.24 7.47
CA MET A 1962 29.55 -45.86 8.65
C MET A 1962 28.82 -47.09 9.21
N GLY A 1963 27.69 -47.52 8.63
CA GLY A 1963 26.93 -48.69 9.07
C GLY A 1963 26.25 -48.58 10.44
N ARG A 1964 26.04 -47.37 10.98
CA ARG A 1964 25.50 -47.11 12.35
C ARG A 1964 24.16 -46.37 12.30
N PHE A 1965 23.08 -46.99 11.82
CA PHE A 1965 21.82 -46.28 11.57
C PHE A 1965 20.55 -46.94 12.16
N THR A 1966 19.80 -46.21 13.01
CA THR A 1966 18.50 -46.63 13.59
C THR A 1966 17.49 -45.47 13.75
N VAL A 1967 17.49 -44.46 12.86
CA VAL A 1967 16.60 -43.28 12.98
C VAL A 1967 15.59 -43.20 11.83
N ASN A 1968 14.39 -42.66 12.11
CA ASN A 1968 13.32 -42.48 11.14
C ASN A 1968 13.81 -41.66 9.93
N LYS A 1969 13.71 -42.23 8.71
CA LYS A 1969 14.17 -41.56 7.48
C LYS A 1969 13.35 -40.31 7.16
N VAL A 1970 12.06 -40.30 7.50
CA VAL A 1970 11.13 -39.21 7.15
C VAL A 1970 11.43 -37.96 7.99
N ALA A 1971 11.77 -36.85 7.32
CA ALA A 1971 12.10 -35.57 7.97
C ALA A 1971 10.88 -34.66 8.14
N LEU A 1972 10.03 -34.58 7.11
CA LEU A 1972 8.80 -33.80 7.08
C LEU A 1972 7.64 -34.77 6.81
N SER A 1973 6.56 -34.67 7.59
CA SER A 1973 5.33 -35.38 7.26
C SER A 1973 4.54 -34.62 6.19
N THR A 1974 3.62 -35.31 5.51
CA THR A 1974 2.69 -34.66 4.57
C THR A 1974 1.92 -33.50 5.22
N LYS A 1975 1.58 -33.64 6.52
CA LYS A 1975 0.91 -32.58 7.30
C LYS A 1975 1.79 -31.34 7.44
N ASP A 1976 3.08 -31.51 7.72
CA ASP A 1976 4.01 -30.39 7.94
C ASP A 1976 4.22 -29.60 6.63
N VAL A 1977 4.32 -30.31 5.50
CA VAL A 1977 4.43 -29.71 4.16
C VAL A 1977 3.18 -28.90 3.82
N LEU A 1978 1.98 -29.43 4.10
CA LEU A 1978 0.73 -28.70 3.86
C LEU A 1978 0.61 -27.45 4.76
N ILE A 1979 1.08 -27.51 6.01
CA ILE A 1979 1.12 -26.33 6.89
C ILE A 1979 2.09 -25.27 6.35
N LEU A 1980 3.28 -25.67 5.91
CA LEU A 1980 4.28 -24.75 5.34
C LEU A 1980 3.74 -24.05 4.09
N LEU A 1981 3.19 -24.81 3.13
CA LEU A 1981 2.59 -24.24 1.92
C LEU A 1981 1.40 -23.36 2.23
N HIS A 1982 0.56 -23.74 3.20
CA HIS A 1982 -0.55 -22.89 3.64
C HIS A 1982 -0.04 -21.56 4.20
N LYS A 1983 0.96 -21.58 5.08
CA LYS A 1983 1.53 -20.37 5.68
C LYS A 1983 2.25 -19.51 4.65
N TRP A 1984 2.95 -20.12 3.71
CA TRP A 1984 3.56 -19.44 2.58
C TRP A 1984 2.52 -18.78 1.66
N SER A 1985 1.45 -19.50 1.33
CA SER A 1985 0.35 -18.96 0.52
C SER A 1985 -0.29 -17.71 1.12
N LEU A 1986 -0.24 -17.55 2.45
CA LEU A 1986 -0.68 -16.34 3.15
C LEU A 1986 0.37 -15.22 3.12
N ILE A 1987 1.66 -15.56 3.17
CA ILE A 1987 2.79 -14.60 3.13
C ILE A 1987 2.95 -14.02 1.72
N GLU A 1988 2.96 -14.87 0.68
CA GLU A 1988 3.05 -14.47 -0.73
C GLU A 1988 1.70 -13.97 -1.28
N ARG A 1989 0.58 -14.31 -0.61
CA ARG A 1989 -0.81 -14.02 -1.02
C ARG A 1989 -1.22 -14.75 -2.30
N ASP A 1990 -0.75 -15.98 -2.50
CA ASP A 1990 -1.12 -16.84 -3.63
C ASP A 1990 -2.50 -17.49 -3.42
N THR A 1991 -3.55 -16.88 -3.99
CA THR A 1991 -4.95 -17.32 -3.86
C THR A 1991 -5.23 -18.65 -4.56
N LYS A 1992 -4.53 -18.94 -5.66
CA LYS A 1992 -4.65 -20.21 -6.39
C LYS A 1992 -4.16 -21.35 -5.50
N LEU A 1993 -2.98 -21.18 -4.91
CA LEU A 1993 -2.43 -22.15 -3.97
C LEU A 1993 -3.33 -22.34 -2.75
N GLN A 1994 -3.94 -21.27 -2.22
CA GLN A 1994 -4.90 -21.37 -1.11
C GLN A 1994 -6.13 -22.23 -1.44
N GLY A 1995 -6.72 -22.03 -2.62
CA GLY A 1995 -7.87 -22.80 -3.09
C GLY A 1995 -7.54 -24.28 -3.29
N GLU A 1996 -6.42 -24.57 -3.97
CA GLU A 1996 -5.93 -25.94 -4.17
C GLU A 1996 -5.60 -26.63 -2.82
N LEU A 1997 -4.98 -25.91 -1.87
CA LEU A 1997 -4.73 -26.42 -0.51
C LEU A 1997 -6.02 -26.74 0.25
N LYS A 1998 -7.04 -25.88 0.16
CA LYS A 1998 -8.32 -26.09 0.84
C LYS A 1998 -8.96 -27.41 0.39
N ALA A 1999 -9.01 -27.65 -0.92
CA ALA A 1999 -9.55 -28.88 -1.49
C ALA A 1999 -8.77 -30.13 -1.02
N VAL A 2000 -7.43 -30.07 -1.04
CA VAL A 2000 -6.57 -31.18 -0.58
C VAL A 2000 -6.73 -31.43 0.93
N ILE A 2001 -6.82 -30.37 1.74
CA ILE A 2001 -7.00 -30.49 3.19
C ILE A 2001 -8.37 -31.07 3.55
N GLU A 2002 -9.43 -30.65 2.85
CA GLU A 2002 -10.79 -31.18 3.03
C GLU A 2002 -10.84 -32.68 2.74
N GLN A 2003 -10.17 -33.13 1.66
CA GLN A 2003 -10.02 -34.55 1.34
C GLN A 2003 -9.19 -35.32 2.39
N HIS A 2004 -8.20 -34.68 3.01
CA HIS A 2004 -7.35 -35.32 4.02
C HIS A 2004 -8.03 -35.49 5.39
N GLN A 2005 -9.18 -34.86 5.64
CA GLN A 2005 -9.92 -34.85 6.93
C GLN A 2005 -9.05 -34.56 8.17
N ALA A 2006 -7.95 -33.83 8.01
CA ALA A 2006 -7.06 -33.51 9.12
C ALA A 2006 -7.69 -32.40 9.98
N LYS A 2007 -8.34 -32.78 11.09
CA LYS A 2007 -9.07 -31.86 12.01
C LYS A 2007 -8.31 -30.58 12.35
N ASP A 2008 -7.00 -30.66 12.59
CA ASP A 2008 -6.18 -29.48 12.94
C ASP A 2008 -6.01 -28.50 11.77
N LEU A 2009 -5.83 -29.01 10.54
CA LEU A 2009 -5.71 -28.19 9.33
C LEU A 2009 -7.06 -27.59 8.95
N MET A 2010 -8.15 -28.37 9.09
CA MET A 2010 -9.51 -27.84 8.96
C MET A 2010 -9.80 -26.74 9.98
N LYS A 2011 -9.30 -26.86 11.21
CA LYS A 2011 -9.46 -25.80 12.22
C LYS A 2011 -8.72 -24.52 11.79
N MET A 2012 -7.49 -24.62 11.29
CA MET A 2012 -6.76 -23.45 10.76
C MET A 2012 -7.42 -22.83 9.53
N LEU A 2013 -8.07 -23.63 8.67
CA LEU A 2013 -8.87 -23.12 7.54
C LEU A 2013 -10.17 -22.46 8.00
N LYS A 2014 -10.88 -23.08 8.96
CA LYS A 2014 -12.16 -22.56 9.51
C LYS A 2014 -11.98 -21.25 10.26
N ASP A 2015 -10.85 -21.07 10.94
CA ASP A 2015 -10.50 -19.78 11.56
C ASP A 2015 -10.33 -18.66 10.50
N LYS A 2016 -10.39 -18.96 9.19
CA LYS A 2016 -10.13 -18.00 8.10
C LYS A 2016 -11.02 -18.07 6.86
N SER A 2017 -12.09 -18.86 6.80
CA SER A 2017 -13.01 -18.82 5.65
C SER A 2017 -13.80 -17.51 5.64
N ARG A 2018 -13.17 -16.40 5.20
CA ARG A 2018 -13.77 -15.13 4.79
C ARG A 2018 -12.75 -14.36 3.93
N PRO A 2019 -13.13 -13.93 2.70
CA PRO A 2019 -12.20 -13.62 1.60
C PRO A 2019 -11.52 -12.25 1.76
N VAL A 2020 -10.24 -12.20 1.40
CA VAL A 2020 -9.38 -10.99 1.38
C VAL A 2020 -9.27 -10.52 -0.08
N VAL A 2021 -9.80 -9.33 -0.38
CA VAL A 2021 -9.74 -8.67 -1.69
C VAL A 2021 -8.58 -7.63 -1.66
N ALA A 2022 -8.22 -7.13 -2.85
CA ALA A 2022 -6.87 -6.80 -3.30
C ALA A 2022 -6.20 -5.55 -2.68
N ALA A 2023 -5.02 -5.73 -2.08
CA ALA A 2023 -4.20 -4.65 -1.53
C ALA A 2023 -3.19 -4.06 -2.56
N GLN A 2024 -3.42 -2.81 -2.98
CA GLN A 2024 -2.43 -1.96 -3.64
C GLN A 2024 -1.52 -1.24 -2.62
N ALA A 2025 -0.21 -1.37 -2.80
CA ALA A 2025 0.83 -0.70 -2.02
C ALA A 2025 1.00 0.78 -2.43
N ARG A 2026 1.12 1.72 -1.47
CA ARG A 2026 1.93 2.96 -1.61
C ARG A 2026 2.08 3.79 -0.31
N GLY A 2027 3.34 3.94 0.15
CA GLY A 2027 3.91 5.20 0.64
C GLY A 2027 3.98 5.46 2.16
N PRO A 2028 5.18 5.43 2.80
CA PRO A 2028 5.36 5.82 4.20
C PRO A 2028 5.63 7.33 4.34
N ARG A 2029 4.72 8.08 4.99
CA ARG A 2029 4.98 9.46 5.45
C ARG A 2029 4.69 9.60 6.94
N GLY A 2030 5.74 9.88 7.71
CA GLY A 2030 5.66 10.67 8.95
C GLY A 2030 5.74 9.93 10.29
N ARG A 2031 6.90 9.33 10.63
CA ARG A 2031 7.24 9.02 12.04
C ARG A 2031 8.31 10.01 12.52
N LYS A 2032 7.93 10.89 13.45
CA LYS A 2032 8.84 11.79 14.17
C LYS A 2032 9.72 10.99 15.13
N ARG A 2033 11.03 11.14 14.94
CA ARG A 2033 12.16 10.62 15.73
C ARG A 2033 11.91 10.68 17.25
N ARG A 2034 11.85 9.51 17.91
CA ARG A 2034 12.37 9.33 19.27
C ARG A 2034 13.79 8.79 19.09
N HIS A 2035 14.76 9.50 19.65
CA HIS A 2035 16.15 9.06 19.72
C HIS A 2035 16.26 7.77 20.54
N GLY A 2036 17.00 6.80 20.02
CA GLY A 2036 17.34 5.55 20.69
C GLY A 2036 16.91 4.32 19.88
N GLY A 2037 17.79 3.84 19.01
CA GLY A 2037 17.64 2.59 18.24
C GLY A 2037 17.31 2.85 16.77
N LEU A 2038 18.36 2.88 15.94
CA LEU A 2038 18.29 2.84 14.48
C LEU A 2038 17.69 1.49 14.05
N GLU A 2039 16.40 1.44 13.76
CA GLU A 2039 15.84 0.43 12.86
C GLU A 2039 15.71 1.09 11.49
N GLU A 2040 16.68 0.78 10.62
CA GLU A 2040 16.69 1.15 9.21
C GLU A 2040 15.43 0.62 8.53
N THR A 2041 14.61 1.53 8.02
CA THR A 2041 13.46 1.19 7.17
C THR A 2041 13.98 0.63 5.86
N ALA A 2042 14.01 -0.69 5.74
CA ALA A 2042 14.41 -1.41 4.54
C ALA A 2042 13.62 -0.92 3.32
N GLU A 2043 14.33 -0.58 2.25
CA GLU A 2043 13.74 -0.16 0.98
C GLU A 2043 12.81 -1.26 0.41
N PRO A 2044 11.69 -0.91 -0.26
CA PRO A 2044 10.74 -1.89 -0.79
C PRO A 2044 11.36 -2.90 -1.77
N GLN A 2045 12.48 -2.53 -2.41
CA GLN A 2045 13.25 -3.45 -3.26
C GLN A 2045 13.95 -4.55 -2.42
N LEU A 2046 14.42 -4.23 -1.21
CA LEU A 2046 15.01 -5.20 -0.29
C LEU A 2046 13.95 -6.19 0.22
N GLU A 2047 12.73 -5.74 0.55
CA GLU A 2047 11.65 -6.62 0.98
C GLU A 2047 11.25 -7.64 -0.10
N ALA A 2048 11.08 -7.19 -1.35
CA ALA A 2048 10.82 -8.08 -2.48
C ALA A 2048 11.96 -9.10 -2.66
N SER A 2049 13.22 -8.65 -2.56
CA SER A 2049 14.39 -9.55 -2.66
C SER A 2049 14.44 -10.58 -1.52
N CYS A 2050 13.98 -10.23 -0.32
CA CYS A 2050 13.93 -11.13 0.83
C CYS A 2050 12.82 -12.18 0.70
N LEU A 2051 11.63 -11.79 0.24
CA LEU A 2051 10.54 -12.74 -0.01
C LEU A 2051 10.92 -13.76 -1.10
N GLU A 2052 11.58 -13.31 -2.16
CA GLU A 2052 12.11 -14.19 -3.20
C GLU A 2052 13.10 -15.21 -2.65
N LYS A 2053 14.07 -14.77 -1.83
CA LYS A 2053 14.98 -15.68 -1.13
C LYS A 2053 14.25 -16.68 -0.23
N CYS A 2054 13.14 -16.26 0.41
CA CYS A 2054 12.31 -17.17 1.20
C CYS A 2054 11.61 -18.22 0.32
N LYS A 2055 11.14 -17.84 -0.87
CA LYS A 2055 10.54 -18.76 -1.86
C LYS A 2055 11.56 -19.81 -2.32
N ASP A 2056 12.80 -19.39 -2.55
CA ASP A 2056 13.93 -20.27 -2.92
C ASP A 2056 14.25 -21.26 -1.78
N LEU A 2057 14.35 -20.77 -0.55
CA LEU A 2057 14.60 -21.60 0.64
C LEU A 2057 13.45 -22.58 0.91
N LEU A 2058 12.20 -22.16 0.71
CA LEU A 2058 11.03 -23.03 0.85
C LEU A 2058 11.04 -24.13 -0.22
N ARG A 2059 11.34 -23.81 -1.48
CA ARG A 2059 11.53 -24.82 -2.53
C ARG A 2059 12.59 -25.84 -2.13
N ALA A 2060 13.76 -25.39 -1.68
CA ALA A 2060 14.83 -26.27 -1.20
C ALA A 2060 14.35 -27.15 -0.03
N THR A 2061 13.64 -26.57 0.94
CA THR A 2061 13.03 -27.28 2.07
C THR A 2061 12.11 -28.41 1.61
N LEU A 2062 11.27 -28.19 0.59
CA LEU A 2062 10.33 -29.18 0.07
C LEU A 2062 11.02 -30.35 -0.65
N THR A 2063 12.22 -30.16 -1.23
CA THR A 2063 12.98 -31.27 -1.85
C THR A 2063 13.49 -32.30 -0.84
N HIS A 2064 13.48 -31.99 0.47
CA HIS A 2064 13.78 -32.95 1.54
C HIS A 2064 12.58 -33.83 1.92
N TRP A 2065 11.39 -33.56 1.39
CA TRP A 2065 10.19 -34.35 1.65
C TRP A 2065 10.16 -35.60 0.77
N GLY A 2066 10.17 -36.77 1.42
CA GLY A 2066 9.88 -38.05 0.79
C GLY A 2066 8.44 -38.48 1.11
N PRO A 2067 7.49 -38.42 0.17
CA PRO A 2067 6.16 -38.98 0.38
C PRO A 2067 6.29 -40.48 0.69
N GLY A 2068 5.60 -40.95 1.72
CA GLY A 2068 5.77 -42.28 2.32
C GLY A 2068 5.71 -43.44 1.30
N ASP A 2069 6.44 -44.52 1.60
CA ASP A 2069 6.76 -45.61 0.67
C ASP A 2069 5.53 -46.15 -0.09
N PRO A 2070 5.59 -46.27 -1.43
CA PRO A 2070 4.58 -47.00 -2.18
C PRO A 2070 4.64 -48.47 -1.74
N LEU A 2071 3.45 -49.06 -1.50
CA LEU A 2071 3.30 -50.48 -1.16
C LEU A 2071 4.29 -51.36 -1.96
N PRO A 2072 4.94 -52.36 -1.32
CA PRO A 2072 5.94 -53.18 -2.00
C PRO A 2072 5.32 -53.83 -3.23
N GLY A 2073 6.04 -53.68 -4.35
CA GLY A 2073 5.56 -54.00 -5.69
C GLY A 2073 4.91 -55.38 -5.81
N PRO A 2074 3.92 -55.52 -6.70
CA PRO A 2074 3.19 -56.76 -6.88
C PRO A 2074 4.16 -57.85 -7.35
N THR A 2075 4.23 -58.93 -6.57
CA THR A 2075 4.76 -60.21 -7.00
C THR A 2075 4.20 -60.53 -8.38
N GLN A 2076 5.11 -60.78 -9.32
CA GLN A 2076 4.83 -61.15 -10.70
C GLN A 2076 3.69 -62.18 -10.75
N GLY A 2077 2.55 -61.76 -11.29
CA GLY A 2077 1.36 -62.58 -11.40
C GLY A 2077 0.45 -62.04 -12.47
N SER A 2078 0.68 -62.49 -13.69
CA SER A 2078 -0.29 -62.66 -14.78
C SER A 2078 -1.26 -61.52 -15.08
N VAL A 2079 -0.96 -60.83 -16.19
CA VAL A 2079 -1.85 -59.98 -16.99
C VAL A 2079 -3.24 -60.63 -17.14
N GLY A 2080 -4.28 -59.96 -16.68
CA GLY A 2080 -5.67 -60.39 -16.83
C GLY A 2080 -6.62 -59.27 -16.42
N GLN A 2081 -7.32 -58.73 -17.41
CA GLN A 2081 -8.23 -57.58 -17.36
C GLN A 2081 -9.28 -57.63 -16.23
N THR A 2082 -9.51 -56.49 -15.57
CA THR A 2082 -10.84 -55.88 -15.31
C THR A 2082 -10.65 -54.58 -14.51
N ILE A 2083 -11.23 -53.49 -15.01
CA ILE A 2083 -11.17 -52.13 -14.44
C ILE A 2083 -11.84 -52.15 -13.05
N PRO A 2084 -11.11 -51.95 -11.93
CA PRO A 2084 -11.73 -51.91 -10.61
C PRO A 2084 -12.36 -50.54 -10.41
N LYS A 2085 -13.68 -50.52 -10.33
CA LYS A 2085 -14.48 -49.35 -9.96
C LYS A 2085 -14.00 -48.76 -8.62
N SER A 2086 -13.72 -47.46 -8.65
CA SER A 2086 -13.68 -46.51 -7.53
C SER A 2086 -12.99 -46.99 -6.24
N LYS A 2087 -11.69 -47.28 -6.28
CA LYS A 2087 -10.87 -47.15 -5.07
C LYS A 2087 -10.64 -45.67 -4.83
N THR A 2088 -11.27 -45.14 -3.79
CA THR A 2088 -10.99 -43.83 -3.18
C THR A 2088 -9.50 -43.51 -3.29
N LEU A 2089 -9.14 -42.49 -4.09
CA LEU A 2089 -7.77 -42.01 -4.22
C LEU A 2089 -7.21 -41.80 -2.81
N SER A 2090 -6.05 -42.38 -2.53
CA SER A 2090 -5.40 -42.18 -1.23
C SER A 2090 -5.13 -40.67 -1.07
N SER A 2091 -5.53 -40.10 0.05
CA SER A 2091 -5.41 -38.66 0.32
C SER A 2091 -3.97 -38.13 0.18
N ALA A 2092 -2.97 -39.00 0.33
CA ALA A 2092 -1.55 -38.70 0.08
C ALA A 2092 -1.26 -38.30 -1.38
N HIS A 2093 -1.97 -38.87 -2.33
CA HIS A 2093 -1.80 -38.63 -3.77
C HIS A 2093 -2.03 -37.17 -4.15
N ALA A 2094 -3.15 -36.60 -3.70
CA ALA A 2094 -3.53 -35.22 -3.98
C ALA A 2094 -2.51 -34.21 -3.40
N ALA A 2095 -1.98 -34.51 -2.21
CA ALA A 2095 -0.93 -33.68 -1.59
C ALA A 2095 0.39 -33.73 -2.36
N VAL A 2096 0.81 -34.90 -2.87
CA VAL A 2096 2.03 -35.03 -3.69
C VAL A 2096 1.89 -34.24 -4.99
N SER A 2097 0.73 -34.37 -5.66
CA SER A 2097 0.45 -33.62 -6.90
C SER A 2097 0.50 -32.11 -6.68
N LEU A 2098 -0.12 -31.61 -5.62
CA LEU A 2098 -0.09 -30.18 -5.27
C LEU A 2098 1.33 -29.65 -5.05
N VAL A 2099 2.12 -30.34 -4.20
CA VAL A 2099 3.47 -29.91 -3.83
C VAL A 2099 4.39 -29.93 -5.05
N ALA A 2100 4.34 -31.02 -5.84
CA ALA A 2100 5.14 -31.12 -7.05
C ALA A 2100 4.75 -30.05 -8.08
N SER A 2101 3.45 -29.76 -8.24
CA SER A 2101 2.96 -28.69 -9.10
C SER A 2101 3.50 -27.32 -8.67
N TRP A 2102 3.39 -26.98 -7.38
CA TRP A 2102 3.90 -25.71 -6.85
C TRP A 2102 5.41 -25.55 -7.02
N VAL A 2103 6.20 -26.59 -6.71
CA VAL A 2103 7.67 -26.55 -6.88
C VAL A 2103 8.04 -26.34 -8.36
N LEU A 2104 7.37 -27.03 -9.28
CA LEU A 2104 7.64 -26.91 -10.73
C LEU A 2104 7.19 -25.55 -11.29
N ARG A 2105 6.03 -25.02 -10.87
CA ARG A 2105 5.55 -23.69 -11.28
C ARG A 2105 6.51 -22.59 -10.78
N SER A 2106 6.89 -22.63 -9.51
CA SER A 2106 7.78 -21.60 -8.90
C SER A 2106 9.19 -21.59 -9.48
N LEU A 2107 9.71 -22.74 -9.95
CA LEU A 2107 10.99 -22.79 -10.68
C LEU A 2107 10.91 -22.15 -12.07
N ALA A 2108 9.77 -22.22 -12.75
CA ALA A 2108 9.63 -21.72 -14.12
C ALA A 2108 9.68 -20.19 -14.22
N GLU A 2109 9.56 -19.48 -13.09
CA GLU A 2109 9.55 -18.01 -13.02
C GLU A 2109 10.95 -17.37 -13.12
N ARG A 2110 12.04 -18.09 -12.80
CA ARG A 2110 13.42 -17.54 -12.79
C ARG A 2110 14.50 -18.52 -13.21
N PRO A 2111 15.66 -18.04 -13.71
CA PRO A 2111 16.82 -18.88 -13.97
C PRO A 2111 17.38 -19.45 -12.66
N VAL A 2112 17.43 -20.78 -12.58
CA VAL A 2112 17.75 -21.53 -11.37
C VAL A 2112 19.24 -21.94 -11.36
N SER A 2113 19.83 -21.98 -10.17
CA SER A 2113 21.21 -22.46 -10.00
C SER A 2113 21.33 -23.94 -10.40
N ARG A 2114 22.49 -24.34 -10.96
CA ARG A 2114 22.70 -25.73 -11.42
C ARG A 2114 22.50 -26.74 -10.29
N ALA A 2115 22.97 -26.43 -9.08
CA ALA A 2115 22.86 -27.30 -7.92
C ALA A 2115 21.40 -27.59 -7.53
N GLU A 2116 20.54 -26.57 -7.56
CA GLU A 2116 19.10 -26.71 -7.28
C GLU A 2116 18.38 -27.58 -8.31
N VAL A 2117 18.63 -27.36 -9.61
CA VAL A 2117 18.03 -28.17 -10.69
C VAL A 2117 18.45 -29.63 -10.56
N THR A 2118 19.70 -29.89 -10.19
CA THR A 2118 20.19 -31.25 -10.00
C THR A 2118 19.50 -31.94 -8.83
N ARG A 2119 19.36 -31.25 -7.68
CA ARG A 2119 18.60 -31.76 -6.52
C ARG A 2119 17.14 -32.02 -6.86
N LEU A 2120 16.51 -31.14 -7.63
CA LEU A 2120 15.13 -31.29 -8.08
C LEU A 2120 14.96 -32.50 -8.99
N LEU A 2121 15.82 -32.65 -10.00
CA LEU A 2121 15.77 -33.78 -10.91
C LEU A 2121 15.95 -35.10 -10.16
N ASP A 2122 16.86 -35.12 -9.19
CA ASP A 2122 17.07 -36.28 -8.32
C ASP A 2122 15.81 -36.56 -7.46
N TRP A 2123 15.15 -35.53 -6.91
CA TRP A 2123 13.89 -35.65 -6.16
C TRP A 2123 12.70 -36.13 -7.03
N LEU A 2124 12.54 -35.56 -8.23
CA LEU A 2124 11.53 -35.98 -9.20
C LEU A 2124 11.72 -37.45 -9.58
N LYS A 2125 12.97 -37.85 -9.85
CA LYS A 2125 13.31 -39.22 -10.24
C LYS A 2125 13.11 -40.21 -9.09
N SER A 2126 13.41 -39.84 -7.86
CA SER A 2126 13.32 -40.74 -6.70
C SER A 2126 11.91 -40.85 -6.12
N HIS A 2127 11.09 -39.80 -6.19
CA HIS A 2127 9.81 -39.75 -5.45
C HIS A 2127 8.57 -39.51 -6.32
N ILE A 2128 8.66 -38.77 -7.43
CA ILE A 2128 7.49 -38.37 -8.24
C ILE A 2128 7.29 -39.30 -9.44
N LEU A 2129 8.31 -39.51 -10.26
CA LEU A 2129 8.26 -40.37 -11.45
C LEU A 2129 7.82 -41.82 -11.18
N PRO A 2130 8.16 -42.45 -10.03
CA PRO A 2130 7.65 -43.79 -9.70
C PRO A 2130 6.13 -43.86 -9.46
N GLN A 2131 5.43 -42.72 -9.36
CA GLN A 2131 3.99 -42.64 -9.08
C GLN A 2131 3.22 -42.21 -10.35
N PRO A 2132 2.81 -43.16 -11.22
CA PRO A 2132 2.28 -42.83 -12.55
C PRO A 2132 1.00 -41.98 -12.51
N MET A 2133 0.15 -42.14 -11.49
CA MET A 2133 -1.04 -41.29 -11.34
C MET A 2133 -0.67 -39.82 -11.02
N VAL A 2134 0.41 -39.55 -10.28
CA VAL A 2134 0.80 -38.18 -9.91
C VAL A 2134 1.36 -37.50 -11.14
N VAL A 2135 2.17 -38.25 -11.90
CA VAL A 2135 2.69 -37.80 -13.19
C VAL A 2135 1.54 -37.49 -14.15
N ALA A 2136 0.48 -38.30 -14.19
CA ALA A 2136 -0.70 -38.02 -15.00
C ALA A 2136 -1.40 -36.72 -14.58
N ASP A 2137 -1.58 -36.47 -13.27
CA ASP A 2137 -2.18 -35.24 -12.76
C ASP A 2137 -1.31 -34.00 -13.08
N LEU A 2138 0.01 -34.08 -12.87
CA LEU A 2138 0.96 -33.01 -13.18
C LEU A 2138 1.00 -32.67 -14.68
N LEU A 2139 0.89 -33.69 -15.55
CA LEU A 2139 0.84 -33.52 -16.99
C LEU A 2139 -0.51 -33.02 -17.50
N GLY A 2140 -1.57 -33.16 -16.69
CA GLY A 2140 -2.89 -32.56 -16.94
C GLY A 2140 -2.90 -31.04 -16.70
N ASP A 2141 -2.04 -30.53 -15.83
CA ASP A 2141 -1.87 -29.10 -15.57
C ASP A 2141 -1.01 -28.43 -16.67
N SER A 2142 -1.66 -27.65 -17.53
CA SER A 2142 -1.00 -26.96 -18.65
C SER A 2142 0.12 -26.02 -18.20
N ALA A 2143 -0.03 -25.36 -17.05
CA ALA A 2143 0.96 -24.42 -16.51
C ALA A 2143 2.25 -25.14 -16.11
N VAL A 2144 2.13 -26.29 -15.43
CA VAL A 2144 3.27 -27.15 -15.08
C VAL A 2144 3.94 -27.68 -16.34
N LYS A 2145 3.15 -28.16 -17.31
CA LYS A 2145 3.66 -28.65 -18.59
C LYS A 2145 4.46 -27.58 -19.34
N THR A 2146 4.01 -26.33 -19.32
CA THR A 2146 4.76 -25.19 -19.87
C THR A 2146 6.00 -24.82 -19.06
N GLY A 2147 5.92 -24.86 -17.73
CA GLY A 2147 7.04 -24.53 -16.86
C GLY A 2147 8.20 -25.51 -17.00
N ILE A 2148 7.90 -26.81 -17.02
CA ILE A 2148 8.87 -27.87 -17.31
C ILE A 2148 9.54 -27.63 -18.67
N PHE A 2149 8.77 -27.25 -19.69
CA PHE A 2149 9.29 -27.00 -21.03
C PHE A 2149 10.22 -25.78 -21.09
N LYS A 2150 9.87 -24.67 -20.42
CA LYS A 2150 10.73 -23.48 -20.32
C LYS A 2150 12.05 -23.78 -19.62
N LEU A 2151 12.01 -24.51 -18.50
CA LEU A 2151 13.21 -24.97 -17.78
C LEU A 2151 14.08 -25.88 -18.65
N TYR A 2152 13.46 -26.85 -19.33
CA TYR A 2152 14.17 -27.73 -20.26
C TYR A 2152 14.84 -26.94 -21.39
N ASN A 2153 14.12 -26.00 -22.01
CA ASN A 2153 14.65 -25.21 -23.12
C ASN A 2153 15.82 -24.31 -22.70
N HIS A 2154 15.80 -23.79 -21.47
CA HIS A 2154 16.90 -23.00 -20.91
C HIS A 2154 18.18 -23.84 -20.73
N HIS A 2155 18.06 -25.02 -20.11
CA HIS A 2155 19.20 -25.91 -19.84
C HIS A 2155 19.69 -26.70 -21.06
N CYS A 2156 18.83 -26.97 -22.03
CA CYS A 2156 19.17 -27.63 -23.29
C CYS A 2156 19.37 -26.64 -24.46
N SER A 2157 19.62 -25.37 -24.16
CA SER A 2157 20.10 -24.39 -25.14
C SER A 2157 21.51 -24.75 -25.64
N ALA A 2158 21.94 -24.21 -26.78
CA ALA A 2158 23.26 -24.48 -27.34
C ALA A 2158 24.42 -24.19 -26.35
N GLN A 2159 24.23 -23.23 -25.43
CA GLN A 2159 25.17 -22.91 -24.36
C GLN A 2159 25.17 -23.95 -23.23
N GLY A 2160 24.01 -24.55 -22.92
CA GLY A 2160 23.87 -25.54 -21.85
C GLY A 2160 24.38 -26.95 -22.20
N LEU A 2161 24.52 -27.24 -23.50
CA LEU A 2161 25.02 -28.52 -24.00
C LEU A 2161 26.54 -28.64 -24.06
N VAL A 2162 27.28 -27.59 -23.69
CA VAL A 2162 28.75 -27.54 -23.72
C VAL A 2162 29.32 -27.32 -22.32
N GLY A 2163 30.35 -28.09 -21.97
CA GLY A 2163 31.04 -27.99 -20.68
C GLY A 2163 30.27 -28.66 -19.53
N PRO A 2164 30.56 -28.31 -18.26
CA PRO A 2164 30.00 -29.00 -17.09
C PRO A 2164 28.48 -28.84 -16.92
N ALA A 2165 27.82 -27.98 -17.72
CA ALA A 2165 26.35 -27.89 -17.76
C ALA A 2165 25.69 -29.10 -18.45
N GLN A 2166 26.46 -29.83 -19.26
CA GLN A 2166 25.99 -30.93 -20.08
C GLN A 2166 25.41 -32.09 -19.25
N ASP A 2167 25.98 -32.38 -18.07
CA ASP A 2167 25.48 -33.46 -17.21
C ASP A 2167 24.06 -33.19 -16.69
N VAL A 2168 23.74 -31.92 -16.41
CA VAL A 2168 22.38 -31.51 -16.00
C VAL A 2168 21.43 -31.66 -17.18
N ALA A 2169 21.81 -31.21 -18.38
CA ALA A 2169 20.99 -31.31 -19.59
C ALA A 2169 20.71 -32.78 -19.99
N CYS A 2170 21.72 -33.67 -19.87
CA CYS A 2170 21.55 -35.10 -20.11
C CYS A 2170 20.62 -35.74 -19.07
N LYS A 2171 20.81 -35.46 -17.77
CA LYS A 2171 19.88 -35.92 -16.71
C LYS A 2171 18.45 -35.41 -16.96
N PHE A 2172 18.28 -34.13 -17.32
CA PHE A 2172 16.97 -33.56 -17.60
C PHE A 2172 16.31 -34.26 -18.78
N SER A 2173 17.05 -34.54 -19.85
CA SER A 2173 16.54 -35.26 -21.03
C SER A 2173 16.03 -36.67 -20.68
N THR A 2174 16.67 -37.38 -19.74
CA THR A 2174 16.14 -38.67 -19.26
C THR A 2174 14.78 -38.53 -18.56
N VAL A 2175 14.61 -37.48 -17.76
CA VAL A 2175 13.33 -37.19 -17.08
C VAL A 2175 12.26 -36.83 -18.11
N MET A 2176 12.58 -36.02 -19.12
CA MET A 2176 11.63 -35.63 -20.18
C MET A 2176 11.17 -36.80 -21.04
N LEU A 2177 12.05 -37.74 -21.36
CA LEU A 2177 11.66 -38.94 -22.09
C LEU A 2177 10.67 -39.80 -21.27
N GLN A 2178 10.91 -39.95 -19.96
CA GLN A 2178 9.97 -40.66 -19.07
C GLN A 2178 8.61 -39.94 -18.96
N LEU A 2179 8.61 -38.61 -18.93
CA LEU A 2179 7.36 -37.83 -18.94
C LEU A 2179 6.60 -37.94 -20.27
N LEU A 2180 7.29 -37.96 -21.41
CA LEU A 2180 6.68 -38.21 -22.73
C LEU A 2180 6.03 -39.59 -22.79
N VAL A 2181 6.67 -40.61 -22.21
CA VAL A 2181 6.10 -41.96 -22.09
C VAL A 2181 4.83 -41.96 -21.24
N ALA A 2182 4.84 -41.26 -20.09
CA ALA A 2182 3.69 -41.15 -19.21
C ALA A 2182 2.50 -40.44 -19.86
N GLN A 2183 2.73 -39.52 -20.80
CA GLN A 2183 1.69 -38.81 -21.55
C GLN A 2183 0.99 -39.69 -22.62
N GLY A 2184 1.35 -40.97 -22.74
CA GLY A 2184 0.72 -41.92 -23.68
C GLY A 2184 1.20 -41.82 -25.12
N ARG A 2185 2.21 -40.99 -25.43
CA ARG A 2185 2.71 -40.77 -26.81
C ARG A 2185 3.70 -41.84 -27.30
N LYS A 2186 3.50 -43.11 -26.93
CA LYS A 2186 4.36 -44.25 -27.32
C LYS A 2186 4.31 -44.62 -28.81
N GLU A 2187 3.39 -44.05 -29.59
CA GLU A 2187 3.14 -44.46 -30.98
C GLU A 2187 4.16 -43.93 -32.00
N SER A 2188 5.05 -43.02 -31.59
CA SER A 2188 6.15 -42.55 -32.43
C SER A 2188 7.20 -43.67 -32.59
N PRO A 2189 7.41 -44.22 -33.80
CA PRO A 2189 8.44 -45.23 -34.03
C PRO A 2189 9.86 -44.70 -33.79
N PHE A 2190 10.02 -43.38 -33.64
CA PHE A 2190 11.28 -42.70 -33.33
C PHE A 2190 11.61 -42.65 -31.83
N HIS A 2191 10.68 -43.03 -30.94
CA HIS A 2191 10.92 -42.93 -29.49
C HIS A 2191 12.06 -43.84 -29.02
N SER A 2192 12.15 -45.07 -29.53
CA SER A 2192 13.25 -46.00 -29.25
C SER A 2192 14.60 -45.47 -29.73
N VAL A 2193 14.61 -44.76 -30.87
CA VAL A 2193 15.80 -44.11 -31.40
C VAL A 2193 16.24 -42.96 -30.50
N ALA A 2194 15.29 -42.16 -29.98
CA ALA A 2194 15.58 -41.09 -29.03
C ALA A 2194 16.11 -41.61 -27.68
N GLU A 2195 15.60 -42.74 -27.17
CA GLU A 2195 16.14 -43.39 -25.97
C GLU A 2195 17.59 -43.85 -26.16
N ALA A 2196 17.91 -44.43 -27.32
CA ALA A 2196 19.29 -44.83 -27.66
C ALA A 2196 20.23 -43.60 -27.71
N LEU A 2197 19.81 -42.52 -28.36
CA LEU A 2197 20.57 -41.26 -28.37
C LEU A 2197 20.75 -40.67 -26.96
N CYS A 2198 19.76 -40.81 -26.08
CA CYS A 2198 19.86 -40.34 -24.70
C CYS A 2198 20.86 -41.18 -23.89
N LEU A 2199 20.92 -42.49 -24.10
CA LEU A 2199 21.95 -43.36 -23.50
C LEU A 2199 23.36 -42.96 -23.98
N ASP A 2200 23.53 -42.69 -25.28
CA ASP A 2200 24.80 -42.20 -25.83
C ASP A 2200 25.22 -40.86 -25.20
N SER A 2201 24.25 -39.97 -24.91
CA SER A 2201 24.52 -38.68 -24.25
C SER A 2201 25.02 -38.79 -22.80
N LEU A 2202 24.74 -39.91 -22.11
CA LEU A 2202 25.17 -40.19 -20.75
C LEU A 2202 26.52 -40.90 -20.68
N ASN A 2203 27.02 -41.43 -21.80
CA ASN A 2203 28.21 -42.27 -21.82
C ASN A 2203 29.48 -41.40 -21.81
N GLU A 2204 30.17 -41.31 -20.66
CA GLU A 2204 31.36 -40.46 -20.49
C GLU A 2204 32.54 -40.84 -21.40
N LYS A 2205 32.57 -42.07 -21.93
CA LYS A 2205 33.68 -42.57 -22.76
C LYS A 2205 33.74 -41.96 -24.17
N GLU A 2206 32.64 -41.39 -24.67
CA GLU A 2206 32.54 -40.85 -26.03
C GLU A 2206 32.22 -39.34 -26.02
N GLU A 2207 33.09 -38.53 -25.43
CA GLU A 2207 32.88 -37.07 -25.28
C GLU A 2207 32.45 -36.37 -26.58
N ALA A 2208 33.02 -36.76 -27.72
CA ALA A 2208 32.70 -36.17 -29.02
C ALA A 2208 31.24 -36.40 -29.48
N LYS A 2209 30.57 -37.48 -29.02
CA LYS A 2209 29.18 -37.78 -29.37
C LYS A 2209 28.15 -37.22 -28.39
N ARG A 2210 28.54 -36.90 -27.14
CA ARG A 2210 27.58 -36.50 -26.09
C ARG A 2210 26.78 -35.24 -26.46
N ALA A 2211 27.44 -34.19 -26.97
CA ALA A 2211 26.76 -32.92 -27.29
C ALA A 2211 25.84 -33.04 -28.52
N PRO A 2212 26.30 -33.63 -29.65
CA PRO A 2212 25.42 -33.96 -30.78
C PRO A 2212 24.21 -34.82 -30.38
N ALA A 2213 24.42 -35.88 -29.59
CA ALA A 2213 23.35 -36.78 -29.19
C ALA A 2213 22.32 -36.08 -28.29
N ALA A 2214 22.77 -35.32 -27.29
CA ALA A 2214 21.88 -34.54 -26.41
C ALA A 2214 21.07 -33.49 -27.20
N PHE A 2215 21.67 -32.86 -28.21
CA PHE A 2215 20.98 -31.92 -29.09
C PHE A 2215 19.86 -32.60 -29.91
N LEU A 2216 20.14 -33.73 -30.53
CA LEU A 2216 19.15 -34.49 -31.30
C LEU A 2216 17.99 -34.96 -30.43
N VAL A 2217 18.27 -35.44 -29.21
CA VAL A 2217 17.22 -35.77 -28.22
C VAL A 2217 16.38 -34.52 -27.88
N SER A 2218 17.02 -33.35 -27.74
CA SER A 2218 16.29 -32.12 -27.44
C SER A 2218 15.32 -31.69 -28.54
N LEU A 2219 15.69 -31.84 -29.82
CA LEU A 2219 14.80 -31.56 -30.95
C LEU A 2219 13.59 -32.51 -30.94
N TYR A 2220 13.82 -33.80 -30.74
CA TYR A 2220 12.76 -34.81 -30.65
C TYR A 2220 11.79 -34.52 -29.48
N VAL A 2221 12.34 -34.24 -28.29
CA VAL A 2221 11.54 -33.90 -27.11
C VAL A 2221 10.71 -32.64 -27.37
N LYS A 2222 11.28 -31.60 -27.99
CA LYS A 2222 10.57 -30.35 -28.30
C LYS A 2222 9.40 -30.55 -29.24
N ASP A 2223 9.58 -31.27 -30.34
CA ASP A 2223 8.50 -31.55 -31.29
C ASP A 2223 7.36 -32.33 -30.62
N MET A 2224 7.71 -33.38 -29.89
CA MET A 2224 6.72 -34.29 -29.31
C MET A 2224 5.99 -33.69 -28.13
N TRP A 2225 6.67 -32.87 -27.31
CA TRP A 2225 6.08 -32.17 -26.17
C TRP A 2225 5.08 -31.09 -26.61
N LEU A 2226 5.39 -30.38 -27.70
CA LEU A 2226 4.55 -29.34 -28.31
C LEU A 2226 3.50 -29.88 -29.28
N GLY A 2227 3.15 -31.16 -29.15
CA GLY A 2227 1.95 -31.69 -29.76
C GLY A 2227 2.08 -32.21 -31.19
N ALA A 2228 3.24 -32.11 -31.84
CA ALA A 2228 3.39 -32.54 -33.24
C ALA A 2228 2.99 -34.01 -33.44
N GLN A 2229 2.38 -34.36 -34.58
CA GLN A 2229 2.05 -35.76 -34.90
C GLN A 2229 3.26 -36.53 -35.45
N GLN A 2230 4.12 -35.85 -36.20
CA GLN A 2230 5.44 -36.32 -36.57
C GLN A 2230 6.50 -35.33 -36.08
N PRO A 2231 7.72 -35.78 -35.72
CA PRO A 2231 8.78 -34.91 -35.27
C PRO A 2231 9.41 -34.16 -36.46
N ASP A 2232 8.66 -33.23 -37.04
CA ASP A 2232 8.97 -32.57 -38.30
C ASP A 2232 10.27 -31.75 -38.24
N THR A 2233 10.56 -31.06 -37.14
CA THR A 2233 11.76 -30.23 -37.03
C THR A 2233 13.00 -31.08 -36.83
N PHE A 2234 12.88 -32.16 -36.05
CA PHE A 2234 13.90 -33.19 -35.91
C PHE A 2234 14.20 -33.85 -37.26
N LEU A 2235 13.17 -34.25 -38.02
CA LEU A 2235 13.34 -34.86 -39.34
C LEU A 2235 13.89 -33.89 -40.38
N ALA A 2236 13.44 -32.63 -40.39
CA ALA A 2236 13.98 -31.59 -41.26
C ALA A 2236 15.46 -31.34 -40.97
N HIS A 2237 15.86 -31.27 -39.70
CA HIS A 2237 17.28 -31.15 -39.31
C HIS A 2237 18.11 -32.30 -39.86
N ILE A 2238 17.64 -33.54 -39.67
CA ILE A 2238 18.32 -34.74 -40.13
C ILE A 2238 18.46 -34.73 -41.65
N ARG A 2239 17.38 -34.39 -42.38
CA ARG A 2239 17.41 -34.29 -43.85
C ARG A 2239 18.41 -33.25 -44.32
N MET A 2240 18.39 -32.04 -43.76
CA MET A 2240 19.33 -30.96 -44.10
C MET A 2240 20.79 -31.36 -43.84
N VAL A 2241 21.08 -32.01 -42.70
CA VAL A 2241 22.42 -32.48 -42.36
C VAL A 2241 22.87 -33.60 -43.31
N CYS A 2242 21.98 -34.54 -43.64
CA CYS A 2242 22.26 -35.63 -44.58
C CYS A 2242 22.46 -35.12 -46.01
N GLU A 2243 21.68 -34.14 -46.46
CA GLU A 2243 21.83 -33.49 -47.77
C GLU A 2243 23.14 -32.72 -47.87
N ALA A 2244 23.46 -31.90 -46.87
CA ALA A 2244 24.72 -31.17 -46.80
C ALA A 2244 25.95 -32.11 -46.80
N ALA A 2245 25.81 -33.30 -46.23
CA ALA A 2245 26.89 -34.29 -46.18
C ALA A 2245 27.06 -35.10 -47.47
N LYS A 2246 26.14 -35.02 -48.46
CA LYS A 2246 26.30 -35.72 -49.75
C LYS A 2246 27.43 -35.12 -50.61
N ASP A 2247 27.74 -33.85 -50.40
CA ASP A 2247 28.68 -33.09 -51.25
C ASP A 2247 30.14 -33.09 -50.73
N VAL A 2248 30.45 -33.74 -49.60
CA VAL A 2248 31.79 -33.73 -49.00
C VAL A 2248 32.38 -35.15 -48.91
N PRO A 2249 33.42 -35.51 -49.69
CA PRO A 2249 34.16 -36.74 -49.48
C PRO A 2249 35.08 -36.58 -48.25
N LEU A 2250 34.84 -37.35 -47.19
CA LEU A 2250 35.60 -37.28 -45.94
C LEU A 2250 35.99 -38.69 -45.46
N ASP A 2251 37.29 -38.86 -45.18
CA ASP A 2251 37.91 -40.08 -44.63
C ASP A 2251 37.57 -40.33 -43.14
N GLU A 2252 37.00 -39.34 -42.43
CA GLU A 2252 36.41 -39.51 -41.10
C GLU A 2252 35.07 -38.75 -41.00
N PRO A 2253 33.93 -39.45 -40.81
CA PRO A 2253 32.64 -38.80 -40.69
C PRO A 2253 32.46 -38.15 -39.31
N GLU A 2254 32.10 -36.87 -39.30
CA GLU A 2254 31.80 -36.11 -38.09
C GLU A 2254 30.69 -36.75 -37.25
N ALA A 2255 30.78 -36.66 -35.92
CA ALA A 2255 29.86 -37.32 -34.98
C ALA A 2255 28.38 -37.04 -35.27
N ILE A 2256 28.01 -35.80 -35.62
CA ILE A 2256 26.62 -35.47 -35.95
C ILE A 2256 26.15 -36.10 -37.26
N VAL A 2257 27.02 -36.20 -38.26
CA VAL A 2257 26.71 -36.82 -39.56
C VAL A 2257 26.49 -38.32 -39.37
N VAL A 2258 27.31 -38.98 -38.53
CA VAL A 2258 27.14 -40.39 -38.17
C VAL A 2258 25.80 -40.61 -37.46
N LEU A 2259 25.50 -39.82 -36.43
CA LEU A 2259 24.23 -39.93 -35.70
C LEU A 2259 23.02 -39.67 -36.62
N CYS A 2260 23.05 -38.62 -37.44
CA CYS A 2260 21.96 -38.31 -38.37
C CYS A 2260 21.76 -39.39 -39.45
N ARG A 2261 22.83 -39.98 -40.01
CA ARG A 2261 22.72 -41.11 -40.93
C ARG A 2261 22.14 -42.36 -40.26
N ASN A 2262 22.49 -42.61 -39.01
CA ASN A 2262 21.92 -43.73 -38.24
C ASN A 2262 20.42 -43.50 -38.00
N VAL A 2263 20.01 -42.28 -37.67
CA VAL A 2263 18.58 -41.96 -37.52
C VAL A 2263 17.86 -42.00 -38.87
N ASP A 2264 18.43 -41.45 -39.94
CA ASP A 2264 17.83 -41.45 -41.28
C ASP A 2264 17.67 -42.87 -41.84
N SER A 2265 18.66 -43.76 -41.63
CA SER A 2265 18.51 -45.17 -41.98
C SER A 2265 17.45 -45.89 -41.14
N SER A 2266 17.34 -45.55 -39.85
CA SER A 2266 16.25 -46.03 -38.99
C SER A 2266 14.89 -45.53 -39.49
N ALA A 2267 14.79 -44.24 -39.84
CA ALA A 2267 13.60 -43.60 -40.40
C ALA A 2267 13.17 -44.24 -41.72
N GLN A 2268 14.14 -44.47 -42.62
CA GLN A 2268 13.91 -45.13 -43.91
C GLN A 2268 13.45 -46.58 -43.74
N CYS A 2269 14.05 -47.34 -42.81
CA CYS A 2269 13.60 -48.68 -42.45
C CYS A 2269 12.15 -48.67 -41.92
N LEU A 2270 11.82 -47.72 -41.05
CA LEU A 2270 10.46 -47.57 -40.52
C LEU A 2270 9.45 -47.20 -41.61
N THR A 2271 9.80 -46.28 -42.52
CA THR A 2271 8.94 -45.93 -43.68
C THR A 2271 8.82 -47.05 -44.72
N ARG A 2272 9.78 -47.99 -44.79
CA ARG A 2272 9.64 -49.20 -45.62
C ARG A 2272 8.83 -50.31 -44.95
N SER A 2273 8.70 -50.27 -43.62
CA SER A 2273 7.91 -51.24 -42.85
C SER A 2273 6.43 -50.85 -42.71
N ARG A 2274 6.11 -49.55 -42.85
CA ARG A 2274 4.76 -49.04 -43.10
C ARG A 2274 4.46 -49.13 -44.59
#